data_AF-A0A671STF1-F1
#
_entry.id   AF-A0A671STF1-F1
#
_cell.length_a   1.000
_cell.length_b   1.000
_cell.length_c   1.000
_cell.angle_alpha   90.00
_cell.angle_beta   90.00
_cell.angle_gamma   90.00
#
_symmetry.space_group_name_H-M   'P 1'
#
loop_
_entity.id
_entity.type
_entity.pdbx_description
1 polymer ?
#
loop_
_entity_poly.entity_id
_entity_poly.type
_entity_poly.pdbx_seq_one_letter_code
_entity_poly.pdbx_strand_id
1 'polypeptide(L)'
;MTVFKNCTVVLDVKNVPFKEKNELRLALLENGGNISYVINKEVRIVVNDLSSNRQRSIQKLQIPVVGTQYVWSCLDQGHLLPLTEHNLNPQLPYPTSEFLPPSGRTLVLFRFACLPDYPFSFTQCRVYKEGDHDLPEFPSYFQVAKYSVFERTAVVQDKLVFCVTSEDAVEAYLQLMNEMETEEFTKTHTLPPEVERLASYSLQQLLLEEKLNCSTLSQEVGVFVELVWTEALGSLNNILTVPVSRISLNDVSRVEGLLLQAQKTEKEDEVKALLEEVNTLLPLRMIDPPSKDKLVSQKLDLCQLIRDIINVSEATLGSPSPSSLGKYRALRCSIEVVPPQNPEFHVVSQLLQDRPVQIQQILRVSRGMELQLFKEDLGNIKPLLHSTSPSSFVGILSRGLLLPRVGVEQHGIERTDIGNLGGGIYFSDSLKTSVKYSKPSVTDGSRLLLVCEVALGRCKDLLKKDTTLTCAPDGYHSVHGVQRTPNRLSEFEDDEFVVYNTEQIRLKYVVQYSLEGDKLKEFQPQINTQLTHEGLESTKNPLEEMNAGLLDSSGQKLPLHAVNVRCKLMDLLCQVIIFQTYTNQSAVPIEAKYVFPLEETAAVCGFEAFINGKHVIGKVKEKEQARKEYKQAIEKGHGAYLMDQDAPDVFTISVGNLPPGATVLIKVTFITELVVRSGSIVFLLSGSVAPWQQRATLNQTTQATVEKIGVTELQEFSLSMSIEMPYEIINLSSSHRIKTKRTDCKAVISTLPGQTLRSEGLQVSFSLSNIHMPRMWVENHPDKDSQACMLVFYPDFKSSGVSSSGGPSSVSDVVILLDSSKSMQGDNMLNARRIALQLIGLKKRGSCCGSGGSTDLWRPLWSLSLLPPCRGVRNILLLSDGHVHNQPLTLQLVRENSCHTRLFTCGLSLTANRHMLRALAQAGGGTYEFFDTKIKHTWAEKVRAQVERMESPGCRSVAVKWQQFNPTVPLPVQAPSQLHALFSDCHTLVYGFVPHCTQATLFGDLSGQEIKTMVSTTELQKTKGTFLHKLTARAIIRDYEDGILANSEAEHEGKKAELKSYIIELSKEFSILSQFTSFVAIEERNELDTGFTDIPKIISEEDVNILPYMGWTEEKLKSAHISSAEDDDVWVTTKGQFVSQNQLISHMFCVSGVKAHAEILRLMATLLVLQLIRVKKLEVGQLLESLLRLKESQEPRPMYWEAVKRAMDWACRTDRQYPCVCSRLEIGRDWESSTRQLLGYLCIVEEPLFIQKYFLHYFQLFVLFL
;
A
#
# COMPACT_ATOMS: atom_id res chain seq x y z
N MET A 1 -35.23 14.37 55.23
CA MET A 1 -36.14 14.45 54.06
C MET A 1 -35.70 13.41 53.06
N THR A 2 -36.60 12.81 52.26
CA THR A 2 -36.20 11.86 51.20
C THR A 2 -35.78 12.63 49.95
N VAL A 3 -34.46 12.82 49.80
CA VAL A 3 -33.83 13.66 48.77
C VAL A 3 -34.27 13.31 47.34
N PHE A 4 -34.44 12.02 47.04
CA PHE A 4 -34.73 11.53 45.69
C PHE A 4 -36.19 11.07 45.49
N LYS A 5 -37.12 11.54 46.34
CA LYS A 5 -38.54 11.14 46.28
C LYS A 5 -39.14 11.33 44.88
N ASN A 6 -39.72 10.25 44.34
CA ASN A 6 -40.29 10.18 42.98
C ASN A 6 -39.26 10.39 41.85
N CYS A 7 -37.97 10.13 42.09
CA CYS A 7 -36.92 10.18 41.08
C CYS A 7 -36.49 8.76 40.67
N THR A 8 -36.84 8.35 39.45
CA THR A 8 -36.35 7.11 38.85
C THR A 8 -35.00 7.36 38.18
N VAL A 9 -33.97 6.64 38.60
CA VAL A 9 -32.57 6.82 38.19
C VAL A 9 -32.06 5.56 37.50
N VAL A 10 -31.26 5.73 36.44
CA VAL A 10 -30.49 4.65 35.82
C VAL A 10 -29.01 4.80 36.20
N LEU A 11 -28.43 3.77 36.81
CA LEU A 11 -27.00 3.69 37.16
C LEU A 11 -26.23 2.91 36.10
N ASP A 12 -25.53 3.62 35.19
CA ASP A 12 -24.73 3.06 34.10
C ASP A 12 -23.23 3.41 34.28
N VAL A 13 -22.69 3.10 35.45
CA VAL A 13 -21.25 3.23 35.75
C VAL A 13 -20.51 1.93 35.45
N LYS A 14 -19.51 2.01 34.55
CA LYS A 14 -18.67 0.88 34.11
C LYS A 14 -17.29 0.83 34.77
N ASN A 15 -16.72 1.99 35.12
CA ASN A 15 -15.35 2.11 35.63
C ASN A 15 -15.27 2.20 37.17
N VAL A 16 -16.40 2.07 37.86
CA VAL A 16 -16.52 2.21 39.32
C VAL A 16 -16.47 0.81 39.99
N PRO A 17 -15.65 0.60 41.04
CA PRO A 17 -15.58 -0.65 41.80
C PRO A 17 -16.95 -1.12 42.32
N PHE A 18 -17.16 -2.43 42.39
CA PHE A 18 -18.43 -3.04 42.81
C PHE A 18 -18.94 -2.56 44.18
N LYS A 19 -18.02 -2.31 45.13
CA LYS A 19 -18.35 -1.80 46.47
C LYS A 19 -18.99 -0.40 46.40
N GLU A 20 -18.34 0.53 45.71
CA GLU A 20 -18.76 1.92 45.54
C GLU A 20 -20.05 2.03 44.70
N LYS A 21 -20.22 1.13 43.72
CA LYS A 21 -21.48 0.99 42.96
C LYS A 21 -22.66 0.52 43.83
N ASN A 22 -22.41 -0.32 44.83
CA ASN A 22 -23.43 -0.71 45.81
C ASN A 22 -23.72 0.41 46.82
N GLU A 23 -22.70 1.16 47.26
CA GLU A 23 -22.88 2.33 48.13
C GLU A 23 -23.74 3.41 47.45
N LEU A 24 -23.45 3.77 46.18
CA LEU A 24 -24.31 4.66 45.36
C LEU A 24 -25.76 4.16 45.24
N ARG A 25 -25.94 2.85 45.07
CA ARG A 25 -27.25 2.21 44.95
C ARG A 25 -28.05 2.28 46.25
N LEU A 26 -27.42 1.97 47.38
CA LEU A 26 -28.05 2.06 48.70
C LEU A 26 -28.41 3.51 49.03
N ALA A 27 -27.48 4.44 48.80
CA ALA A 27 -27.68 5.86 49.04
C ALA A 27 -28.89 6.45 48.28
N LEU A 28 -29.13 6.02 47.03
CA LEU A 28 -30.32 6.41 46.27
C LEU A 28 -31.62 5.79 46.84
N LEU A 29 -31.62 4.50 47.18
CA LEU A 29 -32.80 3.77 47.65
C LEU A 29 -33.23 4.23 49.05
N GLU A 30 -32.30 4.34 49.99
CA GLU A 30 -32.56 4.77 51.38
C GLU A 30 -33.08 6.21 51.46
N ASN A 31 -32.73 7.05 50.48
CA ASN A 31 -33.19 8.44 50.36
C ASN A 31 -34.40 8.61 49.42
N GLY A 32 -35.10 7.52 49.10
CA GLY A 32 -36.42 7.53 48.44
C GLY A 32 -36.42 7.59 46.91
N GLY A 33 -35.28 7.37 46.27
CA GLY A 33 -35.16 7.20 44.82
C GLY A 33 -35.51 5.77 44.39
N ASN A 34 -35.86 5.61 43.11
CA ASN A 34 -36.14 4.30 42.51
C ASN A 34 -35.13 3.99 41.39
N ILE A 35 -34.75 2.74 41.20
CA ILE A 35 -33.69 2.36 40.24
C ILE A 35 -34.28 1.55 39.09
N SER A 36 -34.13 2.07 37.87
CA SER A 36 -34.48 1.35 36.64
C SER A 36 -33.25 0.81 35.93
N TYR A 37 -33.39 -0.37 35.31
CA TYR A 37 -32.37 -0.95 34.42
C TYR A 37 -32.61 -0.63 32.95
N VAL A 38 -33.79 -0.09 32.61
CA VAL A 38 -34.26 0.22 31.25
C VAL A 38 -34.56 1.71 31.14
N ILE A 39 -34.16 2.33 30.03
CA ILE A 39 -34.44 3.75 29.75
C ILE A 39 -35.84 3.86 29.17
N ASN A 40 -36.76 4.43 29.95
CA ASN A 40 -38.14 4.73 29.57
C ASN A 40 -38.48 6.19 29.92
N LYS A 41 -39.73 6.63 29.69
CA LYS A 41 -40.19 8.00 29.98
C LYS A 41 -40.27 8.35 31.48
N GLU A 42 -40.13 7.38 32.38
CA GLU A 42 -40.23 7.58 33.83
C GLU A 42 -38.86 7.88 34.46
N VAL A 43 -37.77 7.54 33.76
CA VAL A 43 -36.39 7.86 34.17
C VAL A 43 -36.17 9.37 34.08
N ARG A 44 -35.79 9.98 35.20
CA ARG A 44 -35.52 11.43 35.30
C ARG A 44 -34.04 11.78 35.18
N ILE A 45 -33.14 10.89 35.59
CA ILE A 45 -31.69 11.12 35.63
C ILE A 45 -30.95 9.83 35.27
N VAL A 46 -29.88 9.93 34.47
CA VAL A 46 -28.92 8.85 34.27
C VAL A 46 -27.58 9.23 34.92
N VAL A 47 -27.06 8.36 35.78
CA VAL A 47 -25.71 8.50 36.39
C VAL A 47 -24.75 7.63 35.58
N ASN A 48 -23.80 8.23 34.86
CA ASN A 48 -23.06 7.57 33.77
C ASN A 48 -21.59 8.01 33.70
N ASP A 49 -20.70 7.04 33.44
CA ASP A 49 -19.37 7.29 32.84
C ASP A 49 -19.40 6.73 31.40
N LEU A 50 -19.42 7.65 30.45
CA LEU A 50 -19.94 7.49 29.08
C LEU A 50 -19.65 6.14 28.37
N SER A 51 -20.71 5.46 27.93
CA SER A 51 -20.62 4.42 26.90
C SER A 51 -21.77 4.46 25.88
N SER A 52 -21.49 3.98 24.66
CA SER A 52 -22.20 4.38 23.42
C SER A 52 -23.58 3.78 23.18
N ASN A 53 -23.93 2.63 23.77
CA ASN A 53 -25.12 1.87 23.35
C ASN A 53 -26.46 2.44 23.83
N ARG A 54 -26.47 3.30 24.85
CA ARG A 54 -27.70 3.86 25.46
C ARG A 54 -28.00 5.32 25.09
N GLN A 55 -27.04 6.01 24.46
CA GLN A 55 -27.13 7.46 24.17
C GLN A 55 -28.32 7.86 23.28
N ARG A 56 -28.69 7.07 22.26
CA ARG A 56 -29.81 7.42 21.36
C ARG A 56 -31.15 7.53 22.10
N SER A 57 -31.43 6.65 23.06
CA SER A 57 -32.67 6.70 23.85
C SER A 57 -32.66 7.88 24.83
N ILE A 58 -31.50 8.19 25.42
CA ILE A 58 -31.31 9.35 26.31
C ILE A 58 -31.52 10.65 25.54
N GLN A 59 -30.93 10.79 24.35
CA GLN A 59 -31.11 11.94 23.46
C GLN A 59 -32.56 12.09 22.97
N LYS A 60 -33.19 10.99 22.54
CA LYS A 60 -34.58 10.98 22.05
C LYS A 60 -35.60 11.33 23.15
N LEU A 61 -35.30 11.03 24.41
CA LEU A 61 -36.15 11.34 25.57
C LEU A 61 -35.68 12.58 26.34
N GLN A 62 -34.61 13.26 25.90
CA GLN A 62 -33.99 14.41 26.54
C GLN A 62 -33.67 14.21 28.05
N ILE A 63 -33.28 12.99 28.44
CA ILE A 63 -32.99 12.68 29.84
C ILE A 63 -31.59 13.23 30.20
N PRO A 64 -31.45 14.02 31.29
CA PRO A 64 -30.17 14.57 31.71
C PRO A 64 -29.21 13.49 32.23
N VAL A 65 -27.93 13.66 31.93
CA VAL A 65 -26.85 12.74 32.32
C VAL A 65 -25.92 13.44 33.29
N VAL A 66 -25.71 12.87 34.47
CA VAL A 66 -24.90 13.45 35.54
C VAL A 66 -23.77 12.50 35.95
N GLY A 67 -22.68 13.06 36.49
CA GLY A 67 -21.62 12.28 37.11
C GLY A 67 -22.03 11.70 38.47
N THR A 68 -21.27 10.72 38.97
CA THR A 68 -21.51 10.07 40.28
C THR A 68 -21.55 11.05 41.45
N GLN A 69 -20.73 12.11 41.41
CA GLN A 69 -20.67 13.14 42.45
C GLN A 69 -22.00 13.86 42.69
N TYR A 70 -22.86 13.99 41.67
CA TYR A 70 -24.17 14.65 41.81
C TYR A 70 -25.05 13.99 42.89
N VAL A 71 -25.01 12.66 42.99
CA VAL A 71 -25.79 11.91 43.98
C VAL A 71 -25.36 12.29 45.40
N TRP A 72 -24.04 12.32 45.64
CA TRP A 72 -23.47 12.67 46.93
C TRP A 72 -23.72 14.15 47.28
N SER A 73 -23.57 15.07 46.33
CA SER A 73 -23.83 16.50 46.53
C SER A 73 -25.30 16.79 46.91
N CYS A 74 -26.27 16.08 46.31
CA CYS A 74 -27.68 16.22 46.70
C CYS A 74 -27.96 15.70 48.12
N LEU A 75 -27.24 14.65 48.56
CA LEU A 75 -27.40 14.10 49.91
C LEU A 75 -26.81 15.01 50.97
N ASP A 76 -25.62 15.55 50.73
CA ASP A 76 -24.94 16.51 51.61
C ASP A 76 -25.76 17.80 51.80
N GLN A 77 -26.35 18.31 50.71
CA GLN A 77 -27.21 19.49 50.73
C GLN A 77 -28.66 19.19 51.17
N GLY A 78 -29.02 17.92 51.39
CA GLY A 78 -30.34 17.49 51.86
C GLY A 78 -31.51 17.70 50.88
N HIS A 79 -31.25 18.08 49.63
CA HIS A 79 -32.25 18.32 48.59
C HIS A 79 -31.68 18.08 47.18
N LEU A 80 -32.56 17.87 46.19
CA LEU A 80 -32.17 17.68 44.79
C LEU A 80 -31.62 18.98 44.17
N LEU A 81 -30.37 18.95 43.75
CA LEU A 81 -29.67 20.11 43.18
C LEU A 81 -30.08 20.41 41.73
N PRO A 82 -29.93 21.66 41.24
CA PRO A 82 -30.19 22.01 39.85
C PRO A 82 -29.34 21.18 38.87
N LEU A 83 -30.00 20.54 37.90
CA LEU A 83 -29.33 19.68 36.93
C LEU A 83 -28.45 20.46 35.93
N THR A 84 -28.65 21.77 35.79
CA THR A 84 -27.90 22.65 34.87
C THR A 84 -26.41 22.73 35.16
N GLU A 85 -25.98 22.56 36.41
CA GLU A 85 -24.57 22.70 36.82
C GLU A 85 -23.80 21.38 36.81
N HIS A 86 -24.50 20.25 36.65
CA HIS A 86 -23.92 18.90 36.73
C HIS A 86 -24.24 18.01 35.52
N ASN A 87 -24.83 18.57 34.45
CA ASN A 87 -25.15 17.86 33.22
C ASN A 87 -23.90 17.71 32.33
N LEU A 88 -23.56 16.47 31.98
CA LEU A 88 -22.38 16.14 31.18
C LEU A 88 -22.62 16.24 29.66
N ASN A 89 -23.83 16.56 29.21
CA ASN A 89 -24.13 16.77 27.80
C ASN A 89 -23.79 18.22 27.38
N PRO A 90 -22.87 18.45 26.41
CA PRO A 90 -22.62 19.77 25.87
C PRO A 90 -23.84 20.26 25.06
N GLN A 91 -24.38 21.42 25.41
CA GLN A 91 -25.40 22.08 24.59
C GLN A 91 -24.75 22.71 23.36
N LEU A 92 -25.17 22.27 22.16
CA LEU A 92 -24.95 23.00 20.92
C LEU A 92 -26.02 24.09 20.78
N PRO A 93 -25.66 25.35 20.48
CA PRO A 93 -26.63 26.40 20.22
C PRO A 93 -27.26 26.20 18.83
N TYR A 94 -28.59 26.08 18.79
CA TYR A 94 -29.39 26.24 17.57
C TYR A 94 -30.56 27.18 17.87
N PRO A 95 -30.85 28.18 17.01
CA PRO A 95 -32.05 28.99 17.13
C PRO A 95 -33.31 28.17 16.79
N THR A 96 -34.43 28.56 17.38
CA THR A 96 -35.74 27.93 17.22
C THR A 96 -36.25 28.02 15.78
N SER A 97 -36.77 26.91 15.25
CA SER A 97 -37.54 26.88 14.00
C SER A 97 -39.03 26.73 14.31
N GLU A 98 -39.86 27.64 13.81
CA GLU A 98 -41.32 27.47 13.74
C GLU A 98 -41.73 26.87 12.40
N PHE A 99 -42.77 26.04 12.42
CA PHE A 99 -43.17 25.16 11.31
C PHE A 99 -43.90 25.87 10.16
N LEU A 100 -43.60 25.45 8.93
CA LEU A 100 -44.54 25.44 7.79
C LEU A 100 -44.45 24.10 7.03
N PRO A 101 -45.52 23.67 6.33
CA PRO A 101 -45.69 22.29 5.84
C PRO A 101 -44.93 21.98 4.53
N PRO A 102 -44.81 20.70 4.13
CA PRO A 102 -43.88 20.29 3.07
C PRO A 102 -44.47 20.48 1.65
N SER A 103 -43.89 21.40 0.89
CA SER A 103 -43.95 21.43 -0.57
C SER A 103 -42.64 21.95 -1.15
N GLY A 104 -42.12 21.27 -2.19
CA GLY A 104 -40.88 21.64 -2.87
C GLY A 104 -39.70 20.70 -2.59
N ARG A 105 -39.26 19.96 -3.61
CA ARG A 105 -38.01 19.18 -3.57
C ARG A 105 -36.83 20.14 -3.54
N THR A 106 -36.07 20.16 -2.45
CA THR A 106 -34.79 20.90 -2.41
C THR A 106 -33.65 19.92 -2.69
N LEU A 107 -32.88 20.18 -3.75
CA LEU A 107 -31.60 19.52 -4.00
C LEU A 107 -30.65 19.82 -2.83
N VAL A 108 -30.21 18.79 -2.12
CA VAL A 108 -29.21 18.94 -1.05
C VAL A 108 -27.83 19.04 -1.68
N LEU A 109 -27.46 20.25 -2.12
CA LEU A 109 -26.05 20.57 -2.30
C LEU A 109 -25.36 20.44 -0.94
N PHE A 110 -24.29 19.64 -0.87
CA PHE A 110 -23.47 19.56 0.34
C PHE A 110 -22.81 20.93 0.58
N ARG A 111 -23.30 21.69 1.56
CA ARG A 111 -22.57 22.84 2.10
C ARG A 111 -21.26 22.33 2.70
N PHE A 112 -20.15 22.61 2.03
CA PHE A 112 -18.86 22.70 2.71
C PHE A 112 -19.01 23.75 3.81
N ALA A 113 -18.58 23.41 5.03
CA ALA A 113 -18.58 24.34 6.14
C ALA A 113 -17.40 25.30 5.99
N CYS A 114 -17.54 26.28 5.10
CA CYS A 114 -16.66 27.44 5.11
C CYS A 114 -16.75 28.14 6.46
N LEU A 115 -15.59 28.53 7.00
CA LEU A 115 -15.52 29.44 8.14
C LEU A 115 -16.18 30.76 7.73
N PRO A 116 -16.95 31.42 8.60
CA PRO A 116 -17.35 32.80 8.35
C PRO A 116 -16.13 33.73 8.39
N ASP A 117 -16.31 34.92 7.84
CA ASP A 117 -15.44 36.10 7.98
C ASP A 117 -14.18 36.19 7.10
N TYR A 118 -14.34 36.10 5.77
CA TYR A 118 -13.74 37.07 4.84
C TYR A 118 -14.69 37.33 3.66
N PRO A 119 -15.08 38.58 3.36
CA PRO A 119 -15.93 38.87 2.20
C PRO A 119 -15.10 38.81 0.91
N PHE A 120 -15.40 37.83 0.04
CA PHE A 120 -14.87 37.80 -1.32
C PHE A 120 -15.38 39.04 -2.08
N SER A 121 -14.49 39.76 -2.75
CA SER A 121 -14.84 40.95 -3.53
C SER A 121 -14.52 40.71 -5.00
N PHE A 122 -15.50 40.98 -5.87
CA PHE A 122 -15.37 40.89 -7.33
C PHE A 122 -14.15 41.65 -7.90
N THR A 123 -13.52 42.55 -7.14
CA THR A 123 -12.28 43.24 -7.51
C THR A 123 -11.08 42.32 -7.78
N GLN A 124 -11.11 41.04 -7.40
CA GLN A 124 -10.03 40.08 -7.70
C GLN A 124 -10.25 39.24 -8.96
N CYS A 125 -11.47 39.19 -9.52
CA CYS A 125 -11.77 38.41 -10.72
C CYS A 125 -11.91 39.33 -11.94
N ARG A 126 -11.08 39.14 -12.96
CA ARG A 126 -11.21 39.87 -14.23
C ARG A 126 -12.33 39.25 -15.07
N VAL A 127 -13.31 40.07 -15.44
CA VAL A 127 -14.35 39.72 -16.41
C VAL A 127 -13.83 40.04 -17.82
N TYR A 128 -13.82 39.02 -18.70
CA TYR A 128 -13.37 39.17 -20.09
C TYR A 128 -14.55 39.33 -21.04
N LYS A 129 -14.35 40.05 -22.14
CA LYS A 129 -15.30 40.25 -23.24
C LYS A 129 -14.72 39.80 -24.57
N GLU A 130 -15.58 39.61 -25.56
CA GLU A 130 -15.22 39.18 -26.93
C GLU A 130 -14.12 40.04 -27.59
N GLY A 131 -14.03 41.33 -27.23
CA GLY A 131 -13.02 42.26 -27.75
C GLY A 131 -11.69 42.33 -26.99
N ASP A 132 -11.48 41.53 -25.93
CA ASP A 132 -10.24 41.58 -25.14
C ASP A 132 -9.09 40.84 -25.85
N HIS A 133 -7.97 41.54 -26.09
CA HIS A 133 -6.82 41.01 -26.84
C HIS A 133 -5.97 39.96 -26.08
N ASP A 134 -6.26 39.75 -24.80
CA ASP A 134 -5.50 38.90 -23.87
C ASP A 134 -6.41 37.87 -23.16
N LEU A 135 -7.42 37.37 -23.89
CA LEU A 135 -8.20 36.20 -23.51
C LEU A 135 -7.29 34.99 -23.18
N PRO A 136 -7.44 34.34 -22.01
CA PRO A 136 -6.67 33.15 -21.65
C PRO A 136 -6.82 32.00 -22.66
N GLU A 137 -5.76 31.22 -22.85
CA GLU A 137 -5.83 30.02 -23.68
C GLU A 137 -6.76 28.97 -23.05
N PHE A 138 -7.82 28.61 -23.79
CA PHE A 138 -8.74 27.56 -23.39
C PHE A 138 -8.13 26.19 -23.75
N PRO A 139 -8.12 25.22 -22.82
CA PRO A 139 -7.80 23.83 -23.15
C PRO A 139 -8.70 23.32 -24.29
N SER A 140 -8.19 22.41 -25.13
CA SER A 140 -8.90 21.92 -26.32
C SER A 140 -10.30 21.37 -26.02
N TYR A 141 -10.48 20.70 -24.88
CA TYR A 141 -11.76 20.16 -24.41
C TYR A 141 -12.77 21.22 -23.90
N PHE A 142 -12.35 22.47 -23.70
CA PHE A 142 -13.24 23.60 -23.38
C PHE A 142 -13.67 24.42 -24.63
N GLN A 143 -13.22 24.05 -25.83
CA GLN A 143 -13.56 24.81 -27.05
C GLN A 143 -15.08 24.86 -27.34
N VAL A 144 -15.86 23.85 -26.93
CA VAL A 144 -17.32 23.84 -27.11
C VAL A 144 -17.99 24.98 -26.32
N ALA A 145 -17.53 25.23 -25.08
CA ALA A 145 -18.03 26.35 -24.28
C ALA A 145 -17.64 27.70 -24.91
N LYS A 146 -16.39 27.84 -25.38
CA LYS A 146 -15.93 29.02 -26.12
C LYS A 146 -16.78 29.27 -27.37
N TYR A 147 -17.07 28.24 -28.15
CA TYR A 147 -17.86 28.32 -29.37
C TYR A 147 -19.32 28.70 -29.09
N SER A 148 -19.91 28.13 -28.04
CA SER A 148 -21.30 28.44 -27.67
C SER A 148 -21.49 29.84 -27.08
N VAL A 149 -20.46 30.40 -26.41
CA VAL A 149 -20.47 31.76 -25.83
C VAL A 149 -20.22 32.83 -26.88
N PHE A 150 -19.34 32.59 -27.88
CA PHE A 150 -18.93 33.65 -28.81
C PHE A 150 -19.56 33.60 -30.22
N GLU A 151 -20.23 32.51 -30.64
CA GLU A 151 -20.83 32.44 -32.00
C GLU A 151 -22.37 32.45 -32.07
N ARG A 152 -23.10 32.54 -30.95
CA ARG A 152 -24.58 32.65 -30.99
C ARG A 152 -25.08 34.09 -30.86
N THR A 153 -25.54 34.62 -31.98
CA THR A 153 -26.11 35.96 -32.12
C THR A 153 -27.32 36.22 -31.21
N ALA A 154 -27.22 37.32 -30.47
CA ALA A 154 -28.28 38.06 -29.78
C ALA A 154 -28.86 37.46 -28.47
N VAL A 155 -28.78 38.30 -27.42
CA VAL A 155 -29.50 38.24 -26.13
C VAL A 155 -28.94 37.27 -25.05
N VAL A 156 -27.63 37.29 -24.81
CA VAL A 156 -27.04 36.93 -23.51
C VAL A 156 -26.01 38.01 -23.10
N GLN A 157 -25.93 38.33 -21.80
CA GLN A 157 -24.82 39.11 -21.24
C GLN A 157 -23.71 38.14 -20.80
N ASP A 158 -22.77 37.85 -21.69
CA ASP A 158 -21.73 36.86 -21.41
C ASP A 158 -20.64 37.41 -20.48
N LYS A 159 -20.76 37.08 -19.18
CA LYS A 159 -19.72 37.30 -18.15
C LYS A 159 -18.85 36.05 -18.03
N LEU A 160 -17.60 36.09 -18.47
CA LEU A 160 -16.61 35.07 -18.16
C LEU A 160 -15.90 35.39 -16.83
N VAL A 161 -15.92 34.45 -15.88
CA VAL A 161 -15.21 34.55 -14.58
C VAL A 161 -14.12 33.49 -14.52
N PHE A 162 -12.87 33.91 -14.37
CA PHE A 162 -11.72 33.01 -14.18
C PHE A 162 -11.37 32.92 -12.70
N CYS A 163 -11.55 31.71 -12.13
CA CYS A 163 -11.30 31.41 -10.73
C CYS A 163 -9.95 30.71 -10.56
N VAL A 164 -9.22 31.03 -9.48
CA VAL A 164 -7.89 30.47 -9.21
C VAL A 164 -8.00 29.11 -8.51
N THR A 165 -9.06 28.89 -7.75
CA THR A 165 -9.39 27.62 -7.11
C THR A 165 -10.81 27.16 -7.45
N SER A 166 -11.11 25.89 -7.18
CA SER A 166 -12.46 25.34 -7.26
C SER A 166 -13.43 25.94 -6.23
N GLU A 167 -12.91 26.47 -5.12
CA GLU A 167 -13.70 27.09 -4.05
C GLU A 167 -14.23 28.45 -4.53
N ASP A 168 -13.36 29.29 -5.10
CA ASP A 168 -13.75 30.56 -5.75
C ASP A 168 -14.75 30.34 -6.90
N ALA A 169 -14.62 29.23 -7.64
CA ALA A 169 -15.52 28.87 -8.75
C ALA A 169 -16.94 28.53 -8.27
N VAL A 170 -17.07 27.82 -7.14
CA VAL A 170 -18.37 27.51 -6.53
C VAL A 170 -19.02 28.77 -5.95
N GLU A 171 -18.25 29.65 -5.30
CA GLU A 171 -18.77 30.91 -4.76
C GLU A 171 -19.28 31.83 -5.88
N ALA A 172 -18.49 32.01 -6.95
CA ALA A 172 -18.91 32.77 -8.14
C ALA A 172 -20.18 32.20 -8.80
N TYR A 173 -20.29 30.87 -8.92
CA TYR A 173 -21.49 30.21 -9.45
C TYR A 173 -22.72 30.45 -8.56
N LEU A 174 -22.59 30.34 -7.23
CA LEU A 174 -23.69 30.60 -6.30
C LEU A 174 -24.14 32.06 -6.35
N GLN A 175 -23.21 33.00 -6.52
CA GLN A 175 -23.54 34.42 -6.68
C GLN A 175 -24.28 34.71 -7.99
N LEU A 176 -23.83 34.13 -9.12
CA LEU A 176 -24.52 34.24 -10.41
C LEU A 176 -25.91 33.58 -10.39
N MET A 177 -26.06 32.45 -9.70
CA MET A 177 -27.37 31.81 -9.49
C MET A 177 -28.33 32.74 -8.73
N ASN A 178 -27.86 33.44 -7.69
CA ASN A 178 -28.68 34.41 -6.96
C ASN A 178 -29.03 35.63 -7.84
N GLU A 179 -28.10 36.12 -8.68
CA GLU A 179 -28.39 37.19 -9.66
C GLU A 179 -29.51 36.75 -10.63
N MET A 180 -29.43 35.56 -11.24
CA MET A 180 -30.48 35.06 -12.14
C MET A 180 -31.82 34.80 -11.44
N GLU A 181 -31.82 34.33 -10.18
CA GLU A 181 -33.05 34.18 -9.39
C GLU A 181 -33.73 35.54 -9.10
N THR A 182 -32.98 36.67 -9.10
CA THR A 182 -33.56 38.02 -9.06
C THR A 182 -34.05 38.57 -10.41
N GLU A 183 -33.69 37.93 -11.52
CA GLU A 183 -34.12 38.28 -12.89
C GLU A 183 -35.30 37.41 -13.40
N GLU A 184 -36.09 36.84 -12.48
CA GLU A 184 -37.29 36.01 -12.73
C GLU A 184 -37.05 34.66 -13.46
N PHE A 185 -35.81 34.18 -13.57
CA PHE A 185 -35.54 32.86 -14.17
C PHE A 185 -35.99 31.69 -13.28
N THR A 186 -36.81 30.79 -13.83
CA THR A 186 -37.30 29.60 -13.11
C THR A 186 -36.31 28.44 -13.16
N LYS A 187 -35.82 28.03 -11.99
CA LYS A 187 -34.95 26.86 -11.81
C LYS A 187 -35.67 25.55 -12.18
N THR A 188 -35.10 24.79 -13.11
CA THR A 188 -35.61 23.46 -13.50
C THR A 188 -34.84 22.33 -12.78
N HIS A 189 -35.50 21.18 -12.61
CA HIS A 189 -34.92 19.97 -11.99
C HIS A 189 -34.73 18.81 -12.98
N THR A 190 -34.94 19.06 -14.27
CA THR A 190 -34.89 18.08 -15.35
C THR A 190 -34.09 18.67 -16.50
N LEU A 191 -32.98 18.02 -16.85
CA LEU A 191 -32.16 18.39 -18.00
C LEU A 191 -32.90 18.00 -19.30
N PRO A 192 -33.10 18.93 -20.25
CA PRO A 192 -33.55 18.60 -21.60
C PRO A 192 -32.56 17.67 -22.32
N PRO A 193 -33.00 16.79 -23.25
CA PRO A 193 -32.11 15.91 -24.01
C PRO A 193 -31.05 16.66 -24.83
N GLU A 194 -31.30 17.91 -25.20
CA GLU A 194 -30.35 18.76 -25.90
C GLU A 194 -29.14 19.13 -25.02
N VAL A 195 -29.29 19.14 -23.69
CA VAL A 195 -28.24 19.57 -22.74
C VAL A 195 -27.17 18.50 -22.53
N GLU A 196 -27.44 17.22 -22.82
CA GLU A 196 -26.38 16.19 -22.84
C GLU A 196 -25.25 16.60 -23.81
N ARG A 197 -25.56 17.27 -24.92
CA ARG A 197 -24.56 17.76 -25.90
C ARG A 197 -23.84 19.04 -25.48
N LEU A 198 -24.29 19.71 -24.42
CA LEU A 198 -23.66 20.90 -23.85
C LEU A 198 -22.73 20.56 -22.68
N ALA A 199 -22.98 19.43 -22.00
CA ALA A 199 -22.12 18.91 -20.96
C ALA A 199 -20.82 18.35 -21.57
N SER A 200 -19.67 18.62 -20.94
CA SER A 200 -18.43 17.94 -21.28
C SER A 200 -18.55 16.45 -20.98
N TYR A 201 -17.75 15.64 -21.67
CA TYR A 201 -17.75 14.19 -21.50
C TYR A 201 -17.57 13.78 -20.02
N SER A 202 -16.63 14.41 -19.31
CA SER A 202 -16.39 14.21 -17.88
C SER A 202 -17.59 14.60 -16.99
N LEU A 203 -18.36 15.63 -17.37
CA LEU A 203 -19.56 16.03 -16.62
C LEU A 203 -20.70 15.02 -16.79
N GLN A 204 -20.89 14.49 -18.00
CA GLN A 204 -21.86 13.40 -18.24
C GLN A 204 -21.56 12.17 -17.36
N GLN A 205 -20.28 11.81 -17.21
CA GLN A 205 -19.86 10.72 -16.32
C GLN A 205 -20.20 11.02 -14.86
N LEU A 206 -19.86 12.21 -14.34
CA LEU A 206 -20.14 12.58 -12.95
C LEU A 206 -21.65 12.55 -12.64
N LEU A 207 -22.49 13.04 -13.57
CA LEU A 207 -23.95 12.96 -13.43
C LEU A 207 -24.47 11.51 -13.44
N LEU A 208 -23.85 10.62 -14.21
CA LEU A 208 -24.18 9.19 -14.18
C LEU A 208 -23.72 8.52 -12.88
N GLU A 209 -22.55 8.88 -12.33
CA GLU A 209 -22.08 8.41 -11.03
C GLU A 209 -23.01 8.86 -9.90
N GLU A 210 -23.50 10.10 -9.93
CA GLU A 210 -24.50 10.59 -8.98
C GLU A 210 -25.81 9.79 -9.08
N LYS A 211 -26.34 9.56 -10.30
CA LYS A 211 -27.53 8.72 -10.53
C LYS A 211 -27.36 7.30 -9.96
N LEU A 212 -26.21 6.66 -10.19
CA LEU A 212 -25.91 5.31 -9.68
C LEU A 212 -25.79 5.27 -8.15
N ASN A 213 -25.39 6.37 -7.52
CA ASN A 213 -25.31 6.51 -6.06
C ASN A 213 -26.65 6.90 -5.39
N CYS A 214 -27.72 7.13 -6.16
CA CYS A 214 -29.03 7.51 -5.67
C CYS A 214 -29.56 6.56 -4.57
N SER A 215 -30.27 7.12 -3.59
CA SER A 215 -30.81 6.40 -2.42
C SER A 215 -32.18 5.76 -2.65
N THR A 216 -32.78 5.89 -3.83
CA THR A 216 -34.14 5.43 -4.14
C THR A 216 -34.22 4.79 -5.51
N LEU A 217 -35.06 3.74 -5.64
CA LEU A 217 -35.31 2.99 -6.87
C LEU A 217 -36.81 3.05 -7.21
N SER A 218 -37.16 3.12 -8.50
CA SER A 218 -38.58 2.99 -8.91
C SER A 218 -39.06 1.55 -8.77
N GLN A 219 -40.38 1.34 -8.67
CA GLN A 219 -40.96 0.02 -8.48
C GLN A 219 -40.73 -0.87 -9.71
N GLU A 220 -40.89 -0.32 -10.91
CA GLU A 220 -40.74 -0.99 -12.20
C GLU A 220 -39.29 -1.46 -12.43
N VAL A 221 -38.31 -0.57 -12.18
CA VAL A 221 -36.89 -0.92 -12.24
C VAL A 221 -36.54 -1.94 -11.16
N GLY A 222 -37.13 -1.82 -9.96
CA GLY A 222 -37.01 -2.83 -8.91
C GLY A 222 -37.46 -4.23 -9.37
N VAL A 223 -38.65 -4.34 -9.97
CA VAL A 223 -39.18 -5.62 -10.49
C VAL A 223 -38.30 -6.19 -11.60
N PHE A 224 -37.84 -5.35 -12.54
CA PHE A 224 -36.93 -5.79 -13.60
C PHE A 224 -35.58 -6.29 -13.06
N VAL A 225 -35.01 -5.59 -12.07
CA VAL A 225 -33.77 -6.01 -11.39
C VAL A 225 -33.98 -7.36 -10.70
N GLU A 226 -35.07 -7.54 -9.97
CA GLU A 226 -35.41 -8.83 -9.36
C GLU A 226 -35.54 -9.96 -10.40
N LEU A 227 -36.18 -9.69 -11.55
CA LEU A 227 -36.34 -10.65 -12.64
C LEU A 227 -34.99 -11.19 -13.17
N VAL A 228 -34.07 -10.29 -13.57
CA VAL A 228 -32.78 -10.71 -14.14
C VAL A 228 -31.92 -11.45 -13.12
N TRP A 229 -31.99 -11.07 -11.84
CA TRP A 229 -31.30 -11.74 -10.75
C TRP A 229 -31.87 -13.14 -10.45
N THR A 230 -33.20 -13.29 -10.42
CA THR A 230 -33.85 -14.59 -10.22
C THR A 230 -33.50 -15.57 -11.35
N GLU A 231 -33.51 -15.11 -12.60
CA GLU A 231 -33.16 -15.95 -13.75
C GLU A 231 -31.69 -16.41 -13.72
N ALA A 232 -30.77 -15.48 -13.41
CA ALA A 232 -29.33 -15.74 -13.34
C ALA A 232 -28.96 -16.75 -12.23
N LEU A 233 -29.50 -16.56 -11.02
CA LEU A 233 -29.29 -17.49 -9.89
C LEU A 233 -30.00 -18.83 -10.10
N GLY A 234 -31.21 -18.83 -10.66
CA GLY A 234 -31.94 -20.05 -11.01
C GLY A 234 -31.18 -20.91 -12.01
N SER A 235 -30.57 -20.28 -13.02
CA SER A 235 -29.72 -20.97 -14.00
C SER A 235 -28.51 -21.66 -13.33
N LEU A 236 -27.79 -20.97 -12.43
CA LEU A 236 -26.63 -21.58 -11.75
C LEU A 236 -27.02 -22.68 -10.74
N ASN A 237 -28.12 -22.51 -9.99
CA ASN A 237 -28.58 -23.52 -9.02
C ASN A 237 -28.99 -24.85 -9.67
N ASN A 238 -29.28 -24.87 -10.96
CA ASN A 238 -29.53 -26.10 -11.72
C ASN A 238 -28.22 -26.82 -12.12
N ILE A 239 -27.14 -26.06 -12.35
CA ILE A 239 -25.84 -26.56 -12.87
C ILE A 239 -24.89 -26.96 -11.75
N LEU A 240 -24.83 -26.19 -10.66
CA LEU A 240 -23.92 -26.42 -9.54
C LEU A 240 -24.52 -27.36 -8.49
N THR A 241 -23.68 -28.17 -7.86
CA THR A 241 -24.09 -29.00 -6.71
C THR A 241 -24.13 -28.21 -5.40
N VAL A 242 -23.30 -27.17 -5.28
CA VAL A 242 -23.19 -26.27 -4.12
C VAL A 242 -23.72 -24.87 -4.45
N PRO A 243 -24.22 -24.10 -3.46
CA PRO A 243 -24.60 -22.71 -3.68
C PRO A 243 -23.39 -21.87 -4.14
N VAL A 244 -23.63 -20.94 -5.08
CA VAL A 244 -22.61 -20.01 -5.62
C VAL A 244 -21.85 -19.26 -4.51
N SER A 245 -22.53 -18.97 -3.40
CA SER A 245 -21.96 -18.29 -2.23
C SER A 245 -20.86 -19.05 -1.47
N ARG A 246 -20.58 -20.31 -1.84
CA ARG A 246 -19.45 -21.11 -1.31
C ARG A 246 -18.23 -21.17 -2.24
N ILE A 247 -18.32 -20.61 -3.44
CA ILE A 247 -17.24 -20.59 -4.44
C ILE A 247 -16.54 -19.23 -4.35
N SER A 248 -15.21 -19.19 -4.27
CA SER A 248 -14.45 -17.94 -4.28
C SER A 248 -13.96 -17.55 -5.68
N LEU A 249 -13.64 -16.26 -5.89
CA LEU A 249 -13.02 -15.79 -7.14
C LEU A 249 -11.66 -16.45 -7.41
N ASN A 250 -10.93 -16.85 -6.35
CA ASN A 250 -9.66 -17.57 -6.46
C ASN A 250 -9.88 -19.02 -6.96
N ASP A 251 -10.94 -19.69 -6.51
CA ASP A 251 -11.29 -21.03 -7.01
C ASP A 251 -11.65 -20.98 -8.50
N VAL A 252 -12.45 -19.97 -8.92
CA VAL A 252 -12.79 -19.76 -10.34
C VAL A 252 -11.54 -19.49 -11.18
N SER A 253 -10.61 -18.67 -10.69
CA SER A 253 -9.38 -18.33 -11.42
C SER A 253 -8.40 -19.51 -11.51
N ARG A 254 -8.30 -20.34 -10.45
CA ARG A 254 -7.57 -21.61 -10.50
C ARG A 254 -8.18 -22.60 -11.48
N VAL A 255 -9.51 -22.73 -11.50
CA VAL A 255 -10.24 -23.59 -12.45
C VAL A 255 -10.00 -23.13 -13.89
N GLU A 256 -10.02 -21.83 -14.17
CA GLU A 256 -9.67 -21.29 -15.49
C GLU A 256 -8.22 -21.63 -15.88
N GLY A 257 -7.25 -21.51 -14.96
CA GLY A 257 -5.86 -21.92 -15.19
C GLY A 257 -5.72 -23.42 -15.52
N LEU A 258 -6.37 -24.29 -14.75
CA LEU A 258 -6.39 -25.75 -14.97
C LEU A 258 -7.06 -26.12 -16.31
N LEU A 259 -8.15 -25.43 -16.69
CA LEU A 259 -8.82 -25.62 -17.98
C LEU A 259 -7.93 -25.23 -19.16
N LEU A 260 -7.19 -24.12 -19.04
CA LEU A 260 -6.21 -23.70 -20.05
C LEU A 260 -5.02 -24.68 -20.14
N GLN A 261 -4.56 -25.24 -19.01
CA GLN A 261 -3.52 -26.28 -19.01
C GLN A 261 -4.02 -27.57 -19.65
N ALA A 262 -5.21 -28.05 -19.26
CA ALA A 262 -5.83 -29.24 -19.84
C ALA A 262 -6.05 -29.08 -21.35
N GLN A 263 -6.29 -27.86 -21.83
CA GLN A 263 -6.38 -27.59 -23.26
C GLN A 263 -5.04 -27.78 -23.98
N LYS A 264 -3.94 -27.21 -23.47
CA LYS A 264 -2.60 -27.31 -24.07
C LYS A 264 -2.02 -28.73 -24.08
N THR A 265 -2.43 -29.58 -23.14
CA THR A 265 -1.90 -30.95 -23.02
C THR A 265 -2.58 -31.93 -23.98
N GLU A 266 -1.81 -32.62 -24.83
CA GLU A 266 -2.31 -33.64 -25.77
C GLU A 266 -2.54 -35.03 -25.13
N LYS A 267 -1.96 -35.30 -23.95
CA LYS A 267 -2.06 -36.60 -23.26
C LYS A 267 -3.38 -36.75 -22.50
N GLU A 268 -4.18 -37.75 -22.84
CA GLU A 268 -5.49 -37.99 -22.21
C GLU A 268 -5.43 -38.19 -20.68
N ASP A 269 -4.43 -38.91 -20.16
CA ASP A 269 -4.30 -39.16 -18.71
C ASP A 269 -4.05 -37.87 -17.91
N GLU A 270 -3.21 -36.98 -18.41
CA GLU A 270 -2.94 -35.68 -17.78
C GLU A 270 -4.15 -34.74 -17.89
N VAL A 271 -4.85 -34.74 -19.04
CA VAL A 271 -6.12 -34.00 -19.22
C VAL A 271 -7.17 -34.48 -18.23
N LYS A 272 -7.27 -35.80 -18.02
CA LYS A 272 -8.23 -36.39 -17.07
C LYS A 272 -7.91 -35.99 -15.63
N ALA A 273 -6.65 -36.05 -15.21
CA ALA A 273 -6.22 -35.61 -13.88
C ALA A 273 -6.55 -34.12 -13.62
N LEU A 274 -6.28 -33.25 -14.61
CA LEU A 274 -6.61 -31.83 -14.53
C LEU A 274 -8.13 -31.57 -14.48
N LEU A 275 -8.93 -32.35 -15.22
CA LEU A 275 -10.40 -32.26 -15.17
C LEU A 275 -10.99 -32.80 -13.86
N GLU A 276 -10.37 -33.82 -13.25
CA GLU A 276 -10.71 -34.28 -11.90
C GLU A 276 -10.44 -33.16 -10.86
N GLU A 277 -9.28 -32.49 -10.91
CA GLU A 277 -9.01 -31.33 -10.04
C GLU A 277 -10.02 -30.20 -10.25
N VAL A 278 -10.35 -29.85 -11.51
CA VAL A 278 -11.41 -28.87 -11.83
C VAL A 278 -12.76 -29.26 -11.22
N ASN A 279 -13.14 -30.54 -11.26
CA ASN A 279 -14.40 -31.01 -10.68
C ASN A 279 -14.38 -31.01 -9.14
N THR A 280 -13.21 -31.08 -8.49
CA THR A 280 -13.10 -30.91 -7.02
C THR A 280 -13.26 -29.46 -6.59
N LEU A 281 -12.72 -28.50 -7.36
CA LEU A 281 -12.83 -27.06 -7.08
C LEU A 281 -14.21 -26.49 -7.48
N LEU A 282 -14.80 -27.01 -8.55
CA LEU A 282 -16.09 -26.59 -9.08
C LEU A 282 -17.03 -27.80 -9.27
N PRO A 283 -17.76 -28.22 -8.22
CA PRO A 283 -18.52 -29.47 -8.27
C PRO A 283 -19.84 -29.31 -9.04
N LEU A 284 -19.85 -29.82 -10.27
CA LEU A 284 -20.90 -29.66 -11.28
C LEU A 284 -21.87 -30.86 -11.34
N ARG A 285 -23.08 -30.63 -11.86
CA ARG A 285 -24.08 -31.67 -12.19
C ARG A 285 -24.09 -32.09 -13.67
N MET A 286 -23.08 -31.68 -14.44
CA MET A 286 -23.01 -31.87 -15.89
C MET A 286 -22.83 -33.35 -16.27
N ILE A 287 -23.42 -33.75 -17.39
CA ILE A 287 -23.07 -35.00 -18.10
C ILE A 287 -22.02 -34.64 -19.16
N ASP A 288 -20.93 -35.39 -19.25
CA ASP A 288 -19.81 -35.05 -20.13
C ASP A 288 -20.21 -35.07 -21.62
N PRO A 289 -19.90 -34.00 -22.39
CA PRO A 289 -20.12 -33.96 -23.83
C PRO A 289 -19.03 -34.76 -24.58
N PRO A 290 -19.29 -35.17 -25.84
CA PRO A 290 -18.45 -36.14 -26.55
C PRO A 290 -17.08 -35.64 -27.04
N SER A 291 -16.66 -34.41 -26.74
CA SER A 291 -15.36 -33.87 -27.18
C SER A 291 -14.72 -32.90 -26.18
N LYS A 292 -13.39 -33.01 -26.05
CA LYS A 292 -12.53 -32.25 -25.12
C LYS A 292 -12.77 -30.74 -25.20
N ASP A 293 -12.64 -30.14 -26.38
CA ASP A 293 -12.68 -28.68 -26.55
C ASP A 293 -14.06 -28.10 -26.29
N LYS A 294 -15.11 -28.86 -26.57
CA LYS A 294 -16.50 -28.48 -26.26
C LYS A 294 -16.76 -28.49 -24.76
N LEU A 295 -16.18 -29.44 -24.02
CA LEU A 295 -16.23 -29.48 -22.55
C LEU A 295 -15.48 -28.29 -21.93
N VAL A 296 -14.26 -28.01 -22.41
CA VAL A 296 -13.44 -26.87 -21.94
C VAL A 296 -14.16 -25.55 -22.20
N SER A 297 -14.66 -25.33 -23.42
CA SER A 297 -15.39 -24.10 -23.77
C SER A 297 -16.65 -23.89 -22.91
N GLN A 298 -17.45 -24.95 -22.70
CA GLN A 298 -18.64 -24.87 -21.84
C GLN A 298 -18.30 -24.56 -20.39
N LYS A 299 -17.22 -25.15 -19.85
CA LYS A 299 -16.75 -24.85 -18.49
C LYS A 299 -16.20 -23.43 -18.37
N LEU A 300 -15.51 -22.89 -19.39
CA LEU A 300 -15.04 -21.50 -19.42
C LEU A 300 -16.18 -20.48 -19.49
N ASP A 301 -17.18 -20.71 -20.34
CA ASP A 301 -18.38 -19.86 -20.42
C ASP A 301 -19.16 -19.87 -19.08
N LEU A 302 -19.22 -21.03 -18.41
CA LEU A 302 -19.78 -21.15 -17.07
C LEU A 302 -18.94 -20.43 -16.00
N CYS A 303 -17.62 -20.50 -16.06
CA CYS A 303 -16.73 -19.74 -15.16
C CYS A 303 -16.95 -18.23 -15.30
N GLN A 304 -17.21 -17.72 -16.52
CA GLN A 304 -17.60 -16.33 -16.71
C GLN A 304 -18.93 -16.00 -16.02
N LEU A 305 -19.98 -16.83 -16.19
CA LEU A 305 -21.27 -16.60 -15.54
C LEU A 305 -21.19 -16.64 -14.00
N ILE A 306 -20.38 -17.56 -13.45
CA ILE A 306 -20.12 -17.64 -12.01
C ILE A 306 -19.34 -16.41 -11.54
N ARG A 307 -18.29 -16.00 -12.25
CA ARG A 307 -17.50 -14.79 -11.99
C ARG A 307 -18.38 -13.53 -12.01
N ASP A 308 -19.28 -13.40 -12.99
CA ASP A 308 -20.24 -12.30 -13.09
C ASP A 308 -21.15 -12.24 -11.86
N ILE A 309 -21.75 -13.37 -11.50
CA ILE A 309 -22.70 -13.44 -10.36
C ILE A 309 -21.99 -13.27 -9.02
N ILE A 310 -20.75 -13.76 -8.84
CA ILE A 310 -19.97 -13.51 -7.62
C ILE A 310 -19.60 -12.02 -7.51
N ASN A 311 -19.02 -11.42 -8.57
CA ASN A 311 -18.67 -9.99 -8.60
C ASN A 311 -19.86 -9.09 -8.25
N VAL A 312 -21.03 -9.38 -8.82
CA VAL A 312 -22.26 -8.62 -8.60
C VAL A 312 -22.86 -8.95 -7.22
N SER A 313 -22.69 -10.17 -6.69
CA SER A 313 -23.12 -10.53 -5.31
C SER A 313 -22.26 -9.87 -4.23
N GLU A 314 -20.95 -9.69 -4.46
CA GLU A 314 -20.04 -8.96 -3.56
C GLU A 314 -20.43 -7.49 -3.41
N ALA A 315 -20.90 -6.85 -4.49
CA ALA A 315 -21.48 -5.49 -4.44
C ALA A 315 -22.69 -5.37 -3.50
N THR A 316 -23.39 -6.47 -3.25
CA THR A 316 -24.52 -6.53 -2.32
C THR A 316 -24.13 -6.98 -0.90
N LEU A 317 -22.83 -6.92 -0.57
CA LEU A 317 -22.25 -7.41 0.68
C LEU A 317 -22.50 -8.90 0.95
N GLY A 318 -22.91 -9.64 -0.09
CA GLY A 318 -23.35 -11.03 -0.04
C GLY A 318 -24.32 -11.36 1.08
N SER A 319 -25.25 -10.44 1.37
CA SER A 319 -26.45 -10.75 2.15
C SER A 319 -27.15 -11.97 1.55
N PRO A 320 -27.70 -12.90 2.37
CA PRO A 320 -28.52 -14.00 1.86
C PRO A 320 -29.82 -13.52 1.19
N SER A 321 -30.23 -12.27 1.43
CA SER A 321 -31.31 -11.60 0.71
C SER A 321 -30.95 -10.12 0.50
N PRO A 322 -30.24 -9.77 -0.59
CA PRO A 322 -29.88 -8.39 -0.84
C PRO A 322 -31.10 -7.59 -1.29
N SER A 323 -31.22 -6.34 -0.85
CA SER A 323 -32.32 -5.45 -1.24
C SER A 323 -32.28 -5.15 -2.74
N SER A 324 -33.43 -4.85 -3.32
CA SER A 324 -33.54 -4.54 -4.76
C SER A 324 -32.70 -3.31 -5.14
N LEU A 325 -32.56 -2.33 -4.23
CA LEU A 325 -31.61 -1.21 -4.39
C LEU A 325 -30.14 -1.67 -4.41
N GLY A 326 -29.76 -2.60 -3.54
CA GLY A 326 -28.42 -3.20 -3.55
C GLY A 326 -28.14 -3.95 -4.85
N LYS A 327 -29.10 -4.79 -5.27
CA LYS A 327 -29.08 -5.51 -6.56
C LYS A 327 -28.96 -4.59 -7.76
N TYR A 328 -29.64 -3.44 -7.75
CA TYR A 328 -29.54 -2.42 -8.80
C TYR A 328 -28.15 -1.78 -8.85
N ARG A 329 -27.63 -1.30 -7.70
CA ARG A 329 -26.29 -0.70 -7.62
C ARG A 329 -25.19 -1.66 -8.09
N ALA A 330 -25.36 -2.95 -7.78
CA ALA A 330 -24.46 -4.01 -8.22
C ALA A 330 -24.42 -4.22 -9.75
N LEU A 331 -25.51 -3.92 -10.48
CA LEU A 331 -25.53 -3.94 -11.95
C LEU A 331 -24.74 -2.79 -12.57
N ARG A 332 -24.32 -1.78 -11.80
CA ARG A 332 -23.44 -0.67 -12.25
C ARG A 332 -23.91 0.10 -13.49
N CYS A 333 -25.17 -0.08 -13.86
CA CYS A 333 -25.82 0.43 -15.05
C CYS A 333 -27.03 1.25 -14.61
N SER A 334 -27.17 2.47 -15.13
CA SER A 334 -28.36 3.28 -14.89
C SER A 334 -29.48 2.71 -15.74
N ILE A 335 -30.61 2.39 -15.11
CA ILE A 335 -31.81 1.83 -15.76
C ILE A 335 -32.97 2.79 -15.47
N GLU A 336 -33.62 3.28 -16.51
CA GLU A 336 -34.78 4.19 -16.44
C GLU A 336 -35.91 3.63 -17.33
N VAL A 337 -37.16 3.63 -16.87
CA VAL A 337 -38.30 3.27 -17.73
C VAL A 337 -38.56 4.39 -18.74
N VAL A 338 -38.68 4.05 -20.02
CA VAL A 338 -39.14 4.98 -21.06
C VAL A 338 -40.67 4.99 -21.06
N PRO A 339 -41.35 6.11 -20.73
CA PRO A 339 -42.82 6.15 -20.73
C PRO A 339 -43.38 5.97 -22.15
N PRO A 340 -44.53 5.28 -22.35
CA PRO A 340 -45.11 5.09 -23.68
C PRO A 340 -45.46 6.37 -24.44
N GLN A 341 -45.59 7.51 -23.75
CA GLN A 341 -45.86 8.82 -24.32
C GLN A 341 -44.59 9.56 -24.79
N ASN A 342 -43.40 9.05 -24.47
CA ASN A 342 -42.14 9.63 -24.90
C ASN A 342 -41.86 9.24 -26.37
N PRO A 343 -41.52 10.18 -27.28
CA PRO A 343 -41.20 9.87 -28.67
C PRO A 343 -40.11 8.79 -28.85
N GLU A 344 -39.18 8.69 -27.89
CA GLU A 344 -38.17 7.63 -27.82
C GLU A 344 -38.78 6.21 -27.83
N PHE A 345 -39.91 6.01 -27.14
CA PHE A 345 -40.61 4.72 -27.08
C PHE A 345 -41.06 4.29 -28.49
N HIS A 346 -41.59 5.22 -29.27
CA HIS A 346 -42.02 4.96 -30.65
C HIS A 346 -40.85 4.66 -31.58
N VAL A 347 -39.73 5.37 -31.45
CA VAL A 347 -38.51 5.11 -32.24
C VAL A 347 -37.97 3.70 -31.97
N VAL A 348 -37.88 3.28 -30.71
CA VAL A 348 -37.43 1.92 -30.36
C VAL A 348 -38.44 0.87 -30.80
N SER A 349 -39.74 1.15 -30.70
CA SER A 349 -40.80 0.25 -31.19
C SER A 349 -40.77 0.06 -32.72
N GLN A 350 -40.30 1.06 -33.49
CA GLN A 350 -40.16 0.95 -34.94
C GLN A 350 -39.09 -0.07 -35.36
N LEU A 351 -38.04 -0.27 -34.55
CA LEU A 351 -36.99 -1.27 -34.80
C LEU A 351 -37.47 -2.73 -34.68
N LEU A 352 -38.72 -2.96 -34.26
CA LEU A 352 -39.28 -4.27 -33.91
C LEU A 352 -40.49 -4.66 -34.78
N GLN A 353 -40.75 -3.90 -35.85
CA GLN A 353 -41.97 -4.02 -36.67
C GLN A 353 -41.97 -5.17 -37.69
N ASP A 354 -40.83 -5.83 -37.91
CA ASP A 354 -40.69 -6.96 -38.85
C ASP A 354 -41.35 -8.27 -38.34
N ARG A 355 -41.85 -8.28 -37.10
CA ARG A 355 -42.63 -9.39 -36.53
C ARG A 355 -43.70 -8.87 -35.56
N PRO A 356 -44.91 -9.45 -35.51
CA PRO A 356 -45.88 -9.09 -34.47
C PRO A 356 -45.35 -9.46 -33.08
N VAL A 357 -45.12 -8.45 -32.24
CA VAL A 357 -44.64 -8.60 -30.86
C VAL A 357 -45.44 -7.70 -29.91
N GLN A 358 -45.63 -8.16 -28.68
CA GLN A 358 -46.20 -7.35 -27.62
C GLN A 358 -45.07 -6.82 -26.73
N ILE A 359 -44.77 -5.52 -26.84
CA ILE A 359 -43.80 -4.84 -25.97
C ILE A 359 -44.47 -4.61 -24.61
N GLN A 360 -43.82 -5.08 -23.54
CA GLN A 360 -44.28 -4.91 -22.16
C GLN A 360 -43.69 -3.62 -21.55
N GLN A 361 -42.39 -3.40 -21.71
CA GLN A 361 -41.71 -2.15 -21.34
C GLN A 361 -40.41 -1.96 -22.13
N ILE A 362 -39.97 -0.70 -22.21
CA ILE A 362 -38.69 -0.29 -22.75
C ILE A 362 -37.91 0.41 -21.64
N LEU A 363 -36.71 -0.08 -21.37
CA LEU A 363 -35.82 0.40 -20.33
C LEU A 363 -34.61 1.06 -21.00
N ARG A 364 -34.43 2.36 -20.81
CA ARG A 364 -33.18 3.04 -21.18
C ARG A 364 -32.08 2.56 -20.24
N VAL A 365 -30.96 2.16 -20.81
CA VAL A 365 -29.78 1.70 -20.08
C VAL A 365 -28.56 2.56 -20.43
N SER A 366 -27.72 2.84 -19.44
CA SER A 366 -26.46 3.56 -19.64
C SER A 366 -25.36 3.07 -18.70
N ARG A 367 -24.14 2.94 -19.23
CA ARG A 367 -22.97 2.40 -18.53
C ARG A 367 -21.79 3.36 -18.65
N GLY A 368 -21.22 3.79 -17.53
CA GLY A 368 -20.15 4.79 -17.51
C GLY A 368 -18.88 4.38 -18.27
N MET A 369 -18.58 3.07 -18.31
CA MET A 369 -17.48 2.51 -19.12
C MET A 369 -17.72 2.68 -20.63
N GLU A 370 -18.96 2.44 -21.09
CA GLU A 370 -19.31 2.49 -22.51
C GLU A 370 -19.37 3.93 -23.00
N LEU A 371 -19.89 4.87 -22.19
CA LEU A 371 -19.79 6.29 -22.51
C LEU A 371 -18.34 6.71 -22.83
N GLN A 372 -17.34 6.13 -22.13
CA GLN A 372 -15.95 6.58 -22.19
C GLN A 372 -15.16 5.99 -23.34
N LEU A 373 -15.34 4.70 -23.56
CA LEU A 373 -14.54 3.95 -24.53
C LEU A 373 -15.24 3.86 -25.90
N PHE A 374 -16.49 4.31 -26.02
CA PHE A 374 -17.24 4.23 -27.27
C PHE A 374 -16.62 5.12 -28.37
N LYS A 375 -16.18 4.46 -29.45
CA LYS A 375 -15.51 5.09 -30.59
C LYS A 375 -16.48 5.76 -31.56
N GLU A 376 -17.07 6.86 -31.09
CA GLU A 376 -17.97 7.71 -31.86
C GLU A 376 -17.27 8.35 -33.09
N ASP A 377 -15.95 8.53 -33.01
CA ASP A 377 -15.07 9.05 -34.07
C ASP A 377 -14.98 8.15 -35.32
N LEU A 378 -15.25 6.84 -35.21
CA LEU A 378 -15.26 5.93 -36.36
C LEU A 378 -16.42 6.20 -37.32
N GLY A 379 -17.49 6.86 -36.86
CA GLY A 379 -18.71 7.12 -37.63
C GLY A 379 -19.51 5.86 -38.00
N ASN A 380 -20.51 6.03 -38.88
CA ASN A 380 -21.44 4.95 -39.29
C ASN A 380 -22.03 4.19 -38.08
N ILE A 381 -22.56 4.96 -37.13
CA ILE A 381 -23.17 4.43 -35.91
C ILE A 381 -24.62 4.04 -36.24
N LYS A 382 -24.98 2.79 -35.97
CA LYS A 382 -26.35 2.27 -36.18
C LYS A 382 -26.94 1.73 -34.87
N PRO A 383 -28.26 1.93 -34.62
CA PRO A 383 -28.99 1.15 -33.63
C PRO A 383 -29.19 -0.26 -34.18
N LEU A 384 -28.61 -1.26 -33.53
CA LEU A 384 -28.73 -2.67 -33.90
C LEU A 384 -29.21 -3.52 -32.72
N LEU A 385 -29.79 -4.66 -33.05
CA LEU A 385 -30.41 -5.59 -32.11
C LEU A 385 -29.44 -6.71 -31.72
N HIS A 386 -29.47 -7.09 -30.45
CA HIS A 386 -28.75 -8.26 -29.91
C HIS A 386 -29.65 -9.03 -28.93
N SER A 387 -29.75 -10.35 -29.13
CA SER A 387 -30.57 -11.24 -28.31
C SER A 387 -29.71 -12.29 -27.61
N THR A 388 -30.09 -12.63 -26.39
CA THR A 388 -29.46 -13.72 -25.62
C THR A 388 -30.45 -14.30 -24.60
N SER A 389 -30.00 -15.27 -23.81
CA SER A 389 -30.77 -15.82 -22.69
C SER A 389 -30.97 -14.77 -21.59
N PRO A 390 -32.18 -14.62 -21.00
CA PRO A 390 -32.41 -13.68 -19.90
C PRO A 390 -31.47 -13.86 -18.70
N SER A 391 -30.97 -15.07 -18.44
CA SER A 391 -29.96 -15.36 -17.40
C SER A 391 -28.62 -14.65 -17.60
N SER A 392 -28.29 -14.21 -18.82
CA SER A 392 -27.05 -13.50 -19.15
C SER A 392 -27.11 -11.99 -18.86
N PHE A 393 -28.29 -11.42 -18.61
CA PHE A 393 -28.47 -9.97 -18.48
C PHE A 393 -27.80 -9.38 -17.23
N VAL A 394 -27.66 -10.12 -16.13
CA VAL A 394 -26.89 -9.67 -14.95
C VAL A 394 -25.43 -9.40 -15.30
N GLY A 395 -24.82 -10.31 -16.08
CA GLY A 395 -23.48 -10.12 -16.62
C GLY A 395 -23.41 -8.94 -17.59
N ILE A 396 -24.31 -8.88 -18.58
CA ILE A 396 -24.25 -7.86 -19.63
C ILE A 396 -24.50 -6.45 -19.08
N LEU A 397 -25.44 -6.25 -18.16
CA LEU A 397 -25.67 -4.93 -17.55
C LEU A 397 -24.46 -4.51 -16.68
N SER A 398 -23.84 -5.44 -15.94
CA SER A 398 -22.68 -5.13 -15.09
C SER A 398 -21.39 -4.87 -15.87
N ARG A 399 -20.98 -5.75 -16.80
CA ARG A 399 -19.69 -5.64 -17.52
C ARG A 399 -19.78 -5.22 -18.98
N GLY A 400 -20.95 -5.31 -19.62
CA GLY A 400 -21.16 -5.07 -21.05
C GLY A 400 -21.13 -6.36 -21.85
N LEU A 401 -21.32 -6.26 -23.17
CA LEU A 401 -21.04 -7.37 -24.08
C LEU A 401 -19.53 -7.63 -24.11
N LEU A 402 -19.14 -8.90 -23.97
CA LEU A 402 -17.75 -9.33 -24.08
C LEU A 402 -17.52 -9.91 -25.47
N LEU A 403 -16.29 -9.77 -25.99
CA LEU A 403 -15.83 -10.63 -27.06
C LEU A 403 -15.85 -12.10 -26.58
N PRO A 404 -16.14 -13.08 -27.47
CA PRO A 404 -15.87 -14.48 -27.21
C PRO A 404 -14.45 -14.64 -26.65
N ARG A 405 -14.31 -15.32 -25.50
CA ARG A 405 -13.05 -15.30 -24.72
C ARG A 405 -11.85 -15.74 -25.58
N VAL A 406 -10.95 -14.80 -25.80
CA VAL A 406 -9.71 -15.00 -26.56
C VAL A 406 -8.66 -15.74 -25.72
N GLY A 407 -8.92 -17.01 -25.42
CA GLY A 407 -7.83 -17.98 -25.21
C GLY A 407 -7.10 -18.32 -26.52
N VAL A 408 -7.62 -17.82 -27.64
CA VAL A 408 -7.38 -18.29 -29.01
C VAL A 408 -6.13 -17.66 -29.65
N GLU A 409 -5.87 -16.36 -29.44
CA GLU A 409 -4.82 -15.61 -30.16
C GLU A 409 -3.37 -16.01 -29.83
N GLN A 410 -3.15 -16.83 -28.80
CA GLN A 410 -1.81 -17.38 -28.49
C GLN A 410 -1.73 -18.91 -28.59
N HIS A 411 -2.85 -19.64 -28.72
CA HIS A 411 -2.86 -21.10 -28.56
C HIS A 411 -3.75 -21.88 -29.55
N GLY A 412 -4.32 -21.24 -30.57
CA GLY A 412 -4.85 -21.95 -31.76
C GLY A 412 -6.09 -22.83 -31.51
N ILE A 413 -7.07 -22.32 -30.75
CA ILE A 413 -8.29 -23.04 -30.39
C ILE A 413 -9.38 -22.86 -31.46
N GLU A 414 -9.88 -23.95 -32.04
CA GLU A 414 -11.14 -23.92 -32.80
C GLU A 414 -12.36 -24.10 -31.87
N ARG A 415 -13.22 -23.08 -31.75
CA ARG A 415 -14.58 -23.25 -31.19
C ARG A 415 -15.51 -23.84 -32.26
N THR A 416 -16.49 -24.64 -31.84
CA THR A 416 -17.50 -25.23 -32.74
C THR A 416 -18.75 -24.35 -32.94
N ASP A 417 -18.79 -23.19 -32.29
CA ASP A 417 -19.80 -22.15 -32.40
C ASP A 417 -19.19 -20.80 -32.79
N ILE A 418 -18.05 -20.82 -33.51
CA ILE A 418 -17.61 -19.64 -34.24
C ILE A 418 -18.75 -19.25 -35.19
N GLY A 419 -19.28 -18.04 -35.02
CA GLY A 419 -20.36 -17.55 -35.87
C GLY A 419 -19.88 -17.43 -37.33
N ASN A 420 -20.82 -17.14 -38.23
CA ASN A 420 -20.58 -17.14 -39.69
C ASN A 420 -19.44 -16.20 -40.16
N LEU A 421 -18.93 -15.33 -39.28
CA LEU A 421 -17.95 -14.28 -39.50
C LEU A 421 -16.87 -14.24 -38.40
N GLY A 422 -16.57 -15.37 -37.77
CA GLY A 422 -15.46 -15.45 -36.82
C GLY A 422 -15.79 -15.01 -35.39
N GLY A 423 -14.75 -14.67 -34.63
CA GLY A 423 -14.78 -14.44 -33.17
C GLY A 423 -15.26 -13.07 -32.70
N GLY A 424 -16.12 -12.38 -33.45
CA GLY A 424 -16.65 -11.06 -33.09
C GLY A 424 -17.95 -11.09 -32.28
N ILE A 425 -18.50 -9.91 -32.01
CA ILE A 425 -19.81 -9.70 -31.36
C ILE A 425 -20.86 -9.44 -32.46
N TYR A 426 -21.92 -10.24 -32.46
CA TYR A 426 -22.93 -10.30 -33.52
C TYR A 426 -24.15 -9.43 -33.20
N PHE A 427 -24.62 -8.73 -34.23
CA PHE A 427 -25.78 -7.84 -34.24
C PHE A 427 -26.60 -8.03 -35.51
N SER A 428 -27.88 -7.67 -35.48
CA SER A 428 -28.75 -7.64 -36.66
C SER A 428 -29.64 -6.40 -36.62
N ASP A 429 -30.15 -5.96 -37.77
CA ASP A 429 -31.20 -4.94 -37.86
C ASP A 429 -32.62 -5.53 -37.88
N SER A 430 -32.74 -6.88 -37.82
CA SER A 430 -34.01 -7.61 -37.82
C SER A 430 -34.30 -8.33 -36.49
N LEU A 431 -35.54 -8.22 -36.01
CA LEU A 431 -36.02 -8.98 -34.85
C LEU A 431 -36.23 -10.44 -35.21
N LYS A 432 -36.67 -10.75 -36.44
CA LYS A 432 -36.80 -12.14 -36.94
C LYS A 432 -35.49 -12.93 -36.75
N THR A 433 -34.35 -12.31 -37.06
CA THR A 433 -33.01 -12.89 -36.89
C THR A 433 -32.62 -12.95 -35.42
N SER A 434 -32.77 -11.83 -34.70
CA SER A 434 -32.42 -11.74 -33.28
C SER A 434 -33.20 -12.74 -32.41
N VAL A 435 -34.49 -12.99 -32.69
CA VAL A 435 -35.33 -13.95 -31.95
C VAL A 435 -34.76 -15.38 -31.97
N LYS A 436 -33.96 -15.76 -32.98
CA LYS A 436 -33.29 -17.09 -33.03
C LYS A 436 -32.44 -17.37 -31.77
N TYR A 437 -31.93 -16.33 -31.11
CA TYR A 437 -31.08 -16.39 -29.91
C TYR A 437 -31.79 -16.02 -28.61
N SER A 438 -33.08 -15.66 -28.69
CA SER A 438 -33.91 -15.28 -27.54
C SER A 438 -34.63 -16.50 -26.93
N LYS A 439 -34.66 -16.57 -25.60
CA LYS A 439 -35.46 -17.54 -24.83
C LYS A 439 -36.46 -16.81 -23.93
N PRO A 440 -37.67 -17.34 -23.72
CA PRO A 440 -38.57 -16.81 -22.70
C PRO A 440 -37.99 -17.10 -21.31
N SER A 441 -38.11 -16.15 -20.40
CA SER A 441 -37.71 -16.27 -19.00
C SER A 441 -38.48 -17.42 -18.35
N VAL A 442 -37.77 -18.23 -17.57
CA VAL A 442 -38.39 -19.27 -16.73
C VAL A 442 -39.25 -18.61 -15.64
N THR A 443 -38.88 -17.40 -15.20
CA THR A 443 -39.51 -16.65 -14.12
C THR A 443 -40.87 -16.07 -14.52
N ASP A 444 -40.94 -15.18 -15.53
CA ASP A 444 -42.16 -14.45 -15.90
C ASP A 444 -42.71 -14.78 -17.32
N GLY A 445 -41.99 -15.60 -18.09
CA GLY A 445 -42.37 -15.96 -19.47
C GLY A 445 -42.07 -14.90 -20.53
N SER A 446 -41.56 -13.73 -20.16
CA SER A 446 -41.19 -12.65 -21.09
C SER A 446 -39.83 -12.90 -21.75
N ARG A 447 -39.54 -12.17 -22.83
CA ARG A 447 -38.26 -12.18 -23.54
C ARG A 447 -37.56 -10.84 -23.37
N LEU A 448 -36.23 -10.89 -23.32
CA LEU A 448 -35.38 -9.70 -23.28
C LEU A 448 -34.59 -9.56 -24.58
N LEU A 449 -34.45 -8.32 -25.03
CA LEU A 449 -33.69 -7.91 -26.22
C LEU A 449 -32.86 -6.67 -25.87
N LEU A 450 -31.65 -6.58 -26.41
CA LEU A 450 -30.81 -5.38 -26.33
C LEU A 450 -30.90 -4.60 -27.64
N VAL A 451 -30.99 -3.28 -27.52
CA VAL A 451 -30.76 -2.33 -28.61
C VAL A 451 -29.49 -1.56 -28.27
N CYS A 452 -28.50 -1.70 -29.13
CA CYS A 452 -27.16 -1.14 -28.96
C CYS A 452 -26.86 -0.14 -30.08
N GLU A 453 -26.19 0.96 -29.76
CA GLU A 453 -25.50 1.76 -30.76
C GLU A 453 -24.16 1.09 -31.08
N VAL A 454 -23.94 0.80 -32.35
CA VAL A 454 -22.75 0.09 -32.84
C VAL A 454 -22.03 0.97 -33.85
N ALA A 455 -20.81 1.37 -33.53
CA ALA A 455 -19.91 2.16 -34.38
C ALA A 455 -19.23 1.26 -35.42
N LEU A 456 -19.90 1.04 -36.55
CA LEU A 456 -19.39 0.17 -37.62
C LEU A 456 -18.20 0.81 -38.38
N GLY A 457 -18.18 2.14 -38.47
CA GLY A 457 -17.22 2.87 -39.30
C GLY A 457 -17.14 2.34 -40.73
N ARG A 458 -15.93 2.03 -41.21
CA ARG A 458 -15.72 1.35 -42.48
C ARG A 458 -16.07 -0.14 -42.33
N CYS A 459 -17.27 -0.50 -42.76
CA CYS A 459 -17.77 -1.87 -42.71
C CYS A 459 -17.40 -2.65 -44.00
N LYS A 460 -16.99 -3.91 -43.86
CA LYS A 460 -16.71 -4.81 -44.98
C LYS A 460 -17.92 -5.70 -45.29
N ASP A 461 -18.55 -5.49 -46.43
CA ASP A 461 -19.55 -6.42 -46.98
C ASP A 461 -18.90 -7.74 -47.40
N LEU A 462 -19.42 -8.86 -46.90
CA LEU A 462 -19.08 -10.23 -47.27
C LEU A 462 -20.32 -11.01 -47.75
N LEU A 463 -20.14 -11.79 -48.81
CA LEU A 463 -21.17 -12.65 -49.42
C LEU A 463 -20.96 -14.15 -49.10
N LYS A 464 -19.85 -14.48 -48.45
CA LYS A 464 -19.49 -15.82 -48.01
C LYS A 464 -19.16 -15.80 -46.52
N LYS A 465 -19.38 -16.93 -45.87
CA LYS A 465 -19.04 -17.13 -44.46
C LYS A 465 -17.52 -17.27 -44.32
N ASP A 466 -16.98 -16.70 -43.25
CA ASP A 466 -15.58 -16.81 -42.90
C ASP A 466 -15.45 -16.95 -41.38
N THR A 467 -15.33 -18.19 -40.93
CA THR A 467 -15.14 -18.53 -39.52
C THR A 467 -13.71 -18.30 -39.03
N THR A 468 -12.78 -17.85 -39.88
CA THR A 468 -11.36 -17.67 -39.49
C THR A 468 -11.06 -16.26 -38.94
N LEU A 469 -11.99 -15.32 -39.09
CA LEU A 469 -11.81 -13.92 -38.68
C LEU A 469 -11.70 -13.76 -37.15
N THR A 470 -10.55 -13.32 -36.65
CA THR A 470 -10.39 -12.84 -35.27
C THR A 470 -10.53 -11.32 -35.15
N CYS A 471 -10.31 -10.59 -36.25
CA CYS A 471 -10.38 -9.14 -36.33
C CYS A 471 -11.02 -8.69 -37.66
N ALA A 472 -11.33 -7.39 -37.78
CA ALA A 472 -11.80 -6.83 -39.04
C ALA A 472 -10.66 -6.79 -40.09
N PRO A 473 -10.94 -7.04 -41.39
CA PRO A 473 -9.92 -6.99 -42.44
C PRO A 473 -9.23 -5.63 -42.56
N ASP A 474 -7.98 -5.62 -43.04
CA ASP A 474 -7.16 -4.41 -43.18
C ASP A 474 -7.90 -3.24 -43.84
N GLY A 475 -7.92 -2.09 -43.16
CA GLY A 475 -8.62 -0.88 -43.61
C GLY A 475 -10.11 -0.83 -43.29
N TYR A 476 -10.66 -1.84 -42.62
CA TYR A 476 -12.05 -1.88 -42.13
C TYR A 476 -12.10 -1.99 -40.60
N HIS A 477 -13.24 -1.65 -40.00
CA HIS A 477 -13.44 -1.65 -38.54
C HIS A 477 -14.56 -2.62 -38.10
N SER A 478 -15.38 -3.09 -39.04
CA SER A 478 -16.43 -4.07 -38.82
C SER A 478 -16.70 -4.88 -40.09
N VAL A 479 -17.46 -5.96 -39.96
CA VAL A 479 -17.84 -6.84 -41.07
C VAL A 479 -19.37 -6.95 -41.13
N HIS A 480 -19.91 -7.12 -42.34
CA HIS A 480 -21.34 -7.25 -42.62
C HIS A 480 -21.56 -8.44 -43.55
N GLY A 481 -22.16 -9.51 -43.01
CA GLY A 481 -22.66 -10.65 -43.76
C GLY A 481 -23.95 -10.26 -44.44
N VAL A 482 -23.88 -10.00 -45.73
CA VAL A 482 -24.97 -9.38 -46.51
C VAL A 482 -26.01 -10.44 -46.86
N GLN A 483 -27.29 -10.18 -46.60
CA GLN A 483 -28.39 -11.12 -46.86
C GLN A 483 -28.49 -11.53 -48.35
N ARG A 484 -28.91 -12.78 -48.57
CA ARG A 484 -29.27 -13.29 -49.90
C ARG A 484 -30.57 -12.65 -50.37
N THR A 485 -30.54 -12.07 -51.57
CA THR A 485 -31.75 -11.60 -52.27
C THR A 485 -31.87 -12.28 -53.63
N PRO A 486 -33.03 -12.23 -54.32
CA PRO A 486 -33.18 -12.84 -55.65
C PRO A 486 -32.14 -12.39 -56.68
N ASN A 487 -31.56 -11.20 -56.50
CA ASN A 487 -30.55 -10.61 -57.37
C ASN A 487 -29.12 -10.63 -56.77
N ARG A 488 -28.92 -11.21 -55.58
CA ARG A 488 -27.63 -11.24 -54.87
C ARG A 488 -27.40 -12.61 -54.23
N LEU A 489 -26.51 -13.40 -54.84
CA LEU A 489 -26.02 -14.65 -54.25
C LEU A 489 -25.18 -14.33 -53.01
N SER A 490 -25.61 -14.87 -51.87
CA SER A 490 -24.92 -14.78 -50.59
C SER A 490 -25.14 -16.05 -49.77
N GLU A 491 -24.24 -16.37 -48.85
CA GLU A 491 -24.36 -17.49 -47.90
C GLU A 491 -25.14 -17.12 -46.61
N PHE A 492 -25.48 -15.83 -46.43
CA PHE A 492 -26.25 -15.33 -45.30
C PHE A 492 -27.76 -15.30 -45.61
N GLU A 493 -28.59 -15.74 -44.66
CA GLU A 493 -30.06 -15.73 -44.80
C GLU A 493 -30.67 -14.36 -44.52
N ASP A 494 -30.14 -13.68 -43.50
CA ASP A 494 -30.52 -12.34 -43.03
C ASP A 494 -29.22 -11.52 -42.87
N ASP A 495 -29.29 -10.19 -42.69
CA ASP A 495 -28.09 -9.35 -42.52
C ASP A 495 -27.48 -9.53 -41.11
N GLU A 496 -26.18 -9.83 -41.06
CA GLU A 496 -25.39 -10.04 -39.83
C GLU A 496 -24.25 -9.02 -39.73
N PHE A 497 -24.27 -8.15 -38.72
CA PHE A 497 -23.23 -7.15 -38.45
C PHE A 497 -22.31 -7.63 -37.33
N VAL A 498 -20.99 -7.54 -37.52
CA VAL A 498 -20.00 -8.06 -36.57
C VAL A 498 -18.90 -7.04 -36.31
N VAL A 499 -18.63 -6.80 -35.02
CA VAL A 499 -17.52 -5.96 -34.53
C VAL A 499 -16.56 -6.79 -33.68
N TYR A 500 -15.28 -6.46 -33.72
CA TYR A 500 -14.21 -7.22 -33.06
C TYR A 500 -13.54 -6.42 -31.93
N ASN A 501 -14.16 -5.31 -31.51
CA ASN A 501 -13.74 -4.52 -30.37
C ASN A 501 -14.98 -4.09 -29.56
N THR A 502 -14.97 -4.31 -28.24
CA THR A 502 -16.05 -3.91 -27.33
C THR A 502 -16.24 -2.39 -27.27
N GLU A 503 -15.20 -1.62 -27.57
CA GLU A 503 -15.19 -0.16 -27.67
C GLU A 503 -16.04 0.39 -28.84
N GLN A 504 -16.55 -0.47 -29.72
CA GLN A 504 -17.49 -0.09 -30.80
C GLN A 504 -18.96 -0.19 -30.37
N ILE A 505 -19.26 -0.51 -29.11
CA ILE A 505 -20.61 -0.85 -28.64
C ILE A 505 -21.02 0.04 -27.45
N ARG A 506 -22.22 0.61 -27.52
CA ARG A 506 -22.90 1.29 -26.42
C ARG A 506 -24.30 0.71 -26.24
N LEU A 507 -24.60 0.11 -25.08
CA LEU A 507 -25.95 -0.34 -24.75
C LEU A 507 -26.84 0.89 -24.59
N LYS A 508 -28.05 0.86 -25.16
CA LYS A 508 -28.98 2.00 -25.10
C LYS A 508 -30.36 1.63 -24.55
N TYR A 509 -30.91 0.48 -24.96
CA TYR A 509 -32.18 0.00 -24.42
C TYR A 509 -32.16 -1.51 -24.13
N VAL A 510 -32.90 -1.91 -23.09
CA VAL A 510 -33.43 -3.26 -22.93
C VAL A 510 -34.92 -3.20 -23.26
N VAL A 511 -35.38 -4.07 -24.15
CA VAL A 511 -36.81 -4.23 -24.46
C VAL A 511 -37.30 -5.54 -23.86
N GLN A 512 -38.34 -5.47 -23.04
CA GLN A 512 -39.07 -6.64 -22.55
C GLN A 512 -40.31 -6.85 -23.41
N TYR A 513 -40.45 -8.03 -24.01
CA TYR A 513 -41.51 -8.33 -24.99
C TYR A 513 -41.99 -9.78 -24.90
N SER A 514 -43.08 -10.11 -25.58
CA SER A 514 -43.57 -11.47 -25.74
C SER A 514 -44.03 -11.74 -27.17
N LEU A 515 -43.87 -12.99 -27.61
CA LEU A 515 -44.34 -13.50 -28.91
C LEU A 515 -45.66 -14.26 -28.75
N GLU A 516 -46.38 -14.40 -29.86
CA GLU A 516 -47.56 -15.27 -29.94
C GLU A 516 -47.20 -16.72 -29.54
N GLY A 517 -47.83 -17.22 -28.47
CA GLY A 517 -47.56 -18.53 -27.90
C GLY A 517 -46.70 -18.53 -26.62
N ASP A 518 -46.01 -17.44 -26.29
CA ASP A 518 -45.35 -17.30 -24.98
C ASP A 518 -46.41 -17.17 -23.86
N LYS A 519 -46.21 -17.85 -22.74
CA LYS A 519 -47.12 -17.82 -21.58
C LYS A 519 -46.54 -16.95 -20.47
N LEU A 520 -47.02 -15.71 -20.38
CA LEU A 520 -46.69 -14.80 -19.29
C LEU A 520 -47.17 -15.36 -17.94
N LYS A 521 -46.35 -15.16 -16.92
CA LYS A 521 -46.63 -15.54 -15.52
C LYS A 521 -46.58 -14.29 -14.65
N GLU A 522 -47.39 -14.25 -13.61
CA GLU A 522 -47.37 -13.15 -12.66
C GLU A 522 -46.14 -13.22 -11.77
N PHE A 523 -45.34 -12.14 -11.75
CA PHE A 523 -44.14 -12.00 -10.93
C PHE A 523 -44.19 -10.67 -10.16
N GLN A 524 -44.55 -10.74 -8.88
CA GLN A 524 -44.64 -9.58 -7.97
C GLN A 524 -43.65 -9.73 -6.79
N PRO A 525 -42.36 -9.39 -6.97
CA PRO A 525 -41.36 -9.42 -5.90
C PRO A 525 -41.55 -8.26 -4.91
N GLN A 526 -41.13 -8.46 -3.65
CA GLN A 526 -41.11 -7.39 -2.65
C GLN A 526 -39.90 -6.46 -2.88
N ILE A 527 -40.16 -5.19 -3.20
CA ILE A 527 -39.11 -4.20 -3.50
C ILE A 527 -38.67 -3.46 -2.22
N ASN A 528 -37.52 -3.84 -1.67
CA ASN A 528 -36.93 -3.16 -0.52
C ASN A 528 -36.08 -1.96 -0.97
N THR A 529 -36.54 -0.75 -0.65
CA THR A 529 -35.90 0.53 -1.03
C THR A 529 -34.97 1.13 0.02
N GLN A 530 -34.85 0.54 1.21
CA GLN A 530 -34.03 1.05 2.31
C GLN A 530 -32.91 0.07 2.71
N LEU A 531 -31.77 0.62 3.18
CA LEU A 531 -30.63 -0.14 3.69
C LEU A 531 -30.70 -0.28 5.21
N THR A 532 -30.90 -1.49 5.71
CA THR A 532 -30.81 -1.82 7.15
C THR A 532 -29.38 -2.25 7.50
N HIS A 533 -28.72 -1.50 8.37
CA HIS A 533 -27.42 -1.88 8.94
C HIS A 533 -27.61 -2.74 10.19
N GLU A 534 -27.18 -4.01 10.13
CA GLU A 534 -27.12 -4.89 11.30
C GLU A 534 -25.84 -4.70 12.12
N GLY A 535 -25.92 -5.09 13.40
CA GLY A 535 -24.94 -4.78 14.43
C GLY A 535 -23.71 -5.69 14.46
N LEU A 536 -22.61 -5.15 14.98
CA LEU A 536 -21.33 -5.84 15.09
C LEU A 536 -21.15 -6.44 16.50
N GLU A 537 -21.00 -7.76 16.60
CA GLU A 537 -20.63 -8.43 17.86
C GLU A 537 -19.12 -8.29 18.17
N SER A 538 -18.76 -8.40 19.45
CA SER A 538 -17.38 -8.22 19.91
C SER A 538 -16.61 -9.55 19.97
N THR A 539 -15.61 -9.71 19.10
CA THR A 539 -14.63 -10.81 19.17
C THR A 539 -13.44 -10.46 20.06
N LYS A 540 -12.89 -11.48 20.74
CA LYS A 540 -11.80 -11.33 21.72
C LYS A 540 -10.43 -11.11 21.05
N ASN A 541 -9.47 -10.64 21.86
CA ASN A 541 -8.12 -10.32 21.42
C ASN A 541 -7.29 -11.59 21.09
N PRO A 542 -6.79 -11.80 19.86
CA PRO A 542 -6.03 -13.02 19.50
C PRO A 542 -4.60 -13.10 20.05
N LEU A 543 -4.18 -12.17 20.91
CA LEU A 543 -2.81 -12.07 21.43
C LEU A 543 -2.52 -13.02 22.62
N GLU A 544 -3.43 -13.95 22.94
CA GLU A 544 -3.25 -14.95 24.01
C GLU A 544 -2.89 -16.36 23.49
N GLU A 545 -2.41 -16.56 22.24
CA GLU A 545 -2.24 -17.92 21.66
C GLU A 545 -0.92 -18.22 20.89
N MET A 546 0.25 -17.76 21.36
CA MET A 546 1.54 -18.29 20.88
C MET A 546 2.52 -18.59 22.01
N ASN A 547 2.95 -19.86 22.13
CA ASN A 547 3.87 -20.33 23.17
C ASN A 547 5.24 -20.68 22.56
N ALA A 548 6.30 -19.98 22.98
CA ALA A 548 7.69 -20.25 22.61
C ALA A 548 8.38 -21.24 23.57
N GLY A 549 9.31 -22.04 23.03
CA GLY A 549 10.09 -23.09 23.70
C GLY A 549 9.95 -24.48 23.06
N LEU A 550 10.92 -25.36 23.33
CA LEU A 550 10.75 -26.80 23.09
C LEU A 550 9.72 -27.34 24.08
N LEU A 551 8.62 -27.88 23.56
CA LEU A 551 7.53 -28.48 24.33
C LEU A 551 7.52 -30.00 24.13
N ASP A 552 7.47 -30.77 25.21
CA ASP A 552 7.26 -32.22 25.12
C ASP A 552 5.84 -32.58 24.66
N SER A 553 5.58 -33.88 24.46
CA SER A 553 4.28 -34.41 24.03
C SER A 553 3.12 -34.20 25.00
N SER A 554 3.38 -33.74 26.24
CA SER A 554 2.38 -33.33 27.23
C SER A 554 2.18 -31.81 27.30
N GLY A 555 3.00 -31.03 26.59
CA GLY A 555 3.02 -29.57 26.64
C GLY A 555 3.86 -29.00 27.79
N GLN A 556 4.68 -29.80 28.48
CA GLN A 556 5.69 -29.28 29.40
C GLN A 556 6.88 -28.70 28.64
N LYS A 557 7.47 -27.61 29.16
CA LYS A 557 8.63 -26.94 28.56
C LYS A 557 9.92 -27.64 28.98
N LEU A 558 10.77 -27.99 28.01
CA LEU A 558 12.17 -28.30 28.29
C LEU A 558 12.90 -27.00 28.71
N PRO A 559 13.73 -27.02 29.77
CA PRO A 559 14.55 -25.86 30.12
C PRO A 559 15.65 -25.61 29.07
N LEU A 560 15.76 -24.36 28.64
CA LEU A 560 16.90 -23.85 27.87
C LEU A 560 17.98 -23.40 28.85
N HIS A 561 19.17 -24.01 28.79
CA HIS A 561 20.25 -23.74 29.76
C HIS A 561 21.14 -22.55 29.36
N ALA A 562 21.54 -22.48 28.09
CA ALA A 562 22.45 -21.45 27.60
C ALA A 562 22.14 -21.04 26.15
N VAL A 563 22.42 -19.77 25.84
CA VAL A 563 22.33 -19.20 24.48
C VAL A 563 23.62 -18.48 24.15
N ASN A 564 24.37 -19.00 23.18
CA ASN A 564 25.60 -18.39 22.68
C ASN A 564 25.40 -17.96 21.23
N VAL A 565 25.73 -16.71 20.92
CA VAL A 565 25.48 -16.12 19.60
C VAL A 565 26.78 -15.58 19.00
N ARG A 566 27.08 -16.02 17.79
CA ARG A 566 28.19 -15.53 16.97
C ARG A 566 27.62 -14.77 15.78
N CYS A 567 28.05 -13.52 15.58
CA CYS A 567 27.62 -12.70 14.46
C CYS A 567 28.81 -12.26 13.59
N LYS A 568 28.62 -12.28 12.27
CA LYS A 568 29.55 -11.69 11.29
C LYS A 568 28.75 -10.71 10.44
N LEU A 569 28.96 -9.41 10.70
CA LEU A 569 28.21 -8.32 10.10
C LEU A 569 29.06 -7.63 9.03
N MET A 570 28.56 -7.61 7.80
CA MET A 570 29.18 -6.98 6.63
C MET A 570 28.18 -6.02 5.98
N ASP A 571 28.44 -4.71 6.07
CA ASP A 571 27.55 -3.67 5.55
C ASP A 571 26.11 -3.78 6.12
N LEU A 572 25.07 -3.90 5.28
CA LEU A 572 23.67 -4.11 5.71
C LEU A 572 23.30 -5.59 5.89
N LEU A 573 24.27 -6.50 6.01
CA LEU A 573 24.04 -7.93 6.15
C LEU A 573 24.64 -8.47 7.45
N CYS A 574 23.93 -9.37 8.13
CA CYS A 574 24.46 -10.08 9.29
C CYS A 574 24.28 -11.59 9.16
N GLN A 575 25.38 -12.35 9.17
CA GLN A 575 25.34 -13.77 9.51
C GLN A 575 25.13 -13.90 11.01
N VAL A 576 24.20 -14.76 11.42
CA VAL A 576 23.95 -15.09 12.83
C VAL A 576 24.01 -16.61 12.99
N ILE A 577 24.87 -17.06 13.89
CA ILE A 577 24.97 -18.45 14.33
C ILE A 577 24.52 -18.48 15.79
N ILE A 578 23.42 -19.18 16.07
CA ILE A 578 22.85 -19.33 17.41
C ILE A 578 23.08 -20.77 17.87
N PHE A 579 23.69 -20.90 19.04
CA PHE A 579 23.82 -22.14 19.79
C PHE A 579 22.83 -22.14 20.94
N GLN A 580 22.03 -23.20 21.06
CA GLN A 580 21.05 -23.39 22.14
C GLN A 580 21.25 -24.76 22.79
N THR A 581 21.42 -24.78 24.11
CA THR A 581 21.63 -26.02 24.89
C THR A 581 20.37 -26.41 25.63
N TYR A 582 19.83 -27.60 25.33
CA TYR A 582 18.65 -28.16 25.98
C TYR A 582 18.95 -29.53 26.59
N THR A 583 18.33 -29.86 27.72
CA THR A 583 18.49 -31.15 28.39
C THR A 583 17.13 -31.78 28.67
N ASN A 584 16.96 -33.05 28.30
CA ASN A 584 15.76 -33.81 28.66
C ASN A 584 15.85 -34.26 30.13
N GLN A 585 15.03 -33.68 30.99
CA GLN A 585 14.94 -34.04 32.42
C GLN A 585 13.87 -35.12 32.70
N SER A 586 13.13 -35.56 31.67
CA SER A 586 12.11 -36.60 31.78
C SER A 586 12.74 -38.00 31.86
N ALA A 587 12.01 -38.93 32.49
CA ALA A 587 12.36 -40.35 32.53
C ALA A 587 12.03 -41.11 31.23
N VAL A 588 11.33 -40.47 30.28
CA VAL A 588 10.98 -41.05 28.97
C VAL A 588 11.58 -40.25 27.81
N PRO A 589 11.82 -40.87 26.64
CA PRO A 589 12.15 -40.13 25.44
C PRO A 589 11.02 -39.16 25.07
N ILE A 590 11.37 -37.95 24.63
CA ILE A 590 10.40 -36.92 24.27
C ILE A 590 10.58 -36.47 22.82
N GLU A 591 9.48 -36.21 22.14
CA GLU A 591 9.45 -35.38 20.93
C GLU A 591 9.18 -33.94 21.37
N ALA A 592 10.01 -33.02 20.91
CA ALA A 592 9.98 -31.63 21.31
C ALA A 592 9.88 -30.68 20.11
N LYS A 593 8.88 -29.79 20.11
CA LYS A 593 8.64 -28.84 19.01
C LYS A 593 8.81 -27.39 19.50
N TYR A 594 9.46 -26.55 18.70
CA TYR A 594 9.68 -25.13 18.96
C TYR A 594 9.47 -24.29 17.69
N VAL A 595 8.92 -23.09 17.84
CA VAL A 595 8.73 -22.09 16.77
C VAL A 595 9.59 -20.86 17.08
N PHE A 596 10.48 -20.49 16.16
CA PHE A 596 11.33 -19.31 16.27
C PHE A 596 11.02 -18.32 15.12
N PRO A 597 10.67 -17.06 15.43
CA PRO A 597 10.43 -16.04 14.40
C PRO A 597 11.74 -15.43 13.91
N LEU A 598 11.85 -15.18 12.60
CA LEU A 598 12.90 -14.37 11.97
C LEU A 598 12.26 -13.29 11.09
N GLU A 599 13.05 -12.33 10.61
CA GLU A 599 12.58 -11.41 9.58
C GLU A 599 12.33 -12.15 8.24
N GLU A 600 11.32 -11.70 7.49
CA GLU A 600 10.89 -12.28 6.18
C GLU A 600 12.02 -12.32 5.13
N THR A 601 13.00 -11.43 5.28
CA THR A 601 14.20 -11.32 4.43
C THR A 601 15.29 -12.32 4.81
N ALA A 602 15.18 -13.02 5.95
CA ALA A 602 16.21 -13.90 6.44
C ALA A 602 16.33 -15.20 5.60
N ALA A 603 17.57 -15.63 5.42
CA ALA A 603 17.95 -16.89 4.79
C ALA A 603 18.42 -17.88 5.86
N VAL A 604 17.56 -18.79 6.30
CA VAL A 604 18.00 -19.95 7.10
C VAL A 604 18.83 -20.86 6.21
N CYS A 605 20.11 -21.03 6.54
CA CYS A 605 21.08 -21.66 5.64
C CYS A 605 22.05 -22.67 6.30
N GLY A 606 21.71 -23.13 7.50
CA GLY A 606 22.41 -24.20 8.21
C GLY A 606 21.65 -24.64 9.47
N PHE A 607 21.55 -25.95 9.68
CA PHE A 607 20.92 -26.57 10.83
C PHE A 607 21.74 -27.80 11.24
N GLU A 608 22.26 -27.79 12.46
CA GLU A 608 23.10 -28.85 12.99
C GLU A 608 22.68 -29.18 14.43
N ALA A 609 22.77 -30.45 14.80
CA ALA A 609 22.50 -30.92 16.16
C ALA A 609 23.69 -31.74 16.68
N PHE A 610 24.07 -31.51 17.93
CA PHE A 610 25.09 -32.31 18.62
C PHE A 610 24.47 -32.98 19.84
N ILE A 611 24.56 -34.32 19.91
CA ILE A 611 23.94 -35.14 20.95
C ILE A 611 24.85 -36.35 21.24
N ASN A 612 25.06 -36.68 22.51
CA ASN A 612 25.84 -37.86 22.94
C ASN A 612 27.18 -38.04 22.18
N GLY A 613 27.92 -36.96 21.96
CA GLY A 613 29.19 -36.95 21.21
C GLY A 613 29.08 -37.10 19.68
N LYS A 614 27.87 -37.29 19.12
CA LYS A 614 27.60 -37.29 17.68
C LYS A 614 27.29 -35.88 17.18
N HIS A 615 27.73 -35.60 15.95
CA HIS A 615 27.39 -34.39 15.18
C HIS A 615 26.50 -34.79 14.01
N VAL A 616 25.31 -34.19 13.93
CA VAL A 616 24.31 -34.48 12.89
C VAL A 616 24.05 -33.20 12.10
N ILE A 617 24.36 -33.24 10.81
CA ILE A 617 24.20 -32.10 9.89
C ILE A 617 22.89 -32.27 9.12
N GLY A 618 21.99 -31.30 9.24
CA GLY A 618 20.74 -31.26 8.48
C GLY A 618 21.02 -31.09 6.99
N LYS A 619 20.33 -31.87 6.15
CA LYS A 619 20.36 -31.72 4.69
C LYS A 619 19.04 -31.16 4.19
N VAL A 620 19.10 -30.15 3.32
CA VAL A 620 17.91 -29.61 2.66
C VAL A 620 17.36 -30.66 1.68
N LYS A 621 16.09 -30.98 1.83
CA LYS A 621 15.32 -31.87 0.94
C LYS A 621 13.97 -31.25 0.65
N GLU A 622 13.27 -31.77 -0.36
CA GLU A 622 11.87 -31.42 -0.58
C GLU A 622 11.02 -31.76 0.66
N LYS A 623 10.10 -30.85 1.01
CA LYS A 623 9.39 -30.84 2.29
C LYS A 623 8.63 -32.13 2.61
N GLU A 624 8.01 -32.74 1.61
CA GLU A 624 7.31 -34.03 1.77
C GLU A 624 8.29 -35.18 2.03
N GLN A 625 9.40 -35.24 1.30
CA GLN A 625 10.44 -36.25 1.48
C GLN A 625 11.15 -36.09 2.83
N ALA A 626 11.46 -34.86 3.26
CA ALA A 626 12.03 -34.58 4.57
C ALA A 626 11.11 -35.04 5.71
N ARG A 627 9.82 -34.72 5.64
CA ARG A 627 8.81 -35.15 6.61
C ARG A 627 8.60 -36.66 6.63
N LYS A 628 8.69 -37.33 5.47
CA LYS A 628 8.62 -38.79 5.36
C LYS A 628 9.82 -39.47 6.03
N GLU A 629 11.03 -38.99 5.75
CA GLU A 629 12.26 -39.50 6.37
C GLU A 629 12.28 -39.29 7.89
N TYR A 630 11.86 -38.11 8.36
CA TYR A 630 11.69 -37.84 9.79
C TYR A 630 10.77 -38.88 10.45
N LYS A 631 9.55 -39.08 9.92
CA LYS A 631 8.60 -40.07 10.46
C LYS A 631 9.19 -41.49 10.49
N GLN A 632 9.82 -41.92 9.40
CA GLN A 632 10.46 -43.24 9.32
C GLN A 632 11.62 -43.43 10.30
N ALA A 633 12.36 -42.37 10.63
CA ALA A 633 13.41 -42.42 11.66
C ALA A 633 12.82 -42.55 13.07
N ILE A 634 11.74 -41.81 13.37
CA ILE A 634 11.03 -41.90 14.65
C ILE A 634 10.36 -43.28 14.84
N GLU A 635 9.70 -43.81 13.81
CA GLU A 635 9.12 -45.18 13.81
C GLU A 635 10.18 -46.27 14.08
N LYS A 636 11.44 -46.05 13.70
CA LYS A 636 12.57 -46.95 13.93
C LYS A 636 13.30 -46.72 15.27
N GLY A 637 12.87 -45.75 16.08
CA GLY A 637 13.53 -45.43 17.35
C GLY A 637 14.88 -44.70 17.21
N HIS A 638 15.18 -44.14 16.05
CA HIS A 638 16.33 -43.24 15.84
C HIS A 638 16.01 -41.82 16.33
N GLY A 639 17.04 -40.99 16.52
CA GLY A 639 16.83 -39.54 16.73
C GLY A 639 16.57 -38.87 15.39
N ALA A 640 15.62 -37.94 15.33
CA ALA A 640 15.34 -37.18 14.10
C ALA A 640 15.12 -35.70 14.38
N TYR A 641 15.63 -34.85 13.49
CA TYR A 641 15.64 -33.41 13.63
C TYR A 641 15.12 -32.82 12.32
N LEU A 642 13.99 -32.13 12.37
CA LEU A 642 13.32 -31.51 11.21
C LEU A 642 13.24 -30.00 11.44
N MET A 643 13.46 -29.23 10.37
CA MET A 643 13.28 -27.78 10.36
C MET A 643 12.43 -27.39 9.16
N ASP A 644 11.28 -26.79 9.43
CA ASP A 644 10.24 -26.40 8.46
C ASP A 644 10.03 -24.87 8.46
N GLN A 645 9.61 -24.34 7.30
CA GLN A 645 9.02 -23.00 7.19
C GLN A 645 7.49 -23.15 7.18
N ASP A 646 6.79 -22.57 8.16
CA ASP A 646 5.32 -22.59 8.24
C ASP A 646 4.69 -21.28 7.71
N ALA A 647 5.44 -20.18 7.76
CA ALA A 647 5.13 -18.89 7.11
C ALA A 647 6.46 -18.16 6.77
N PRO A 648 6.46 -17.08 5.97
CA PRO A 648 7.70 -16.40 5.55
C PRO A 648 8.65 -16.03 6.69
N ASP A 649 8.10 -15.60 7.82
CA ASP A 649 8.77 -15.19 9.07
C ASP A 649 8.75 -16.28 10.18
N VAL A 650 8.00 -17.37 9.98
CA VAL A 650 7.74 -18.39 11.01
C VAL A 650 8.41 -19.71 10.67
N PHE A 651 9.42 -20.06 11.48
CA PHE A 651 10.24 -21.24 11.31
C PHE A 651 10.09 -22.18 12.50
N THR A 652 10.08 -23.48 12.24
CA THR A 652 9.67 -24.51 13.20
C THR A 652 10.70 -25.63 13.25
N ILE A 653 11.23 -25.91 14.44
CA ILE A 653 12.16 -27.01 14.71
C ILE A 653 11.41 -28.10 15.47
N SER A 654 11.53 -29.34 14.99
CA SER A 654 11.01 -30.55 15.63
C SER A 654 12.17 -31.50 15.94
N VAL A 655 12.32 -31.85 17.22
CA VAL A 655 13.36 -32.72 17.76
C VAL A 655 12.68 -33.98 18.29
N GLY A 656 12.66 -35.04 17.49
CA GLY A 656 11.97 -36.28 17.84
C GLY A 656 12.88 -37.28 18.54
N ASN A 657 12.31 -37.97 19.54
CA ASN A 657 12.95 -39.07 20.27
C ASN A 657 14.26 -38.68 20.99
N LEU A 658 14.24 -37.55 21.71
CA LEU A 658 15.34 -37.09 22.58
C LEU A 658 15.40 -37.97 23.85
N PRO A 659 16.48 -38.72 24.12
CA PRO A 659 16.52 -39.70 25.23
C PRO A 659 16.47 -39.06 26.62
N PRO A 660 16.04 -39.80 27.67
CA PRO A 660 16.15 -39.39 29.07
C PRO A 660 17.56 -38.95 29.45
N GLY A 661 17.69 -37.82 30.14
CA GLY A 661 18.99 -37.28 30.59
C GLY A 661 19.91 -36.74 29.49
N ALA A 662 19.57 -36.90 28.20
CA ALA A 662 20.40 -36.44 27.10
C ALA A 662 20.41 -34.90 27.00
N THR A 663 21.58 -34.35 26.70
CA THR A 663 21.75 -32.93 26.37
C THR A 663 22.01 -32.78 24.88
N VAL A 664 21.25 -31.91 24.23
CA VAL A 664 21.36 -31.57 22.80
C VAL A 664 21.77 -30.11 22.66
N LEU A 665 22.80 -29.87 21.87
CA LEU A 665 23.20 -28.54 21.39
C LEU A 665 22.64 -28.37 19.98
N ILE A 666 21.73 -27.43 19.79
CA ILE A 666 21.20 -27.05 18.48
C ILE A 666 21.97 -25.83 17.97
N LYS A 667 22.55 -25.92 16.77
CA LYS A 667 23.22 -24.83 16.07
C LYS A 667 22.39 -24.45 14.84
N VAL A 668 21.86 -23.22 14.86
CA VAL A 668 21.11 -22.64 13.74
C VAL A 668 21.94 -21.54 13.10
N THR A 669 22.12 -21.57 11.79
CA THR A 669 22.79 -20.53 11.02
C THR A 669 21.82 -19.88 10.05
N PHE A 670 21.65 -18.57 10.16
CA PHE A 670 20.88 -17.78 9.22
C PHE A 670 21.61 -16.48 8.85
N ILE A 671 21.16 -15.85 7.79
CA ILE A 671 21.64 -14.55 7.33
C ILE A 671 20.43 -13.61 7.31
N THR A 672 20.56 -12.39 7.80
CA THR A 672 19.50 -11.38 7.80
C THR A 672 19.98 -10.07 7.19
N GLU A 673 19.05 -9.34 6.56
CA GLU A 673 19.24 -7.95 6.16
C GLU A 673 19.11 -7.04 7.41
N LEU A 674 19.73 -5.86 7.41
CA LEU A 674 19.72 -4.91 8.51
C LEU A 674 18.91 -3.66 8.18
N VAL A 675 18.05 -3.25 9.11
CA VAL A 675 17.23 -2.04 8.94
C VAL A 675 18.04 -0.79 9.30
N VAL A 676 18.03 0.18 8.39
CA VAL A 676 18.46 1.56 8.67
C VAL A 676 17.28 2.37 9.20
N ARG A 677 17.43 2.97 10.39
CA ARG A 677 16.43 3.83 11.03
C ARG A 677 17.06 5.20 11.30
N SER A 678 16.54 6.26 10.66
CA SER A 678 17.01 7.65 10.82
C SER A 678 18.55 7.79 10.70
N GLY A 679 19.14 7.25 9.62
CA GLY A 679 20.59 7.29 9.38
C GLY A 679 21.45 6.36 10.26
N SER A 680 20.85 5.55 11.13
CA SER A 680 21.56 4.56 11.96
C SER A 680 21.20 3.13 11.56
N ILE A 681 22.21 2.28 11.40
CA ILE A 681 22.06 0.85 11.16
C ILE A 681 21.75 0.17 12.51
N VAL A 682 20.72 -0.68 12.54
CA VAL A 682 20.27 -1.35 13.76
C VAL A 682 20.24 -2.86 13.56
N PHE A 683 21.01 -3.59 14.38
CA PHE A 683 20.88 -5.03 14.55
C PHE A 683 19.97 -5.33 15.74
N LEU A 684 19.01 -6.22 15.53
CA LEU A 684 18.06 -6.69 16.54
C LEU A 684 18.15 -8.22 16.65
N LEU A 685 18.30 -8.72 17.87
CA LEU A 685 18.16 -10.14 18.19
C LEU A 685 17.02 -10.29 19.21
N SER A 686 15.93 -10.93 18.78
CA SER A 686 14.70 -11.04 19.57
C SER A 686 14.93 -11.76 20.91
N GLY A 687 14.33 -11.23 21.98
CA GLY A 687 14.27 -11.90 23.29
C GLY A 687 13.53 -13.24 23.23
N SER A 688 12.63 -13.44 22.27
CA SER A 688 11.88 -14.69 22.06
C SER A 688 12.72 -15.87 21.56
N VAL A 689 13.99 -15.64 21.21
CA VAL A 689 15.01 -16.69 21.04
C VAL A 689 15.25 -17.42 22.39
N ALA A 690 14.91 -16.77 23.51
CA ALA A 690 14.66 -17.41 24.79
C ALA A 690 13.14 -17.63 25.02
N PRO A 691 12.72 -18.79 25.57
CA PRO A 691 11.33 -19.25 25.48
C PRO A 691 10.37 -18.73 26.56
N TRP A 692 9.94 -17.46 26.49
CA TRP A 692 8.90 -16.95 27.40
C TRP A 692 7.96 -15.86 26.87
N GLN A 693 6.69 -16.23 26.64
CA GLN A 693 5.55 -15.71 27.39
C GLN A 693 4.36 -16.69 27.28
N GLN A 694 3.20 -16.36 27.88
CA GLN A 694 2.26 -17.34 28.42
C GLN A 694 0.79 -16.97 28.21
N ARG A 695 0.04 -17.79 27.42
CA ARG A 695 -1.32 -18.31 27.69
C ARG A 695 -1.86 -19.09 26.47
N ALA A 696 -2.94 -19.85 26.73
CA ALA A 696 -3.88 -20.53 25.81
C ALA A 696 -3.28 -21.19 24.53
N THR A 697 -4.09 -21.49 23.51
CA THR A 697 -4.78 -22.80 23.43
C THR A 697 -4.12 -23.68 22.36
N LEU A 698 -4.11 -25.02 22.53
CA LEU A 698 -4.25 -25.95 21.40
C LEU A 698 -4.74 -27.33 21.86
N ASN A 699 -5.99 -27.64 21.51
CA ASN A 699 -6.55 -28.98 21.65
C ASN A 699 -6.19 -29.80 20.40
N GLN A 700 -5.34 -30.81 20.56
CA GLN A 700 -5.45 -32.09 19.84
C GLN A 700 -4.73 -33.18 20.65
N THR A 701 -5.55 -34.08 21.20
CA THR A 701 -5.30 -35.41 21.79
C THR A 701 -3.82 -35.87 21.84
N THR A 702 -3.26 -36.27 22.99
CA THR A 702 -3.64 -37.52 23.68
C THR A 702 -3.23 -37.58 25.17
N GLN A 703 -4.10 -38.16 26.00
CA GLN A 703 -3.93 -38.52 27.43
C GLN A 703 -3.75 -37.38 28.46
N ALA A 704 -4.10 -37.71 29.71
CA ALA A 704 -4.36 -36.76 30.79
C ALA A 704 -3.51 -37.06 32.03
N THR A 705 -3.63 -36.17 33.03
CA THR A 705 -3.00 -36.19 34.38
C THR A 705 -1.47 -36.04 34.44
N VAL A 706 -1.01 -34.91 34.97
CA VAL A 706 -0.27 -34.76 36.26
C VAL A 706 0.01 -33.25 36.51
N GLU A 707 0.31 -32.89 37.75
CA GLU A 707 0.41 -31.50 38.25
C GLU A 707 1.64 -30.72 37.75
N LYS A 708 1.55 -29.38 37.79
CA LYS A 708 2.63 -28.47 37.39
C LYS A 708 3.62 -28.23 38.52
N ILE A 709 4.85 -28.71 38.36
CA ILE A 709 6.01 -28.21 39.12
C ILE A 709 6.59 -27.02 38.35
N GLY A 710 6.76 -25.88 39.02
CA GLY A 710 7.38 -24.69 38.43
C GLY A 710 8.89 -24.70 38.67
N VAL A 711 9.69 -24.66 37.60
CA VAL A 711 11.13 -24.46 37.68
C VAL A 711 11.47 -23.02 37.26
N THR A 712 11.91 -22.23 38.23
CA THR A 712 12.70 -21.00 38.03
C THR A 712 14.17 -21.38 37.89
N GLU A 713 14.86 -20.95 36.83
CA GLU A 713 16.32 -20.78 36.87
C GLU A 713 16.86 -19.92 35.71
N LEU A 714 18.09 -19.43 35.89
CA LEU A 714 18.69 -18.36 35.07
C LEU A 714 19.33 -18.91 33.78
N GLN A 715 19.24 -18.13 32.69
CA GLN A 715 19.85 -18.45 31.40
C GLN A 715 21.16 -17.68 31.19
N GLU A 716 22.25 -18.40 30.93
CA GLU A 716 23.50 -17.75 30.51
C GLU A 716 23.41 -17.29 29.06
N PHE A 717 23.66 -15.99 28.82
CA PHE A 717 23.69 -15.39 27.49
C PHE A 717 25.08 -14.85 27.16
N SER A 718 25.57 -15.14 25.95
CA SER A 718 26.79 -14.51 25.44
C SER A 718 26.70 -14.17 23.96
N LEU A 719 27.12 -12.96 23.59
CA LEU A 719 27.33 -12.51 22.22
C LEU A 719 28.83 -12.33 21.94
N SER A 720 29.22 -12.69 20.72
CA SER A 720 30.42 -12.15 20.07
C SER A 720 30.05 -11.76 18.64
N MET A 721 30.36 -10.53 18.22
CA MET A 721 30.02 -10.00 16.91
C MET A 721 31.23 -9.29 16.29
N SER A 722 31.53 -9.57 15.02
CA SER A 722 32.33 -8.70 14.17
C SER A 722 31.46 -7.81 13.30
N ILE A 723 31.95 -6.60 13.04
CA ILE A 723 31.33 -5.57 12.21
C ILE A 723 32.39 -5.09 11.21
N GLU A 724 32.10 -5.19 9.92
CA GLU A 724 32.95 -4.73 8.82
C GLU A 724 32.14 -3.80 7.90
N MET A 725 32.65 -2.59 7.70
CA MET A 725 31.96 -1.50 7.01
C MET A 725 32.80 -0.92 5.88
N PRO A 726 32.16 -0.39 4.82
CA PRO A 726 32.84 0.31 3.73
C PRO A 726 33.29 1.73 4.11
N TYR A 727 32.76 2.29 5.20
CA TYR A 727 33.03 3.63 5.71
C TYR A 727 33.23 3.59 7.23
N GLU A 728 33.72 4.71 7.78
CA GLU A 728 33.93 4.86 9.22
C GLU A 728 32.64 4.62 10.01
N ILE A 729 32.72 3.70 10.98
CA ILE A 729 31.70 3.42 11.99
C ILE A 729 31.66 4.60 12.96
N ILE A 730 30.48 5.10 13.30
CA ILE A 730 30.25 6.20 14.27
C ILE A 730 29.15 5.77 15.26
N ASN A 731 29.12 6.34 16.47
CA ASN A 731 28.03 6.17 17.45
C ASN A 731 27.65 4.70 17.80
N LEU A 732 28.63 3.79 17.82
CA LEU A 732 28.41 2.40 18.21
C LEU A 732 27.92 2.30 19.66
N SER A 733 26.73 1.72 19.84
CA SER A 733 26.04 1.56 21.12
C SER A 733 25.30 0.21 21.19
N SER A 734 25.01 -0.26 22.40
CA SER A 734 24.41 -1.58 22.67
C SER A 734 23.45 -1.49 23.86
N SER A 735 22.34 -2.25 23.83
CA SER A 735 21.43 -2.37 24.97
C SER A 735 22.00 -3.18 26.14
N HIS A 736 23.04 -3.98 25.87
CA HIS A 736 23.75 -4.81 26.86
C HIS A 736 25.17 -4.29 27.10
N ARG A 737 25.72 -4.57 28.28
CA ARG A 737 27.11 -4.19 28.61
C ARG A 737 28.08 -5.01 27.76
N ILE A 738 28.84 -4.32 26.92
CA ILE A 738 29.82 -4.91 26.01
C ILE A 738 31.25 -4.42 26.29
N LYS A 739 32.21 -5.24 25.89
CA LYS A 739 33.61 -4.88 25.64
C LYS A 739 33.81 -4.76 24.13
N THR A 740 34.67 -3.84 23.70
CA THR A 740 34.83 -3.51 22.28
C THR A 740 36.31 -3.51 21.86
N LYS A 741 36.57 -3.89 20.61
CA LYS A 741 37.80 -3.59 19.85
C LYS A 741 37.36 -2.85 18.59
N ARG A 742 38.09 -1.81 18.15
CA ARG A 742 37.64 -1.01 17.00
C ARG A 742 38.80 -0.33 16.26
N THR A 743 38.67 -0.31 14.94
CA THR A 743 39.30 0.60 13.98
C THR A 743 38.20 1.42 13.29
N ASP A 744 38.55 2.33 12.40
CA ASP A 744 37.58 3.19 11.70
C ASP A 744 36.46 2.37 11.03
N CYS A 745 36.82 1.36 10.23
CA CYS A 745 35.89 0.55 9.44
C CYS A 745 35.58 -0.86 10.01
N LYS A 746 36.24 -1.29 11.10
CA LYS A 746 36.03 -2.62 11.68
C LYS A 746 35.85 -2.56 13.20
N ALA A 747 34.89 -3.31 13.73
CA ALA A 747 34.73 -3.48 15.17
C ALA A 747 34.51 -4.96 15.54
N VAL A 748 34.90 -5.32 16.77
CA VAL A 748 34.54 -6.59 17.42
C VAL A 748 33.94 -6.25 18.77
N ILE A 749 32.71 -6.67 19.02
CA ILE A 749 32.03 -6.50 20.31
C ILE A 749 31.74 -7.85 20.94
N SER A 750 31.73 -7.90 22.27
CA SER A 750 31.33 -9.08 23.02
C SER A 750 30.69 -8.68 24.34
N THR A 751 29.65 -9.38 24.78
CA THR A 751 29.01 -9.12 26.07
C THR A 751 29.95 -9.44 27.24
N LEU A 752 29.79 -8.70 28.34
CA LEU A 752 30.45 -9.07 29.60
C LEU A 752 29.84 -10.37 30.17
N PRO A 753 30.57 -11.12 31.04
CA PRO A 753 30.03 -12.29 31.73
C PRO A 753 28.81 -11.95 32.61
N GLY A 754 27.93 -12.94 32.83
CA GLY A 754 26.76 -12.78 33.70
C GLY A 754 25.65 -11.88 33.15
N GLN A 755 25.65 -11.58 31.85
CA GLN A 755 24.48 -10.97 31.19
C GLN A 755 23.41 -12.05 30.92
N THR A 756 22.14 -11.65 30.96
CA THR A 756 20.98 -12.50 30.63
C THR A 756 20.18 -11.84 29.51
N LEU A 757 19.65 -12.63 28.57
CA LEU A 757 18.83 -12.10 27.48
C LEU A 757 17.45 -11.70 28.01
N ARG A 758 17.12 -10.41 27.96
CA ARG A 758 15.82 -9.87 28.41
C ARG A 758 14.73 -10.10 27.36
N SER A 759 13.47 -9.96 27.75
CA SER A 759 12.30 -10.01 26.85
C SER A 759 12.35 -8.99 25.72
N GLU A 760 13.04 -7.87 25.92
CA GLU A 760 13.27 -6.80 24.94
C GLU A 760 14.30 -7.19 23.86
N GLY A 761 15.04 -8.29 24.06
CA GLY A 761 16.12 -8.72 23.18
C GLY A 761 17.40 -7.91 23.32
N LEU A 762 18.33 -8.16 22.41
CA LEU A 762 19.58 -7.39 22.25
C LEU A 762 19.43 -6.45 21.06
N GLN A 763 19.79 -5.19 21.25
CA GLN A 763 19.92 -4.20 20.18
C GLN A 763 21.36 -3.67 20.13
N VAL A 764 21.92 -3.59 18.93
CA VAL A 764 23.20 -2.92 18.64
C VAL A 764 22.95 -1.92 17.53
N SER A 765 23.42 -0.68 17.70
CA SER A 765 23.21 0.39 16.72
C SER A 765 24.47 1.22 16.49
N PHE A 766 24.67 1.65 15.25
CA PHE A 766 25.79 2.50 14.83
C PHE A 766 25.41 3.28 13.55
N SER A 767 26.12 4.37 13.29
CA SER A 767 25.96 5.19 12.08
C SER A 767 27.23 5.06 11.21
N LEU A 768 27.18 5.53 9.96
CA LEU A 768 28.35 5.61 9.06
C LEU A 768 28.60 7.05 8.63
N SER A 769 29.87 7.42 8.41
CA SER A 769 30.23 8.76 7.92
C SER A 769 29.60 9.11 6.56
N ASN A 770 29.42 8.13 5.68
CA ASN A 770 28.86 8.30 4.33
C ASN A 770 27.74 7.28 4.02
N ILE A 771 26.73 7.17 4.88
CA ILE A 771 25.68 6.13 4.76
C ILE A 771 24.91 6.14 3.42
N HIS A 772 24.68 7.33 2.85
CA HIS A 772 23.92 7.51 1.60
C HIS A 772 24.71 7.19 0.31
N MET A 773 26.02 6.97 0.40
CA MET A 773 26.81 6.66 -0.78
C MET A 773 26.47 5.25 -1.31
N PRO A 774 26.07 5.13 -2.59
CA PRO A 774 25.72 3.85 -3.19
C PRO A 774 26.97 2.98 -3.37
N ARG A 775 26.83 1.67 -3.17
CA ARG A 775 27.97 0.77 -3.03
C ARG A 775 27.68 -0.64 -3.53
N MET A 776 28.74 -1.33 -3.97
CA MET A 776 28.68 -2.63 -4.64
C MET A 776 29.68 -3.62 -4.04
N TRP A 777 29.17 -4.74 -3.56
CA TRP A 777 29.94 -5.90 -3.11
C TRP A 777 29.91 -7.00 -4.16
N VAL A 778 31.02 -7.74 -4.27
CA VAL A 778 31.16 -8.90 -5.15
C VAL A 778 31.80 -10.05 -4.40
N GLU A 779 31.13 -11.18 -4.31
CA GLU A 779 31.67 -12.41 -3.73
C GLU A 779 32.03 -13.39 -4.85
N ASN A 780 33.23 -13.97 -4.77
CA ASN A 780 33.66 -15.08 -5.61
C ASN A 780 33.39 -16.40 -4.87
N HIS A 781 32.76 -17.38 -5.52
CA HIS A 781 32.57 -18.69 -4.92
C HIS A 781 33.93 -19.38 -4.66
N PRO A 782 34.10 -20.14 -3.56
CA PRO A 782 35.37 -20.78 -3.26
C PRO A 782 35.84 -21.78 -4.32
N ASP A 783 34.90 -22.62 -4.79
CA ASP A 783 35.16 -23.81 -5.60
C ASP A 783 34.52 -23.80 -7.02
N LYS A 784 33.85 -22.69 -7.40
CA LYS A 784 33.12 -22.56 -8.68
C LYS A 784 33.51 -21.22 -9.33
N ASP A 785 33.49 -21.17 -10.65
CA ASP A 785 33.60 -19.89 -11.38
C ASP A 785 32.24 -19.18 -11.42
N SER A 786 31.80 -18.71 -10.25
CA SER A 786 30.56 -17.96 -10.08
C SER A 786 30.78 -16.75 -9.19
N GLN A 787 30.08 -15.66 -9.52
CA GLN A 787 30.09 -14.41 -8.77
C GLN A 787 28.68 -13.99 -8.38
N ALA A 788 28.52 -13.66 -7.10
CA ALA A 788 27.31 -13.05 -6.55
C ALA A 788 27.60 -11.58 -6.23
N CYS A 789 26.73 -10.69 -6.70
CA CYS A 789 26.85 -9.25 -6.50
C CYS A 789 25.73 -8.75 -5.59
N MET A 790 26.02 -7.73 -4.77
CA MET A 790 25.02 -6.97 -4.01
C MET A 790 25.25 -5.47 -4.23
N LEU A 791 24.20 -4.77 -4.64
CA LEU A 791 24.14 -3.31 -4.65
C LEU A 791 23.34 -2.83 -3.44
N VAL A 792 23.84 -1.78 -2.81
CA VAL A 792 23.19 -1.10 -1.68
C VAL A 792 22.90 0.34 -2.07
N PHE A 793 21.63 0.72 -2.03
CA PHE A 793 21.16 2.08 -2.26
C PHE A 793 20.46 2.60 -0.99
N TYR A 794 20.79 3.82 -0.55
CA TYR A 794 20.14 4.50 0.58
C TYR A 794 19.99 6.00 0.25
N PRO A 795 19.04 6.38 -0.61
CA PRO A 795 18.97 7.73 -1.15
C PRO A 795 18.50 8.77 -0.12
N ASP A 796 19.03 9.98 -0.26
CA ASP A 796 18.55 11.24 0.34
C ASP A 796 18.08 12.13 -0.81
N PHE A 797 16.76 12.20 -1.06
CA PHE A 797 16.19 13.09 -2.06
C PHE A 797 15.89 14.45 -1.43
N LYS A 798 16.91 15.30 -1.38
CA LYS A 798 16.77 16.70 -0.93
C LYS A 798 15.62 17.38 -1.68
N SER A 799 14.67 17.94 -0.94
CA SER A 799 13.63 18.78 -1.51
C SER A 799 14.27 19.96 -2.23
N SER A 800 14.04 20.06 -3.54
CA SER A 800 14.53 21.18 -4.34
C SER A 800 13.90 22.47 -3.81
N GLY A 801 14.76 23.45 -3.48
CA GLY A 801 14.41 24.63 -2.69
C GLY A 801 13.57 25.68 -3.42
N VAL A 802 12.40 25.30 -3.94
CA VAL A 802 11.35 26.23 -4.41
C VAL A 802 10.48 26.66 -3.21
N SER A 803 11.15 27.20 -2.20
CA SER A 803 10.56 27.73 -0.96
C SER A 803 10.98 29.20 -0.72
N SER A 804 11.15 29.96 -1.81
CA SER A 804 11.36 31.42 -1.81
C SER A 804 10.05 32.22 -1.89
N SER A 805 9.02 31.75 -1.20
CA SER A 805 7.84 32.54 -0.82
C SER A 805 7.20 31.85 0.39
N GLY A 806 6.85 32.59 1.44
CA GLY A 806 6.45 32.07 2.76
C GLY A 806 5.09 31.38 2.84
N GLY A 807 4.80 30.43 1.94
CA GLY A 807 3.69 29.50 2.07
C GLY A 807 4.06 28.31 2.96
N PRO A 808 3.07 27.59 3.54
CA PRO A 808 3.32 26.36 4.27
C PRO A 808 3.97 25.31 3.36
N SER A 809 4.85 24.48 3.96
CA SER A 809 5.46 23.30 3.35
C SER A 809 4.51 22.57 2.42
N SER A 810 4.97 22.14 1.23
CA SER A 810 4.17 21.46 0.20
C SER A 810 3.37 20.29 0.79
N VAL A 811 2.11 20.53 1.14
CA VAL A 811 1.24 19.51 1.74
C VAL A 811 0.80 18.57 0.62
N SER A 812 1.37 17.37 0.60
CA SER A 812 0.93 16.31 -0.31
C SER A 812 -0.48 15.87 0.06
N ASP A 813 -1.44 15.99 -0.86
CA ASP A 813 -2.82 15.54 -0.66
C ASP A 813 -2.83 14.03 -0.36
N VAL A 814 -3.37 13.60 0.78
CA VAL A 814 -3.49 12.16 1.13
C VAL A 814 -4.95 11.73 1.08
N VAL A 815 -5.27 10.77 0.21
CA VAL A 815 -6.60 10.16 0.07
C VAL A 815 -6.54 8.72 0.58
N ILE A 816 -7.41 8.35 1.52
CA ILE A 816 -7.51 6.97 2.02
C ILE A 816 -8.71 6.30 1.36
N LEU A 817 -8.45 5.28 0.54
CA LEU A 817 -9.47 4.41 -0.04
C LEU A 817 -9.63 3.16 0.84
N LEU A 818 -10.81 3.02 1.43
CA LEU A 818 -11.20 1.85 2.22
C LEU A 818 -12.08 0.95 1.39
N ASP A 819 -11.62 -0.28 1.16
CA ASP A 819 -12.44 -1.32 0.55
C ASP A 819 -13.54 -1.78 1.52
N SER A 820 -14.78 -1.79 1.04
CA SER A 820 -15.98 -2.20 1.77
C SER A 820 -16.58 -3.52 1.28
N SER A 821 -15.84 -4.27 0.45
CA SER A 821 -16.25 -5.55 -0.12
C SER A 821 -16.64 -6.60 0.93
N LYS A 822 -17.31 -7.67 0.50
CA LYS A 822 -17.77 -8.75 1.39
C LYS A 822 -16.61 -9.42 2.13
N SER A 823 -15.52 -9.72 1.42
CA SER A 823 -14.30 -10.34 1.97
C SER A 823 -13.60 -9.46 3.01
N MET A 824 -13.82 -8.15 2.95
CA MET A 824 -13.36 -7.19 3.96
C MET A 824 -14.25 -7.13 5.21
N GLN A 825 -15.37 -7.85 5.30
CA GLN A 825 -16.21 -7.82 6.51
C GLN A 825 -15.55 -8.40 7.77
N GLY A 826 -16.16 -8.12 8.93
CA GLY A 826 -15.69 -8.59 10.24
C GLY A 826 -14.35 -7.97 10.63
N ASP A 827 -13.40 -8.82 11.02
CA ASP A 827 -12.09 -8.40 11.51
C ASP A 827 -11.27 -7.63 10.46
N ASN A 828 -11.43 -7.90 9.16
CA ASN A 828 -10.67 -7.24 8.10
C ASN A 828 -10.97 -5.73 8.03
N MET A 829 -12.25 -5.32 8.01
CA MET A 829 -12.68 -3.91 8.04
C MET A 829 -12.32 -3.25 9.37
N LEU A 830 -12.39 -3.97 10.50
CA LEU A 830 -11.94 -3.46 11.79
C LEU A 830 -10.44 -3.15 11.77
N ASN A 831 -9.64 -4.01 11.16
CA ASN A 831 -8.19 -3.82 11.00
C ASN A 831 -7.87 -2.68 10.02
N ALA A 832 -8.57 -2.60 8.87
CA ALA A 832 -8.47 -1.49 7.92
C ALA A 832 -8.76 -0.13 8.60
N ARG A 833 -9.84 -0.07 9.41
CA ARG A 833 -10.19 1.12 10.20
C ARG A 833 -9.12 1.46 11.24
N ARG A 834 -8.50 0.47 11.90
CA ARG A 834 -7.39 0.72 12.85
C ARG A 834 -6.18 1.31 12.15
N ILE A 835 -5.81 0.80 10.98
CA ILE A 835 -4.70 1.33 10.16
C ILE A 835 -5.02 2.76 9.71
N ALA A 836 -6.21 3.00 9.15
CA ALA A 836 -6.67 4.34 8.77
C ALA A 836 -6.70 5.33 9.95
N LEU A 837 -7.12 4.89 11.14
CA LEU A 837 -7.11 5.72 12.35
C LEU A 837 -5.70 5.98 12.89
N GLN A 838 -4.74 5.07 12.72
CA GLN A 838 -3.34 5.33 13.05
C GLN A 838 -2.75 6.40 12.12
N LEU A 839 -3.09 6.36 10.82
CA LEU A 839 -2.68 7.36 9.84
C LEU A 839 -3.29 8.74 10.12
N ILE A 840 -4.60 8.81 10.40
CA ILE A 840 -5.29 10.07 10.76
C ILE A 840 -4.85 10.56 12.15
N GLY A 841 -4.51 9.66 13.08
CA GLY A 841 -3.94 10.02 14.38
C GLY A 841 -2.59 10.73 14.26
N LEU A 842 -1.80 10.39 13.24
CA LEU A 842 -0.55 11.07 12.88
C LEU A 842 -0.78 12.38 12.11
N LYS A 843 -1.91 12.53 11.39
CA LYS A 843 -2.25 13.73 10.60
C LYS A 843 -3.57 14.37 11.03
N LYS A 844 -3.49 15.46 11.79
CA LYS A 844 -4.64 16.26 12.29
C LYS A 844 -5.46 16.96 11.18
N ARG A 845 -6.21 16.18 10.38
CA ARG A 845 -7.46 16.54 9.65
C ARG A 845 -7.85 15.36 8.74
N GLY A 846 -9.12 14.96 8.80
CA GLY A 846 -9.69 13.96 7.90
C GLY A 846 -11.20 13.90 8.05
N SER A 847 -11.91 13.77 6.92
CA SER A 847 -13.35 13.52 6.86
C SER A 847 -13.59 12.22 6.09
N CYS A 848 -14.44 11.34 6.61
CA CYS A 848 -14.70 10.03 6.02
C CYS A 848 -16.13 9.96 5.49
N CYS A 849 -16.28 9.96 4.17
CA CYS A 849 -17.54 9.65 3.49
C CYS A 849 -17.60 8.15 3.14
N GLY A 850 -18.45 7.40 3.85
CA GLY A 850 -18.65 5.97 3.59
C GLY A 850 -19.92 5.71 2.78
N SER A 851 -19.77 5.23 1.54
CA SER A 851 -20.84 4.60 0.78
C SER A 851 -20.47 3.13 0.58
N GLY A 852 -21.34 2.21 0.97
CA GLY A 852 -21.06 0.77 0.85
C GLY A 852 -21.19 0.27 -0.60
N GLY A 853 -20.20 -0.49 -1.06
CA GLY A 853 -20.19 -1.10 -2.39
C GLY A 853 -19.11 -2.17 -2.59
N SER A 854 -19.10 -2.76 -3.78
CA SER A 854 -18.10 -3.72 -4.28
C SER A 854 -16.69 -3.14 -4.39
N THR A 855 -15.71 -4.01 -4.62
CA THR A 855 -14.31 -3.77 -5.00
C THR A 855 -14.13 -3.10 -6.39
N ASP A 856 -15.00 -2.15 -6.74
CA ASP A 856 -14.86 -1.32 -7.93
C ASP A 856 -13.83 -0.21 -7.68
N LEU A 857 -12.55 -0.60 -7.67
CA LEU A 857 -11.44 0.33 -7.48
C LEU A 857 -11.26 1.28 -8.68
N TRP A 858 -11.67 0.88 -9.88
CA TRP A 858 -11.55 1.69 -11.09
C TRP A 858 -12.31 3.01 -10.95
N ARG A 859 -13.56 2.98 -10.47
CA ARG A 859 -14.40 4.17 -10.27
C ARG A 859 -13.78 5.27 -9.40
N PRO A 860 -13.44 5.05 -8.11
CA PRO A 860 -12.89 6.11 -7.28
C PRO A 860 -11.53 6.61 -7.77
N LEU A 861 -10.72 5.74 -8.41
CA LEU A 861 -9.48 6.19 -9.07
C LEU A 861 -9.79 7.06 -10.30
N TRP A 862 -10.83 6.73 -11.08
CA TRP A 862 -11.27 7.51 -12.23
C TRP A 862 -11.81 8.89 -11.80
N SER A 863 -12.76 8.94 -10.85
CA SER A 863 -13.30 10.20 -10.34
C SER A 863 -12.20 11.09 -9.73
N LEU A 864 -11.14 10.49 -9.13
CA LEU A 864 -9.95 11.23 -8.69
C LEU A 864 -9.09 11.71 -9.87
N SER A 865 -8.89 10.91 -10.92
CA SER A 865 -8.11 11.33 -12.11
C SER A 865 -8.74 12.49 -12.89
N LEU A 866 -10.06 12.64 -12.85
CA LEU A 866 -10.78 13.77 -13.45
C LEU A 866 -10.46 15.12 -12.79
N LEU A 867 -9.90 15.12 -11.58
CA LEU A 867 -9.58 16.33 -10.81
C LEU A 867 -8.07 16.41 -10.52
N PRO A 868 -7.36 17.47 -10.97
CA PRO A 868 -5.95 17.64 -10.64
C PRO A 868 -5.75 17.72 -9.11
N PRO A 869 -4.57 17.35 -8.59
CA PRO A 869 -4.24 17.57 -7.17
C PRO A 869 -4.31 19.06 -6.83
N CYS A 870 -4.76 19.39 -5.62
CA CYS A 870 -4.88 20.79 -5.21
C CYS A 870 -3.50 21.44 -5.10
N ARG A 871 -2.50 20.69 -4.62
CA ARG A 871 -1.07 21.05 -4.63
C ARG A 871 -0.19 19.80 -4.70
N GLY A 872 0.95 19.89 -5.39
CA GLY A 872 1.99 18.86 -5.38
C GLY A 872 1.54 17.52 -5.98
N VAL A 873 1.93 16.42 -5.32
CA VAL A 873 1.52 15.05 -5.70
C VAL A 873 0.43 14.55 -4.75
N ARG A 874 -0.60 13.91 -5.33
CA ARG A 874 -1.62 13.19 -4.56
C ARG A 874 -1.10 11.81 -4.17
N ASN A 875 -1.14 11.46 -2.90
CA ASN A 875 -0.90 10.11 -2.41
C ASN A 875 -2.24 9.43 -2.14
N ILE A 876 -2.51 8.31 -2.80
CA ILE A 876 -3.65 7.45 -2.52
C ILE A 876 -3.16 6.25 -1.73
N LEU A 877 -3.78 5.98 -0.58
CA LEU A 877 -3.58 4.73 0.17
C LEU A 877 -4.82 3.85 0.05
N LEU A 878 -4.67 2.70 -0.60
CA LEU A 878 -5.69 1.67 -0.71
C LEU A 878 -5.53 0.60 0.38
N LEU A 879 -6.57 0.39 1.19
CA LEU A 879 -6.69 -0.70 2.15
C LEU A 879 -7.74 -1.70 1.63
N SER A 880 -7.30 -2.85 1.12
CA SER A 880 -8.13 -3.81 0.38
C SER A 880 -7.56 -5.23 0.48
N ASP A 881 -8.37 -6.22 0.12
CA ASP A 881 -7.91 -7.58 -0.14
C ASP A 881 -7.48 -7.81 -1.61
N GLY A 882 -7.63 -6.82 -2.49
CA GLY A 882 -7.06 -6.85 -3.85
C GLY A 882 -7.92 -7.44 -4.96
N HIS A 883 -9.16 -7.86 -4.69
CA HIS A 883 -10.05 -8.45 -5.72
C HIS A 883 -10.67 -7.40 -6.67
N VAL A 884 -9.83 -6.73 -7.46
CA VAL A 884 -10.22 -5.60 -8.31
C VAL A 884 -10.88 -6.07 -9.60
N HIS A 885 -12.06 -5.51 -9.91
CA HIS A 885 -12.71 -5.71 -11.20
C HIS A 885 -12.00 -4.91 -12.31
N ASN A 886 -12.04 -5.41 -13.55
CA ASN A 886 -11.39 -4.77 -14.72
C ASN A 886 -9.90 -4.43 -14.47
N GLN A 887 -9.14 -5.44 -14.03
CA GLN A 887 -7.71 -5.31 -13.70
C GLN A 887 -6.88 -4.55 -14.76
N PRO A 888 -6.99 -4.82 -16.09
CA PRO A 888 -6.15 -4.16 -17.08
C PRO A 888 -6.40 -2.65 -17.18
N LEU A 889 -7.67 -2.24 -17.21
CA LEU A 889 -8.09 -0.84 -17.28
C LEU A 889 -7.72 -0.07 -16.00
N THR A 890 -7.80 -0.73 -14.84
CA THR A 890 -7.37 -0.12 -13.56
C THR A 890 -5.85 0.09 -13.54
N LEU A 891 -5.07 -0.88 -14.01
CA LEU A 891 -3.62 -0.74 -14.11
C LEU A 891 -3.21 0.32 -15.14
N GLN A 892 -3.91 0.40 -16.29
CA GLN A 892 -3.69 1.45 -17.29
C GLN A 892 -3.95 2.84 -16.70
N LEU A 893 -5.11 3.02 -16.07
CA LEU A 893 -5.49 4.28 -15.44
C LEU A 893 -4.47 4.77 -14.40
N VAL A 894 -3.97 3.84 -13.56
CA VAL A 894 -2.96 4.15 -12.55
C VAL A 894 -1.62 4.55 -13.20
N ARG A 895 -1.22 3.89 -14.30
CA ARG A 895 0.00 4.25 -15.06
C ARG A 895 -0.09 5.64 -15.68
N GLU A 896 -1.21 5.94 -16.33
CA GLU A 896 -1.46 7.24 -16.98
C GLU A 896 -1.40 8.41 -15.99
N ASN A 897 -1.90 8.21 -14.77
CA ASN A 897 -1.93 9.25 -13.72
C ASN A 897 -0.69 9.24 -12.78
N SER A 898 0.25 8.31 -12.99
CA SER A 898 1.44 8.10 -12.13
C SER A 898 2.41 9.28 -12.06
N CYS A 899 2.23 10.32 -12.87
CA CYS A 899 3.03 11.56 -12.85
C CYS A 899 2.61 12.54 -11.74
N HIS A 900 1.35 12.50 -11.32
CA HIS A 900 0.78 13.42 -10.32
C HIS A 900 0.06 12.70 -9.17
N THR A 901 -0.27 11.42 -9.34
CA THR A 901 -0.90 10.56 -8.34
C THR A 901 -0.01 9.35 -8.03
N ARG A 902 0.37 9.17 -6.76
CA ARG A 902 1.06 7.97 -6.27
C ARG A 902 0.09 7.02 -5.59
N LEU A 903 0.13 5.73 -5.91
CA LEU A 903 -0.74 4.71 -5.31
C LEU A 903 0.06 3.79 -4.39
N PHE A 904 -0.28 3.80 -3.10
CA PHE A 904 0.22 2.88 -2.08
C PHE A 904 -0.87 1.87 -1.73
N THR A 905 -0.52 0.61 -1.55
CA THR A 905 -1.49 -0.46 -1.31
C THR A 905 -1.17 -1.25 -0.04
N CYS A 906 -2.22 -1.65 0.67
CA CYS A 906 -2.13 -2.34 1.95
C CYS A 906 -3.04 -3.57 1.92
N GLY A 907 -2.42 -4.74 1.82
CA GLY A 907 -3.10 -6.02 1.74
C GLY A 907 -3.61 -6.47 3.11
N LEU A 908 -4.91 -6.76 3.17
CA LEU A 908 -5.64 -7.24 4.34
C LEU A 908 -6.40 -8.52 3.97
N SER A 909 -6.45 -9.49 4.89
CA SER A 909 -6.87 -10.91 4.69
C SER A 909 -5.75 -11.87 4.25
N LEU A 910 -5.87 -13.12 4.72
CA LEU A 910 -5.04 -14.25 4.24
C LEU A 910 -5.37 -14.64 2.79
N THR A 911 -6.58 -14.35 2.33
CA THR A 911 -7.07 -14.63 0.96
C THR A 911 -6.79 -13.51 -0.03
N ALA A 912 -6.03 -12.47 0.37
CA ALA A 912 -5.83 -11.28 -0.44
C ALA A 912 -5.07 -11.59 -1.75
N ASN A 913 -5.53 -11.00 -2.86
CA ASN A 913 -4.83 -10.98 -4.13
C ASN A 913 -3.62 -10.03 -4.05
N ARG A 914 -2.53 -10.56 -3.49
CA ARG A 914 -1.27 -9.82 -3.27
C ARG A 914 -0.62 -9.39 -4.59
N HIS A 915 -0.78 -10.21 -5.65
CA HIS A 915 -0.28 -9.90 -7.01
C HIS A 915 -0.88 -8.59 -7.52
N MET A 916 -2.21 -8.47 -7.51
CA MET A 916 -2.90 -7.27 -8.00
C MET A 916 -2.55 -6.03 -7.18
N LEU A 917 -2.48 -6.15 -5.84
CA LEU A 917 -2.10 -5.02 -4.97
C LEU A 917 -0.65 -4.56 -5.17
N ARG A 918 0.29 -5.49 -5.37
CA ARG A 918 1.69 -5.17 -5.73
C ARG A 918 1.76 -4.51 -7.11
N ALA A 919 1.06 -5.04 -8.10
CA ALA A 919 1.02 -4.49 -9.45
C ALA A 919 0.45 -3.06 -9.49
N LEU A 920 -0.60 -2.79 -8.71
CA LEU A 920 -1.18 -1.45 -8.54
C LEU A 920 -0.22 -0.46 -7.89
N ALA A 921 0.44 -0.83 -6.79
CA ALA A 921 1.41 0.05 -6.13
C ALA A 921 2.58 0.40 -7.05
N GLN A 922 3.12 -0.60 -7.75
CA GLN A 922 4.21 -0.41 -8.70
C GLN A 922 3.79 0.45 -9.90
N ALA A 923 2.62 0.21 -10.48
CA ALA A 923 2.05 1.01 -11.56
C ALA A 923 1.89 2.49 -11.17
N GLY A 924 1.55 2.74 -9.90
CA GLY A 924 1.37 4.08 -9.34
C GLY A 924 2.60 4.64 -8.64
N GLY A 925 3.79 4.04 -8.76
CA GLY A 925 5.02 4.56 -8.15
C GLY A 925 4.99 4.67 -6.61
N GLY A 926 4.17 3.87 -5.93
CA GLY A 926 4.13 3.72 -4.48
C GLY A 926 4.69 2.36 -4.02
N THR A 927 4.36 1.95 -2.79
CA THR A 927 4.74 0.63 -2.24
C THR A 927 3.55 -0.15 -1.70
N TYR A 928 3.68 -1.48 -1.79
CA TYR A 928 2.78 -2.46 -1.19
C TYR A 928 3.27 -2.86 0.20
N GLU A 929 2.35 -3.02 1.16
CA GLU A 929 2.61 -3.64 2.47
C GLU A 929 1.54 -4.69 2.78
N PHE A 930 1.94 -5.83 3.36
CA PHE A 930 0.99 -6.85 3.84
C PHE A 930 0.82 -6.79 5.37
N PHE A 931 -0.43 -6.79 5.83
CA PHE A 931 -0.81 -6.71 7.24
C PHE A 931 -1.38 -8.05 7.73
N ASP A 932 -0.49 -9.00 8.05
CA ASP A 932 -0.91 -10.30 8.60
C ASP A 932 -1.51 -10.13 10.00
N THR A 933 -2.70 -10.71 10.20
CA THR A 933 -3.44 -10.70 11.47
C THR A 933 -2.76 -11.50 12.58
N LYS A 934 -1.82 -12.40 12.24
CA LYS A 934 -0.95 -13.12 13.19
C LYS A 934 0.13 -12.23 13.79
N ILE A 935 0.60 -11.21 13.04
CA ILE A 935 1.84 -10.45 13.34
C ILE A 935 1.53 -8.97 13.65
N LYS A 936 0.46 -8.71 14.40
CA LYS A 936 -0.08 -7.36 14.66
C LYS A 936 0.91 -6.37 15.32
N HIS A 937 1.96 -6.87 15.97
CA HIS A 937 2.97 -6.01 16.62
C HIS A 937 3.81 -5.21 15.62
N THR A 938 4.02 -5.70 14.39
CA THR A 938 4.77 -4.99 13.32
C THR A 938 3.97 -3.86 12.68
N TRP A 939 2.64 -3.84 12.84
CA TRP A 939 1.76 -2.97 12.06
C TRP A 939 2.03 -1.49 12.27
N ALA A 940 2.33 -1.07 13.50
CA ALA A 940 2.63 0.33 13.80
C ALA A 940 3.91 0.82 13.10
N GLU A 941 4.89 -0.05 12.85
CA GLU A 941 6.10 0.30 12.11
C GLU A 941 5.83 0.33 10.60
N LYS A 942 5.09 -0.66 10.07
CA LYS A 942 4.66 -0.68 8.65
C LYS A 942 3.83 0.55 8.27
N VAL A 943 2.90 0.97 9.14
CA VAL A 943 2.11 2.20 8.95
C VAL A 943 3.00 3.44 8.94
N ARG A 944 3.97 3.54 9.86
CA ARG A 944 4.90 4.67 9.91
C ARG A 944 5.75 4.77 8.65
N ALA A 945 6.35 3.65 8.21
CA ALA A 945 7.14 3.60 6.99
C ALA A 945 6.33 3.99 5.74
N GLN A 946 5.06 3.61 5.66
CA GLN A 946 4.15 4.07 4.60
C GLN A 946 3.94 5.60 4.62
N VAL A 947 3.77 6.21 5.80
CA VAL A 947 3.66 7.68 5.92
C VAL A 947 4.94 8.38 5.48
N GLU A 948 6.11 7.91 5.95
CA GLU A 948 7.43 8.48 5.62
C GLU A 948 7.69 8.43 4.09
N ARG A 949 7.29 7.35 3.42
CA ARG A 949 7.34 7.23 1.95
C ARG A 949 6.37 8.19 1.24
N MET A 950 5.17 8.40 1.77
CA MET A 950 4.20 9.37 1.21
C MET A 950 4.64 10.83 1.37
N GLU A 951 5.42 11.14 2.40
CA GLU A 951 5.93 12.49 2.67
C GLU A 951 7.22 12.81 1.90
N SER A 952 8.06 11.80 1.66
CA SER A 952 9.28 11.97 0.87
C SER A 952 9.02 12.04 -0.65
N PRO A 953 9.93 12.68 -1.42
CA PRO A 953 9.99 12.51 -2.87
C PRO A 953 10.24 11.04 -3.23
N GLY A 954 9.56 10.56 -4.26
CA GLY A 954 9.71 9.20 -4.78
C GLY A 954 10.37 9.19 -6.15
N CYS A 955 11.38 8.35 -6.34
CA CYS A 955 11.98 8.06 -7.63
C CYS A 955 11.33 6.79 -8.22
N ARG A 956 10.68 6.91 -9.38
CA ARG A 956 9.97 5.82 -10.07
C ARG A 956 10.81 5.23 -11.21
N SER A 957 10.26 4.23 -11.90
CA SER A 957 10.88 3.60 -13.10
C SER A 957 12.31 3.12 -12.88
N VAL A 958 12.57 2.57 -11.69
CA VAL A 958 13.90 2.25 -11.20
C VAL A 958 14.44 1.00 -11.91
N ALA A 959 15.65 1.06 -12.44
CA ALA A 959 16.28 -0.05 -13.14
C ALA A 959 17.78 -0.12 -12.89
N VAL A 960 18.33 -1.33 -12.84
CA VAL A 960 19.78 -1.59 -12.74
C VAL A 960 20.27 -2.23 -14.03
N LYS A 961 21.32 -1.65 -14.61
CA LYS A 961 22.10 -2.25 -15.69
C LYS A 961 23.45 -2.73 -15.15
N TRP A 962 23.62 -4.03 -15.06
CA TRP A 962 24.90 -4.66 -14.76
C TRP A 962 25.85 -4.53 -15.97
N GLN A 963 27.13 -4.28 -15.73
CA GLN A 963 28.14 -4.23 -16.77
C GLN A 963 28.98 -5.52 -16.74
N GLN A 964 28.76 -6.36 -17.76
CA GLN A 964 29.60 -7.52 -18.07
C GLN A 964 30.50 -7.14 -19.25
N PHE A 965 31.81 -7.30 -19.08
CA PHE A 965 32.81 -6.89 -20.09
C PHE A 965 33.06 -7.96 -21.17
N ASN A 966 32.44 -9.13 -21.05
CA ASN A 966 32.49 -10.21 -22.03
C ASN A 966 31.07 -10.52 -22.54
N PRO A 967 30.78 -10.43 -23.85
CA PRO A 967 29.46 -10.76 -24.39
C PRO A 967 29.16 -12.27 -24.45
N THR A 968 30.12 -13.15 -24.13
CA THR A 968 29.91 -14.62 -24.15
C THR A 968 29.49 -15.22 -22.81
N VAL A 969 29.34 -14.44 -21.73
CA VAL A 969 28.88 -14.95 -20.44
C VAL A 969 27.34 -14.99 -20.33
N PRO A 970 26.77 -15.86 -19.47
CA PRO A 970 25.34 -15.87 -19.19
C PRO A 970 24.80 -14.50 -18.76
N LEU A 971 23.54 -14.24 -19.11
CA LEU A 971 22.82 -13.03 -18.72
C LEU A 971 22.75 -12.89 -17.19
N PRO A 972 22.76 -11.65 -16.65
CA PRO A 972 22.64 -11.41 -15.21
C PRO A 972 21.30 -11.94 -14.68
N VAL A 973 21.32 -12.79 -13.66
CA VAL A 973 20.11 -13.18 -12.92
C VAL A 973 20.00 -12.27 -11.70
N GLN A 974 19.06 -11.32 -11.72
CA GLN A 974 18.87 -10.32 -10.67
C GLN A 974 17.66 -10.64 -9.79
N ALA A 975 17.78 -10.36 -8.49
CA ALA A 975 16.66 -10.26 -7.56
C ALA A 975 16.78 -9.00 -6.66
N PRO A 976 15.72 -8.17 -6.52
CA PRO A 976 14.44 -8.33 -7.16
C PRO A 976 14.49 -8.04 -8.67
N SER A 977 13.75 -8.84 -9.42
CA SER A 977 13.62 -8.81 -10.88
C SER A 977 12.89 -7.55 -11.37
N GLN A 978 12.02 -6.99 -10.54
CA GLN A 978 11.38 -5.69 -10.74
C GLN A 978 11.65 -4.81 -9.52
N LEU A 979 12.21 -3.62 -9.73
CA LEU A 979 12.49 -2.66 -8.67
C LEU A 979 11.29 -1.74 -8.44
N HIS A 980 10.95 -1.54 -7.16
CA HIS A 980 9.93 -0.58 -6.75
C HIS A 980 10.47 0.85 -6.74
N ALA A 981 9.60 1.83 -6.54
CA ALA A 981 10.01 3.22 -6.37
C ALA A 981 10.91 3.37 -5.14
N LEU A 982 11.97 4.18 -5.27
CA LEU A 982 12.86 4.54 -4.16
C LEU A 982 12.31 5.76 -3.42
N PHE A 983 12.50 5.79 -2.11
CA PHE A 983 12.06 6.87 -1.22
C PHE A 983 13.22 7.29 -0.32
N SER A 984 13.20 8.54 0.16
CA SER A 984 14.25 9.00 1.09
C SER A 984 14.24 8.17 2.37
N ASP A 985 15.42 7.94 2.94
CA ASP A 985 15.65 7.11 4.14
C ASP A 985 15.13 5.66 4.06
N CYS A 986 14.75 5.18 2.86
CA CYS A 986 14.45 3.77 2.60
C CYS A 986 15.62 3.11 1.88
N HIS A 987 16.22 2.08 2.49
CA HIS A 987 17.28 1.32 1.82
C HIS A 987 16.70 0.35 0.78
N THR A 988 17.49 0.01 -0.23
CA THR A 988 17.14 -1.00 -1.24
C THR A 988 18.37 -1.82 -1.58
N LEU A 989 18.22 -3.14 -1.47
CA LEU A 989 19.24 -4.14 -1.78
C LEU A 989 18.89 -4.82 -3.09
N VAL A 990 19.86 -4.90 -4.00
CA VAL A 990 19.69 -5.59 -5.28
C VAL A 990 20.81 -6.62 -5.44
N TYR A 991 20.42 -7.88 -5.50
CA TYR A 991 21.33 -9.00 -5.65
C TYR A 991 21.38 -9.49 -7.10
N GLY A 992 22.45 -10.16 -7.48
CA GLY A 992 22.44 -10.92 -8.72
C GLY A 992 23.61 -11.87 -8.90
N PHE A 993 23.36 -12.97 -9.60
CA PHE A 993 24.42 -13.81 -10.16
C PHE A 993 24.89 -13.16 -11.46
N VAL A 994 26.07 -12.55 -11.41
CA VAL A 994 26.60 -11.73 -12.51
C VAL A 994 28.09 -12.06 -12.73
N PRO A 995 28.39 -13.01 -13.63
CA PRO A 995 29.77 -13.37 -13.94
C PRO A 995 30.60 -12.18 -14.44
N HIS A 996 31.79 -12.04 -13.88
CA HIS A 996 32.79 -11.00 -14.16
C HIS A 996 32.28 -9.56 -14.02
N CYS A 997 31.41 -9.30 -13.05
CA CYS A 997 30.88 -7.96 -12.81
C CYS A 997 31.84 -7.11 -11.97
N THR A 998 32.06 -5.87 -12.40
CA THR A 998 32.83 -4.86 -11.63
C THR A 998 32.10 -3.54 -11.48
N GLN A 999 31.05 -3.29 -12.27
CA GLN A 999 30.27 -2.07 -12.28
C GLN A 999 28.80 -2.34 -12.56
N ALA A 1000 27.93 -1.52 -11.96
CA ALA A 1000 26.52 -1.44 -12.27
C ALA A 1000 26.09 0.02 -12.47
N THR A 1001 24.94 0.24 -13.07
CA THR A 1001 24.37 1.58 -13.28
C THR A 1001 22.90 1.58 -12.93
N LEU A 1002 22.53 2.38 -11.93
CA LEU A 1002 21.15 2.65 -11.54
C LEU A 1002 20.58 3.75 -12.46
N PHE A 1003 19.33 3.57 -12.86
CA PHE A 1003 18.48 4.53 -13.55
C PHE A 1003 17.18 4.71 -12.76
N GLY A 1004 16.54 5.87 -12.91
CA GLY A 1004 15.21 6.14 -12.39
C GLY A 1004 14.71 7.52 -12.82
N ASP A 1005 13.47 7.85 -12.50
CA ASP A 1005 12.82 9.14 -12.75
C ASP A 1005 12.40 9.78 -11.42
N LEU A 1006 12.99 10.93 -11.10
CA LEU A 1006 12.64 11.75 -9.94
C LEU A 1006 11.90 13.01 -10.42
N SER A 1007 10.59 13.06 -10.19
CA SER A 1007 9.74 14.22 -10.52
C SER A 1007 9.76 14.66 -12.00
N GLY A 1008 9.93 13.73 -12.94
CA GLY A 1008 10.02 13.99 -14.38
C GLY A 1008 11.46 14.17 -14.89
N GLN A 1009 12.47 14.05 -14.02
CA GLN A 1009 13.88 14.14 -14.37
C GLN A 1009 14.55 12.77 -14.27
N GLU A 1010 15.13 12.29 -15.37
CA GLU A 1010 15.95 11.07 -15.35
C GLU A 1010 17.19 11.25 -14.47
N ILE A 1011 17.38 10.34 -13.52
CA ILE A 1011 18.58 10.20 -12.71
C ILE A 1011 19.37 8.96 -13.13
N LYS A 1012 20.70 9.07 -13.11
CA LYS A 1012 21.61 7.98 -13.46
C LYS A 1012 22.83 7.99 -12.55
N THR A 1013 23.09 6.87 -11.89
CA THR A 1013 24.20 6.72 -10.94
C THR A 1013 24.98 5.45 -11.24
N MET A 1014 26.28 5.59 -11.52
CA MET A 1014 27.19 4.45 -11.69
C MET A 1014 27.79 4.04 -10.35
N VAL A 1015 27.90 2.74 -10.11
CA VAL A 1015 28.53 2.16 -8.92
C VAL A 1015 29.58 1.16 -9.36
N SER A 1016 30.79 1.26 -8.81
CA SER A 1016 31.91 0.34 -9.06
C SER A 1016 32.33 -0.34 -7.77
N THR A 1017 32.73 -1.61 -7.83
CA THR A 1017 33.27 -2.33 -6.67
C THR A 1017 34.76 -2.01 -6.46
N THR A 1018 35.20 -1.92 -5.20
CA THR A 1018 36.62 -1.78 -4.81
C THR A 1018 37.20 -3.11 -4.34
N GLU A 1019 38.53 -3.25 -4.26
CA GLU A 1019 39.15 -4.49 -3.76
C GLU A 1019 38.72 -4.84 -2.32
N LEU A 1020 38.42 -3.84 -1.48
CA LEU A 1020 37.90 -4.05 -0.11
C LEU A 1020 36.46 -4.60 -0.09
N GLN A 1021 35.73 -4.49 -1.20
CA GLN A 1021 34.35 -4.96 -1.36
C GLN A 1021 34.28 -6.28 -2.15
N LYS A 1022 35.44 -6.86 -2.49
CA LYS A 1022 35.56 -8.19 -3.07
C LYS A 1022 35.80 -9.22 -1.99
N THR A 1023 34.87 -10.15 -1.82
CA THR A 1023 34.97 -11.26 -0.86
C THR A 1023 35.15 -12.60 -1.57
N LYS A 1024 35.51 -13.63 -0.80
CA LYS A 1024 35.53 -15.02 -1.25
C LYS A 1024 34.75 -15.87 -0.25
N GLY A 1025 33.72 -16.59 -0.72
CA GLY A 1025 32.77 -17.27 0.16
C GLY A 1025 31.48 -17.66 -0.56
N THR A 1026 30.46 -17.99 0.23
CA THR A 1026 29.10 -18.31 -0.25
C THR A 1026 28.01 -17.48 0.45
N PHE A 1027 28.41 -16.40 1.13
CA PHE A 1027 27.52 -15.55 1.93
C PHE A 1027 26.57 -14.72 1.05
N LEU A 1028 27.10 -13.99 0.06
CA LEU A 1028 26.29 -13.29 -0.93
C LEU A 1028 25.61 -14.24 -1.91
N HIS A 1029 26.24 -15.39 -2.22
CA HIS A 1029 25.60 -16.42 -3.05
C HIS A 1029 24.31 -16.94 -2.41
N LYS A 1030 24.34 -17.24 -1.10
CA LYS A 1030 23.16 -17.68 -0.35
C LYS A 1030 22.08 -16.60 -0.30
N LEU A 1031 22.43 -15.33 -0.08
CA LEU A 1031 21.46 -14.24 -0.10
C LEU A 1031 20.87 -14.00 -1.50
N THR A 1032 21.69 -14.06 -2.55
CA THR A 1032 21.23 -13.94 -3.95
C THR A 1032 20.23 -15.05 -4.27
N ALA A 1033 20.51 -16.29 -3.88
CA ALA A 1033 19.58 -17.40 -4.03
C ALA A 1033 18.30 -17.21 -3.18
N ARG A 1034 18.38 -16.77 -1.91
CA ARG A 1034 17.17 -16.45 -1.11
C ARG A 1034 16.35 -15.33 -1.73
N ALA A 1035 16.99 -14.30 -2.30
CA ALA A 1035 16.31 -13.21 -2.98
C ALA A 1035 15.57 -13.69 -4.25
N ILE A 1036 16.16 -14.60 -5.03
CA ILE A 1036 15.49 -15.24 -6.19
C ILE A 1036 14.32 -16.13 -5.72
N ILE A 1037 14.47 -16.86 -4.61
CA ILE A 1037 13.38 -17.65 -4.01
C ILE A 1037 12.25 -16.72 -3.53
N ARG A 1038 12.58 -15.59 -2.89
CA ARG A 1038 11.63 -14.55 -2.47
C ARG A 1038 10.90 -13.92 -3.66
N ASP A 1039 11.59 -13.72 -4.78
CA ASP A 1039 10.99 -13.23 -6.03
C ASP A 1039 9.97 -14.23 -6.63
N TYR A 1040 10.18 -15.53 -6.43
CA TYR A 1040 9.17 -16.53 -6.77
C TYR A 1040 8.01 -16.55 -5.75
N GLU A 1041 8.32 -16.46 -4.46
CA GLU A 1041 7.32 -16.50 -3.37
C GLU A 1041 6.39 -15.26 -3.45
N ASP A 1042 6.94 -14.07 -3.71
CA ASP A 1042 6.25 -12.79 -3.58
C ASP A 1042 6.28 -11.86 -4.81
N GLY A 1043 7.16 -12.09 -5.78
CA GLY A 1043 7.32 -11.22 -6.95
C GLY A 1043 6.22 -11.35 -8.01
N ILE A 1044 6.28 -10.47 -9.03
CA ILE A 1044 5.33 -10.44 -10.15
C ILE A 1044 5.99 -11.09 -11.38
N LEU A 1045 5.69 -12.36 -11.63
CA LEU A 1045 6.26 -13.12 -12.76
C LEU A 1045 5.55 -12.87 -14.11
N ALA A 1046 4.31 -12.39 -14.09
CA ALA A 1046 3.51 -12.09 -15.28
C ALA A 1046 2.49 -10.98 -14.98
N ASN A 1047 1.97 -10.35 -16.04
CA ASN A 1047 1.00 -9.25 -15.93
C ASN A 1047 -0.40 -9.74 -15.56
N SER A 1048 -0.80 -10.93 -15.98
CA SER A 1048 -2.07 -11.55 -15.58
C SER A 1048 -1.85 -12.59 -14.47
N GLU A 1049 -2.86 -12.73 -13.61
CA GLU A 1049 -2.85 -13.67 -12.49
C GLU A 1049 -2.76 -15.13 -12.96
N ALA A 1050 -3.46 -15.49 -14.04
CA ALA A 1050 -3.44 -16.83 -14.60
C ALA A 1050 -2.06 -17.22 -15.18
N GLU A 1051 -1.39 -16.31 -15.91
CA GLU A 1051 -0.01 -16.53 -16.37
C GLU A 1051 0.98 -16.56 -15.20
N HIS A 1052 0.74 -15.78 -14.14
CA HIS A 1052 1.60 -15.73 -12.97
C HIS A 1052 1.64 -17.08 -12.25
N GLU A 1053 0.46 -17.68 -12.01
CA GLU A 1053 0.36 -19.02 -11.43
C GLU A 1053 0.89 -20.11 -12.38
N GLY A 1054 0.69 -19.98 -13.70
CA GLY A 1054 1.31 -20.86 -14.70
C GLY A 1054 2.85 -20.86 -14.63
N LYS A 1055 3.47 -19.67 -14.64
CA LYS A 1055 4.93 -19.53 -14.50
C LYS A 1055 5.46 -19.98 -13.14
N LYS A 1056 4.67 -19.84 -12.06
CA LYS A 1056 5.02 -20.43 -10.76
C LYS A 1056 5.11 -21.96 -10.87
N ALA A 1057 4.12 -22.61 -11.47
CA ALA A 1057 4.15 -24.06 -11.67
C ALA A 1057 5.40 -24.51 -12.46
N GLU A 1058 5.78 -23.79 -13.51
CA GLU A 1058 6.99 -24.05 -14.31
C GLU A 1058 8.29 -23.86 -13.51
N LEU A 1059 8.41 -22.78 -12.74
CA LEU A 1059 9.63 -22.44 -11.99
C LEU A 1059 9.79 -23.24 -10.68
N LYS A 1060 8.74 -23.91 -10.17
CA LYS A 1060 8.76 -24.63 -8.89
C LYS A 1060 9.96 -25.58 -8.75
N SER A 1061 10.27 -26.36 -9.79
CA SER A 1061 11.39 -27.31 -9.78
C SER A 1061 12.75 -26.60 -9.72
N TYR A 1062 12.92 -25.49 -10.43
CA TYR A 1062 14.14 -24.67 -10.36
C TYR A 1062 14.36 -24.10 -8.96
N ILE A 1063 13.29 -23.62 -8.30
CA ILE A 1063 13.35 -23.11 -6.92
C ILE A 1063 13.73 -24.19 -5.90
N ILE A 1064 13.22 -25.41 -6.05
CA ILE A 1064 13.60 -26.55 -5.20
C ILE A 1064 15.07 -26.90 -5.37
N GLU A 1065 15.59 -26.96 -6.61
CA GLU A 1065 17.02 -27.25 -6.85
C GLU A 1065 17.93 -26.12 -6.38
N LEU A 1066 17.57 -24.85 -6.59
CA LEU A 1066 18.31 -23.68 -6.11
C LEU A 1066 18.39 -23.66 -4.57
N SER A 1067 17.27 -23.99 -3.90
CA SER A 1067 17.19 -24.15 -2.45
C SER A 1067 18.11 -25.27 -1.94
N LYS A 1068 18.15 -26.42 -2.62
CA LYS A 1068 19.04 -27.54 -2.28
C LYS A 1068 20.52 -27.18 -2.51
N GLU A 1069 20.86 -26.57 -3.65
CA GLU A 1069 22.24 -26.20 -4.00
C GLU A 1069 22.88 -25.28 -2.97
N PHE A 1070 22.19 -24.21 -2.57
CA PHE A 1070 22.70 -23.25 -1.60
C PHE A 1070 22.36 -23.62 -0.15
N SER A 1071 21.67 -24.74 0.07
CA SER A 1071 21.18 -25.20 1.37
C SER A 1071 20.38 -24.12 2.11
N ILE A 1072 19.33 -23.59 1.46
CA ILE A 1072 18.45 -22.54 1.97
C ILE A 1072 17.06 -23.11 2.17
N LEU A 1073 16.40 -22.78 3.28
CA LEU A 1073 15.01 -23.15 3.54
C LEU A 1073 14.03 -22.34 2.65
N SER A 1074 12.95 -22.98 2.19
CA SER A 1074 11.89 -22.33 1.40
C SER A 1074 10.51 -22.91 1.75
N GLN A 1075 9.44 -22.34 1.19
CA GLN A 1075 8.10 -22.93 1.34
C GLN A 1075 8.00 -24.42 0.89
N PHE A 1076 8.87 -24.87 -0.02
CA PHE A 1076 8.89 -26.24 -0.57
C PHE A 1076 9.98 -27.17 -0.01
N THR A 1077 10.86 -26.68 0.87
CA THR A 1077 12.03 -27.44 1.32
C THR A 1077 12.28 -27.32 2.82
N SER A 1078 12.87 -28.38 3.37
CA SER A 1078 13.08 -28.55 4.82
C SER A 1078 14.46 -29.12 5.09
N PHE A 1079 15.11 -28.74 6.21
CA PHE A 1079 16.26 -29.51 6.68
C PHE A 1079 15.77 -30.76 7.41
N VAL A 1080 16.33 -31.92 7.07
CA VAL A 1080 16.20 -33.14 7.85
C VAL A 1080 17.58 -33.67 8.25
N ALA A 1081 17.72 -34.05 9.51
CA ALA A 1081 18.89 -34.67 10.12
C ALA A 1081 18.44 -35.94 10.85
N ILE A 1082 19.17 -37.05 10.67
CA ILE A 1082 18.87 -38.34 11.28
C ILE A 1082 20.08 -38.80 12.08
N GLU A 1083 19.84 -39.14 13.34
CA GLU A 1083 20.81 -39.74 14.26
C GLU A 1083 20.52 -41.25 14.33
N GLU A 1084 21.22 -42.02 13.50
CA GLU A 1084 21.19 -43.48 13.58
C GLU A 1084 21.78 -43.93 14.92
N ARG A 1085 21.04 -44.80 15.64
CA ARG A 1085 21.38 -45.27 16.98
C ARG A 1085 21.67 -46.76 16.97
N ASN A 1086 22.83 -47.11 17.54
CA ASN A 1086 23.24 -48.47 17.87
C ASN A 1086 23.36 -48.61 19.40
N GLU A 1087 23.27 -49.82 19.95
CA GLU A 1087 23.10 -50.08 21.40
C GLU A 1087 24.30 -49.69 22.31
N LEU A 1088 25.33 -49.00 21.79
CA LEU A 1088 26.62 -48.77 22.48
C LEU A 1088 27.08 -47.29 22.52
N ASP A 1089 26.30 -46.34 22.00
CA ASP A 1089 26.74 -44.93 21.89
C ASP A 1089 26.51 -44.09 23.16
N THR A 1090 27.51 -44.06 24.05
CA THR A 1090 27.58 -43.13 25.21
C THR A 1090 28.73 -42.13 25.07
N GLY A 1091 28.65 -41.24 24.06
CA GLY A 1091 29.62 -40.16 23.87
C GLY A 1091 29.32 -38.90 24.69
N PHE A 1092 30.35 -38.09 24.96
CA PHE A 1092 30.25 -36.78 25.60
C PHE A 1092 30.42 -35.65 24.57
N THR A 1093 29.59 -34.60 24.65
CA THR A 1093 29.67 -33.43 23.77
C THR A 1093 30.35 -32.27 24.49
N ASP A 1094 31.56 -31.88 24.04
CA ASP A 1094 32.28 -30.71 24.56
C ASP A 1094 31.72 -29.41 23.95
N ILE A 1095 30.64 -28.91 24.56
CA ILE A 1095 29.91 -27.71 24.12
C ILE A 1095 30.82 -26.45 24.08
N PRO A 1096 31.64 -26.12 25.11
CA PRO A 1096 32.54 -24.97 25.06
C PRO A 1096 33.53 -25.02 23.89
N LYS A 1097 34.07 -26.20 23.56
CA LYS A 1097 34.97 -26.36 22.41
C LYS A 1097 34.26 -26.05 21.09
N ILE A 1098 33.08 -26.61 20.84
CA ILE A 1098 32.30 -26.36 19.61
C ILE A 1098 32.00 -24.87 19.44
N ILE A 1099 31.64 -24.17 20.53
CA ILE A 1099 31.38 -22.73 20.51
C ILE A 1099 32.67 -21.91 20.25
N SER A 1100 33.84 -22.44 20.62
CA SER A 1100 35.15 -21.79 20.40
C SER A 1100 35.68 -21.94 18.97
N GLU A 1101 35.25 -22.96 18.23
CA GLU A 1101 35.65 -23.19 16.83
C GLU A 1101 35.05 -22.12 15.89
N GLU A 1102 33.87 -21.57 16.21
CA GLU A 1102 33.28 -20.41 15.53
C GLU A 1102 33.86 -19.07 16.07
N ASP A 1103 35.13 -18.78 15.79
CA ASP A 1103 35.70 -17.47 16.08
C ASP A 1103 35.22 -16.38 15.09
N VAL A 1104 34.94 -15.21 15.65
CA VAL A 1104 34.53 -13.98 14.93
C VAL A 1104 35.47 -12.81 15.21
N ASN A 1105 36.53 -13.00 15.98
CA ASN A 1105 37.47 -11.96 16.36
C ASN A 1105 38.42 -11.58 15.21
N ILE A 1106 37.93 -10.76 14.29
CA ILE A 1106 38.71 -10.22 13.15
C ILE A 1106 39.80 -9.19 13.56
N LEU A 1107 39.91 -8.87 14.86
CA LEU A 1107 40.91 -7.96 15.45
C LEU A 1107 41.71 -8.67 16.58
N PRO A 1108 42.41 -9.79 16.31
CA PRO A 1108 43.11 -10.55 17.35
C PRO A 1108 44.29 -9.76 17.95
N TYR A 1109 44.89 -8.86 17.16
CA TYR A 1109 46.01 -8.00 17.55
C TYR A 1109 45.63 -6.80 18.43
N MET A 1110 44.34 -6.54 18.66
CA MET A 1110 43.87 -5.45 19.53
C MET A 1110 43.40 -5.96 20.89
N GLY A 1111 43.70 -5.17 21.94
CA GLY A 1111 43.14 -5.34 23.28
C GLY A 1111 41.68 -4.86 23.38
N TRP A 1112 40.99 -5.27 24.44
CA TRP A 1112 39.61 -4.85 24.72
C TRP A 1112 39.56 -3.49 25.43
N THR A 1113 38.58 -2.67 25.09
CA THR A 1113 38.18 -1.48 25.86
C THR A 1113 36.82 -1.71 26.55
N GLU A 1114 36.69 -1.19 27.76
CA GLU A 1114 35.47 -1.28 28.59
C GLU A 1114 34.83 0.10 28.80
N GLU A 1115 33.50 0.16 28.76
CA GLU A 1115 32.75 1.36 29.13
C GLU A 1115 32.74 1.58 30.65
N LYS A 1116 33.45 2.62 31.11
CA LYS A 1116 33.36 3.10 32.49
C LYS A 1116 32.07 3.89 32.71
N LEU A 1117 31.06 3.25 33.29
CA LEU A 1117 29.88 3.94 33.83
C LEU A 1117 30.27 4.98 34.87
N LYS A 1118 29.86 6.24 34.67
CA LYS A 1118 29.83 7.26 35.73
C LYS A 1118 28.70 6.90 36.70
N SER A 1119 29.02 6.23 37.80
CA SER A 1119 28.05 5.97 38.88
C SER A 1119 27.77 7.26 39.66
N ALA A 1120 26.52 7.69 39.67
CA ALA A 1120 26.05 8.71 40.60
C ALA A 1120 25.87 8.07 41.98
N HIS A 1121 26.92 8.08 42.80
CA HIS A 1121 26.80 7.75 44.22
C HIS A 1121 26.36 8.99 45.00
N ILE A 1122 25.15 8.92 45.55
CA ILE A 1122 24.69 9.81 46.61
C ILE A 1122 25.22 9.24 47.93
N SER A 1123 26.11 9.98 48.59
CA SER A 1123 26.48 9.78 49.99
C SER A 1123 26.76 11.13 50.64
N SER A 1124 26.05 11.42 51.71
CA SER A 1124 26.01 12.69 52.44
C SER A 1124 27.22 12.93 53.34
N ALA A 1125 27.76 14.15 53.32
CA ALA A 1125 28.24 14.90 54.50
C ALA A 1125 28.43 16.38 54.11
N GLU A 1126 28.44 17.27 55.11
CA GLU A 1126 28.18 18.72 54.98
C GLU A 1126 29.44 19.60 54.81
N ASP A 1127 29.18 20.86 54.47
CA ASP A 1127 30.02 22.07 54.58
C ASP A 1127 31.38 22.14 53.85
N ASP A 1128 31.40 22.85 52.71
CA ASP A 1128 31.70 24.30 52.75
C ASP A 1128 31.30 25.05 51.45
N ASP A 1129 30.62 26.19 51.63
CA ASP A 1129 30.53 27.40 50.79
C ASP A 1129 29.79 27.51 49.40
N VAL A 1130 29.02 28.62 49.31
CA VAL A 1130 28.41 29.35 48.16
C VAL A 1130 27.05 28.90 47.57
N TRP A 1131 26.10 29.85 47.52
CA TRP A 1131 24.71 29.69 47.03
C TRP A 1131 24.46 30.17 45.56
N VAL A 1132 23.95 29.25 44.73
CA VAL A 1132 22.78 29.36 43.82
C VAL A 1132 22.74 30.36 42.62
N THR A 1133 22.95 29.77 41.43
CA THR A 1133 22.32 29.97 40.09
C THR A 1133 22.02 31.38 39.51
N THR A 1134 22.51 31.64 38.28
CA THR A 1134 21.75 31.46 37.02
C THR A 1134 22.60 31.66 35.75
N LYS A 1135 22.30 30.89 34.68
CA LYS A 1135 22.84 30.95 33.30
C LYS A 1135 24.35 30.71 33.06
N GLY A 1136 24.64 29.53 32.49
CA GLY A 1136 25.53 29.35 31.32
C GLY A 1136 27.05 29.22 31.54
N GLN A 1137 27.60 28.03 31.22
CA GLN A 1137 29.00 27.82 30.86
C GLN A 1137 29.06 26.80 29.70
N PHE A 1138 29.62 27.13 28.54
CA PHE A 1138 31.05 27.32 28.18
C PHE A 1138 31.81 25.99 27.94
N VAL A 1139 31.96 25.64 26.67
CA VAL A 1139 33.11 24.84 26.19
C VAL A 1139 34.34 25.75 26.23
N SER A 1140 35.49 25.25 26.69
CA SER A 1140 36.67 26.10 26.92
C SER A 1140 37.24 26.68 25.61
N GLN A 1141 37.37 28.01 25.55
CA GLN A 1141 37.85 28.73 24.34
C GLN A 1141 39.31 28.42 23.96
N ASN A 1142 40.11 27.86 24.88
CA ASN A 1142 41.52 27.55 24.61
C ASN A 1142 41.73 26.27 23.77
N GLN A 1143 40.75 25.37 23.66
CA GLN A 1143 40.92 24.13 22.88
C GLN A 1143 40.80 24.32 21.36
N LEU A 1144 39.90 25.19 20.87
CA LEU A 1144 39.82 25.49 19.43
C LEU A 1144 41.12 26.15 18.92
N ILE A 1145 41.70 27.06 19.71
CA ILE A 1145 42.94 27.76 19.36
C ILE A 1145 44.17 26.83 19.47
N SER A 1146 44.11 25.76 20.25
CA SER A 1146 45.19 24.75 20.24
C SER A 1146 45.12 23.80 19.05
N HIS A 1147 43.92 23.43 18.58
CA HIS A 1147 43.77 22.41 17.54
C HIS A 1147 44.00 22.94 16.11
N MET A 1148 43.72 24.21 15.86
CA MET A 1148 43.88 24.81 14.52
C MET A 1148 45.34 25.12 14.14
N PHE A 1149 46.24 25.21 15.14
CA PHE A 1149 47.60 25.77 14.98
C PHE A 1149 48.73 24.72 15.01
N CYS A 1150 48.42 23.43 15.15
CA CYS A 1150 49.43 22.37 15.25
C CYS A 1150 50.04 21.93 13.89
N VAL A 1151 49.65 22.55 12.76
CA VAL A 1151 49.94 22.05 11.39
C VAL A 1151 50.74 23.06 10.53
N SER A 1152 51.09 24.25 11.02
CA SER A 1152 51.87 25.22 10.23
C SER A 1152 52.77 26.08 11.12
N GLY A 1153 54.08 25.89 10.98
CA GLY A 1153 55.09 26.47 11.87
C GLY A 1153 55.16 28.01 11.89
N VAL A 1154 55.88 28.54 12.87
CA VAL A 1154 55.88 29.95 13.34
C VAL A 1154 55.84 31.04 12.25
N LYS A 1155 56.45 30.84 11.07
CA LYS A 1155 56.35 31.78 9.93
C LYS A 1155 54.93 31.96 9.39
N ALA A 1156 54.14 30.88 9.32
CA ALA A 1156 52.77 30.93 8.79
C ALA A 1156 51.84 31.78 9.67
N HIS A 1157 52.04 31.75 11.00
CA HIS A 1157 51.24 32.53 11.95
C HIS A 1157 51.36 34.05 11.71
N ALA A 1158 52.57 34.55 11.51
CA ALA A 1158 52.81 35.98 11.23
C ALA A 1158 52.23 36.43 9.88
N GLU A 1159 52.31 35.59 8.84
CA GLU A 1159 51.76 35.92 7.52
C GLU A 1159 50.22 35.82 7.50
N ILE A 1160 49.60 34.89 8.24
CA ILE A 1160 48.12 34.83 8.37
C ILE A 1160 47.59 36.06 9.12
N LEU A 1161 48.25 36.50 10.20
CA LEU A 1161 47.86 37.73 10.92
C LEU A 1161 47.98 38.98 10.02
N ARG A 1162 49.02 39.07 9.19
CA ARG A 1162 49.15 40.12 8.16
C ARG A 1162 48.03 40.06 7.11
N LEU A 1163 47.53 38.88 6.79
CA LEU A 1163 46.43 38.70 5.82
C LEU A 1163 45.12 39.24 6.38
N MET A 1164 44.81 38.89 7.64
CA MET A 1164 43.65 39.42 8.35
C MET A 1164 43.73 40.94 8.53
N ALA A 1165 44.91 41.49 8.90
CA ALA A 1165 45.11 42.93 8.99
C ALA A 1165 44.91 43.64 7.63
N THR A 1166 45.36 43.02 6.53
CA THR A 1166 45.17 43.56 5.16
C THR A 1166 43.69 43.59 4.77
N LEU A 1167 42.92 42.54 5.09
CA LEU A 1167 41.47 42.49 4.88
C LEU A 1167 40.72 43.55 5.69
N LEU A 1168 41.10 43.76 6.96
CA LEU A 1168 40.53 44.80 7.81
C LEU A 1168 40.76 46.20 7.23
N VAL A 1169 41.97 46.49 6.71
CA VAL A 1169 42.28 47.77 6.04
C VAL A 1169 41.42 47.96 4.78
N LEU A 1170 41.28 46.94 3.93
CA LEU A 1170 40.45 47.01 2.72
C LEU A 1170 38.96 47.25 3.05
N GLN A 1171 38.43 46.59 4.09
CA GLN A 1171 37.06 46.84 4.53
C GLN A 1171 36.89 48.24 5.14
N LEU A 1172 37.88 48.74 5.90
CA LEU A 1172 37.83 50.09 6.45
C LEU A 1172 37.81 51.15 5.34
N ILE A 1173 38.57 50.93 4.25
CA ILE A 1173 38.58 51.77 3.05
C ILE A 1173 37.19 51.80 2.38
N ARG A 1174 36.52 50.64 2.25
CA ARG A 1174 35.12 50.57 1.75
C ARG A 1174 34.16 51.37 2.64
N VAL A 1175 34.18 51.12 3.96
CA VAL A 1175 33.27 51.75 4.92
C VAL A 1175 33.47 53.26 4.99
N LYS A 1176 34.72 53.74 4.84
CA LYS A 1176 35.07 55.17 4.77
C LYS A 1176 34.78 55.84 3.41
N LYS A 1177 34.30 55.09 2.40
CA LYS A 1177 33.99 55.58 1.03
C LYS A 1177 35.12 56.38 0.37
N LEU A 1178 36.37 55.97 0.56
CA LEU A 1178 37.49 56.56 -0.18
C LEU A 1178 37.41 56.12 -1.66
N GLU A 1179 37.77 57.00 -2.60
CA GLU A 1179 37.68 56.79 -4.06
C GLU A 1179 38.47 55.58 -4.61
N VAL A 1180 39.25 54.93 -3.75
CA VAL A 1180 39.93 53.64 -3.96
C VAL A 1180 39.00 52.55 -4.53
N GLY A 1181 37.68 52.63 -4.30
CA GLY A 1181 36.69 51.70 -4.86
C GLY A 1181 36.73 51.60 -6.39
N GLN A 1182 36.77 52.73 -7.11
CA GLN A 1182 36.88 52.77 -8.57
C GLN A 1182 38.29 52.35 -9.06
N LEU A 1183 39.30 52.64 -8.25
CA LEU A 1183 40.70 52.26 -8.52
C LEU A 1183 40.92 50.74 -8.50
N LEU A 1184 40.21 50.02 -7.63
CA LEU A 1184 40.19 48.55 -7.57
C LEU A 1184 39.53 47.92 -8.81
N GLU A 1185 38.56 48.61 -9.42
CA GLU A 1185 37.87 48.17 -10.63
C GLU A 1185 38.82 48.10 -11.84
N SER A 1186 39.77 49.04 -11.94
CA SER A 1186 40.85 49.08 -12.95
C SER A 1186 41.95 48.02 -12.71
N LEU A 1187 42.19 47.61 -11.46
CA LEU A 1187 43.16 46.54 -11.14
C LEU A 1187 42.64 45.14 -11.50
N LEU A 1188 41.33 44.90 -11.34
CA LEU A 1188 40.69 43.61 -11.65
C LEU A 1188 40.23 43.49 -13.11
N ARG A 1189 40.21 44.59 -13.87
CA ARG A 1189 39.93 44.61 -15.31
C ARG A 1189 40.96 45.47 -16.04
N LEU A 1190 41.80 44.82 -16.84
CA LEU A 1190 42.90 45.37 -17.66
C LEU A 1190 42.50 46.59 -18.54
N LYS A 1191 42.38 47.76 -17.93
CA LYS A 1191 42.29 49.07 -18.57
C LYS A 1191 43.03 50.09 -17.70
N GLU A 1192 44.17 50.56 -18.18
CA GLU A 1192 44.90 51.65 -17.52
C GLU A 1192 44.25 52.99 -17.83
N SER A 1193 43.82 53.73 -16.80
CA SER A 1193 43.51 55.15 -16.93
C SER A 1193 44.78 55.99 -16.85
N GLN A 1194 44.79 57.12 -17.57
CA GLN A 1194 45.94 58.04 -17.68
C GLN A 1194 46.00 59.12 -16.59
N GLU A 1195 45.19 59.03 -15.53
CA GLU A 1195 45.17 60.03 -14.47
C GLU A 1195 46.34 59.86 -13.46
N PRO A 1196 46.88 60.96 -12.92
CA PRO A 1196 48.01 60.92 -11.99
C PRO A 1196 47.59 60.25 -10.67
N ARG A 1197 48.19 59.08 -10.40
CA ARG A 1197 47.76 58.20 -9.30
C ARG A 1197 48.15 58.78 -7.92
N PRO A 1198 47.26 58.76 -6.90
CA PRO A 1198 47.55 59.27 -5.56
C PRO A 1198 48.70 58.53 -4.85
N MET A 1199 49.42 59.20 -3.94
CA MET A 1199 50.60 58.61 -3.25
C MET A 1199 50.34 57.27 -2.52
N TYR A 1200 49.12 57.03 -2.04
CA TYR A 1200 48.75 55.77 -1.38
C TYR A 1200 48.50 54.60 -2.35
N TRP A 1201 48.44 54.84 -3.67
CA TRP A 1201 48.24 53.81 -4.70
C TRP A 1201 49.24 52.66 -4.58
N GLU A 1202 50.53 52.98 -4.45
CA GLU A 1202 51.56 51.95 -4.32
C GLU A 1202 51.41 51.12 -3.05
N ALA A 1203 50.91 51.71 -1.96
CA ALA A 1203 50.69 50.98 -0.71
C ALA A 1203 49.54 49.96 -0.85
N VAL A 1204 48.43 50.36 -1.47
CA VAL A 1204 47.30 49.46 -1.76
C VAL A 1204 47.72 48.37 -2.74
N LYS A 1205 48.43 48.71 -3.82
CA LYS A 1205 48.94 47.71 -4.77
C LYS A 1205 49.93 46.74 -4.11
N ARG A 1206 50.89 47.23 -3.31
CA ARG A 1206 51.82 46.36 -2.55
C ARG A 1206 51.09 45.42 -1.59
N ALA A 1207 50.01 45.87 -0.95
CA ALA A 1207 49.19 45.04 -0.07
C ALA A 1207 48.44 43.94 -0.85
N MET A 1208 47.85 44.26 -2.00
CA MET A 1208 47.22 43.27 -2.89
C MET A 1208 48.24 42.27 -3.45
N ASP A 1209 49.38 42.75 -3.96
CA ASP A 1209 50.46 41.90 -4.50
C ASP A 1209 51.08 41.00 -3.42
N TRP A 1210 51.10 41.43 -2.15
CA TRP A 1210 51.48 40.58 -1.03
C TRP A 1210 50.38 39.54 -0.72
N ALA A 1211 49.12 39.94 -0.57
CA ALA A 1211 48.02 39.00 -0.27
C ALA A 1211 47.86 37.91 -1.35
N CYS A 1212 47.93 38.27 -2.63
CA CYS A 1212 47.89 37.32 -3.75
C CYS A 1212 49.10 36.37 -3.79
N ARG A 1213 50.25 36.76 -3.22
CA ARG A 1213 51.39 35.84 -3.02
C ARG A 1213 51.15 34.91 -1.83
N THR A 1214 50.61 35.42 -0.73
CA THR A 1214 50.30 34.64 0.48
C THR A 1214 49.23 33.58 0.23
N ASP A 1215 48.15 33.89 -0.51
CA ASP A 1215 47.10 32.92 -0.87
C ASP A 1215 47.61 31.80 -1.80
N ARG A 1216 48.52 32.13 -2.73
CA ARG A 1216 49.25 31.12 -3.54
C ARG A 1216 50.21 30.26 -2.72
N GLN A 1217 50.76 30.81 -1.64
CA GLN A 1217 51.71 30.12 -0.76
C GLN A 1217 51.01 29.26 0.30
N TYR A 1218 49.75 29.61 0.65
CA TYR A 1218 48.88 28.87 1.56
C TYR A 1218 47.46 28.74 0.98
N PRO A 1219 47.25 27.83 0.01
CA PRO A 1219 45.95 27.64 -0.64
C PRO A 1219 44.84 27.29 0.36
N CYS A 1220 43.63 27.73 0.07
CA CYS A 1220 42.41 27.47 0.87
C CYS A 1220 42.42 28.08 2.29
N VAL A 1221 43.34 29.01 2.62
CA VAL A 1221 43.29 29.74 3.90
C VAL A 1221 41.98 30.52 4.05
N CYS A 1222 41.49 31.16 2.98
CA CYS A 1222 40.22 31.88 3.03
C CYS A 1222 39.02 30.97 3.35
N SER A 1223 39.00 29.72 2.85
CA SER A 1223 37.89 28.80 3.13
C SER A 1223 38.00 28.13 4.50
N ARG A 1224 39.23 27.86 4.97
CA ARG A 1224 39.50 27.35 6.33
C ARG A 1224 39.25 28.37 7.44
N LEU A 1225 39.37 29.67 7.13
CA LEU A 1225 38.98 30.76 8.03
C LEU A 1225 37.51 31.18 7.85
N GLU A 1226 36.75 30.48 7.00
CA GLU A 1226 35.33 30.76 6.70
C GLU A 1226 35.06 32.18 6.13
N ILE A 1227 36.08 32.81 5.54
CA ILE A 1227 36.00 34.18 4.96
C ILE A 1227 35.49 34.15 3.51
N GLY A 1228 35.67 33.03 2.81
CA GLY A 1228 35.16 32.79 1.45
C GLY A 1228 35.93 31.68 0.72
N ARG A 1229 35.53 31.29 -0.49
CA ARG A 1229 36.15 30.15 -1.21
C ARG A 1229 37.64 30.37 -1.52
N ASP A 1230 37.99 31.59 -1.90
CA ASP A 1230 39.32 32.04 -2.29
C ASP A 1230 39.46 33.55 -2.01
N TRP A 1231 40.68 34.08 -2.07
CA TRP A 1231 40.96 35.49 -1.80
C TRP A 1231 40.16 36.46 -2.68
N GLU A 1232 39.99 36.13 -3.97
CA GLU A 1232 39.37 37.02 -4.95
C GLU A 1232 37.85 37.12 -4.74
N SER A 1233 37.19 35.99 -4.52
CA SER A 1233 35.77 35.91 -4.15
C SER A 1233 35.51 36.62 -2.82
N SER A 1234 36.32 36.35 -1.79
CA SER A 1234 36.24 37.01 -0.48
C SER A 1234 36.40 38.53 -0.60
N THR A 1235 37.36 38.98 -1.41
CA THR A 1235 37.61 40.42 -1.64
C THR A 1235 36.49 41.07 -2.45
N ARG A 1236 35.94 40.40 -3.47
CA ARG A 1236 34.78 40.90 -4.23
C ARG A 1236 33.52 41.01 -3.35
N GLN A 1237 33.29 40.04 -2.46
CA GLN A 1237 32.19 40.04 -1.50
C GLN A 1237 32.37 41.13 -0.42
N LEU A 1238 33.59 41.27 0.13
CA LEU A 1238 33.97 42.34 1.06
C LEU A 1238 33.95 43.73 0.42
N LEU A 1239 34.21 43.88 -0.88
CA LEU A 1239 34.09 45.17 -1.57
C LEU A 1239 32.67 45.49 -2.09
N GLY A 1240 31.80 44.47 -2.19
CA GLY A 1240 30.39 44.63 -2.56
C GLY A 1240 30.04 44.37 -4.03
N TYR A 1241 30.90 43.67 -4.77
CA TYR A 1241 30.74 43.37 -6.19
C TYR A 1241 29.94 42.08 -6.50
N LEU A 1242 29.43 41.40 -5.48
CA LEU A 1242 28.55 40.22 -5.60
C LEU A 1242 27.27 40.47 -4.80
N CYS A 1243 26.11 40.23 -5.42
CA CYS A 1243 24.83 40.27 -4.72
C CYS A 1243 24.77 39.17 -3.66
N ILE A 1244 24.29 39.54 -2.48
CA ILE A 1244 24.27 38.72 -1.29
C ILE A 1244 22.99 37.86 -1.30
N VAL A 1245 23.13 36.55 -1.13
CA VAL A 1245 22.01 35.58 -1.07
C VAL A 1245 21.66 35.18 0.38
N GLU A 1246 22.44 35.61 1.38
CA GLU A 1246 22.24 35.31 2.80
C GLU A 1246 22.12 36.60 3.64
N GLU A 1247 21.28 36.60 4.69
CA GLU A 1247 20.99 37.83 5.46
C GLU A 1247 22.24 38.54 6.03
N PRO A 1248 22.21 39.87 6.25
CA PRO A 1248 23.38 40.66 6.66
C PRO A 1248 24.01 40.29 8.02
N LEU A 1249 23.32 39.46 8.81
CA LEU A 1249 23.64 39.15 10.20
C LEU A 1249 24.89 38.30 10.38
N PHE A 1250 25.22 37.40 9.44
CA PHE A 1250 26.32 36.45 9.65
C PHE A 1250 27.68 37.14 9.60
N ILE A 1251 27.98 37.90 8.54
CA ILE A 1251 29.24 38.62 8.41
C ILE A 1251 29.37 39.69 9.51
N GLN A 1252 28.32 40.47 9.81
CA GLN A 1252 28.42 41.51 10.86
C GLN A 1252 28.70 40.95 12.26
N LYS A 1253 28.12 39.80 12.65
CA LYS A 1253 28.36 39.18 13.97
C LYS A 1253 29.82 38.81 14.17
N TYR A 1254 30.43 38.14 13.20
CA TYR A 1254 31.84 37.73 13.32
C TYR A 1254 32.79 38.90 13.08
N PHE A 1255 32.47 39.86 12.20
CA PHE A 1255 33.35 41.00 11.94
C PHE A 1255 33.54 41.87 13.20
N LEU A 1256 32.49 42.11 13.98
CA LEU A 1256 32.61 42.84 15.26
C LEU A 1256 33.45 42.05 16.28
N HIS A 1257 33.29 40.72 16.30
CA HIS A 1257 33.97 39.82 17.23
C HIS A 1257 35.48 39.70 16.94
N TYR A 1258 35.86 39.61 15.66
CA TYR A 1258 37.26 39.63 15.23
C TYR A 1258 37.90 41.02 15.31
N PHE A 1259 37.12 42.10 15.09
CA PHE A 1259 37.60 43.47 15.29
C PHE A 1259 37.88 43.75 16.79
N GLN A 1260 37.03 43.29 17.70
CA GLN A 1260 37.30 43.33 19.14
C GLN A 1260 38.53 42.51 19.53
N LEU A 1261 38.70 41.30 18.97
CA LEU A 1261 39.91 40.49 19.19
C LEU A 1261 41.19 41.18 18.66
N PHE A 1262 41.13 41.87 17.52
CA PHE A 1262 42.27 42.61 16.97
C PHE A 1262 42.61 43.87 17.78
N VAL A 1263 41.59 44.57 18.32
CA VAL A 1263 41.76 45.73 19.21
C VAL A 1263 42.18 45.33 20.63
N LEU A 1264 41.98 44.07 21.03
CA LEU A 1264 42.51 43.48 22.27
C LEU A 1264 43.94 42.89 22.11
N PHE A 1265 44.47 42.86 20.88
CA PHE A 1265 45.79 42.30 20.55
C PHE A 1265 46.80 43.36 20.07
N LEU A 1266 46.32 44.57 19.75
CA LEU A 1266 47.09 45.81 19.60
C LEU A 1266 47.24 46.53 20.95
#